data_AF-F7RTG8-F1
#
_entry.id   AF-F7RTG8-F1
#
_cell.length_a   1.000
_cell.length_b   1.000
_cell.length_c   1.000
_cell.angle_alpha   90.00
_cell.angle_beta   90.00
_cell.angle_gamma   90.00
#
_symmetry.space_group_name_H-M   'P 1'
#
loop_
_entity.id
_entity.type
_entity.pdbx_description
1 polymer ?
#
loop_
_entity_poly.entity_id
_entity_poly.type
_entity_poly.pdbx_seq_one_letter_code
_entity_poly.pdbx_strand_id
1 'polypeptide(L)'
;MPVITYTLTDGSGANDTSTLTLDVTPVNDAPVIISADNAVVSEEGLTGGIQDTVGDSDTTNLSSMTGTINITDVDNDSLTVSLSGPTGLTSGGEDIAWSWSGNTLTGYVVGTNVPIITITLTAPIGNSSGAWGYEVTLLGPIDHADTAGEDDLPITIGISVDDGSQITTGSFEINIEDDSPVDQVDEDLIQHILNGSGTISGDLLAPGADGLGDIEFNIVTTGLLFDGIPLQTSMSGNTLTAWADINDDGVFNAGEEVFTLTAVTDINGNYDYQLELLKEIQLDKSTTASFVGITAGASDSYYVLTDGSLDTHGNASVEDTLITITGIGSGNHKVNSNSFGIGVGDPSISTGESINFAYGAAGTSAATINLGTGSNGSHDSVSTAYVLITYADGSTNGGQLIEINGTLEFEAFAQNGSNITSITISYQSGSDFQVIDVSANTIVTEDPIDIEFSYNATDNDGDPVQFGDSTGNGHFTVTIDPAAQPIATTPNAQVYLYEDVLPTDGNDTTVQTLSFKSGSNSIDSFQFGNLTNISVVGINAQIHWALNSVGQLIGTVYGREALRLTLDWDRINAGEQGDVTVTAELLTNLPHSVNANSLTVNGIQVVAVDAAGHTAHSTVTVTVADDVDIAQNDTAQLDVVTDSFSFSGIVANWGDTTGGWYVRKFDGPDNDSGNDQLRWGSTDGSQSGYGFVDNDAALNGTLALNQDIVLGTFTHYNYPIDSGSSITAATMQITFNVTDAYGVVTPVTLTLNFSHNETPNDGSDPRDIVTVGQTSVTFNYEGQMYTMQVIGFKDSNGNIVSSIYTDEDAATSYQLVVRMVAGDGYTLPHSDGNVLTNDTIGADNALEIIGVASGDHTSSGVSGHVGSTINGVYGTLVLNADGTYHYQLTASANLLPASGAVETFTYTIQDGDGDTSSATLKINVNPVNADGINIADANALTTQGSSLNDTMVVSDGERATNHNILNVTFGGGQNGIITNSNGDEIITSGSNKKSYSTTDAQVVSGGDGNDHIETGRGNDVIYAGKTGTTNYGSDDYLELSVNDLLNHHIMTGTLTGSNKIVDNDGLLLANDVSSKQADIVNGGSGDDRIYGQSGSDILYGHTGNDYIDGGSHNDALRGGTGNDTLIGGLGDDVLRGDDGADKFVWRYADADNGTDHIMDFNANQDKLDLSDLLQGETANTLENYLNFSLDNGSTVIDIDANKDGVFEQHIILDGVDLYSQYGAIDNAGIINGLLGSNGNGPLIIDTAPVIPDAPQGLTQPLDPNNHNGTIIP
;
A
#
# COMPACT_ATOMS: atom_id res chain seq x y z
N MET A 1 22.92 -101.23 56.10
CA MET A 1 23.04 -102.68 56.33
C MET A 1 21.74 -103.22 56.91
N PRO A 2 21.05 -104.18 56.28
CA PRO A 2 19.94 -104.88 56.92
C PRO A 2 20.44 -105.87 57.99
N VAL A 3 19.72 -105.97 59.11
CA VAL A 3 19.94 -106.99 60.15
C VAL A 3 18.76 -107.96 60.13
N ILE A 4 19.04 -109.24 59.93
CA ILE A 4 18.00 -110.28 59.93
C ILE A 4 18.13 -111.09 61.22
N THR A 5 17.07 -111.11 62.03
CA THR A 5 16.97 -111.96 63.24
C THR A 5 16.29 -113.27 62.88
N TYR A 6 16.88 -114.39 63.27
CA TYR A 6 16.26 -115.71 63.10
C TYR A 6 16.24 -116.49 64.42
N THR A 7 15.21 -117.32 64.59
CA THR A 7 14.95 -118.11 65.80
C THR A 7 15.06 -119.60 65.50
N LEU A 8 15.74 -120.36 66.35
CA LEU A 8 15.78 -121.81 66.34
C LEU A 8 15.01 -122.35 67.54
N THR A 9 14.17 -123.37 67.34
CA THR A 9 13.38 -124.02 68.40
C THR A 9 13.74 -125.49 68.48
N ASP A 10 14.17 -125.99 69.65
CA ASP A 10 14.22 -127.42 69.90
C ASP A 10 12.88 -127.91 70.50
N GLY A 11 12.54 -129.18 70.26
CA GLY A 11 11.25 -129.77 70.64
C GLY A 11 10.93 -129.83 72.15
N SER A 12 11.67 -129.15 73.02
CA SER A 12 11.37 -128.97 74.44
C SER A 12 10.75 -127.60 74.79
N GLY A 13 10.62 -126.68 73.83
CA GLY A 13 9.91 -125.40 74.01
C GLY A 13 10.78 -124.21 74.43
N ALA A 14 12.12 -124.30 74.33
CA ALA A 14 13.00 -123.13 74.38
C ALA A 14 13.31 -122.63 72.95
N ASN A 15 13.22 -121.31 72.75
CA ASN A 15 13.62 -120.62 71.51
C ASN A 15 14.94 -119.88 71.74
N ASP A 16 15.91 -120.02 70.83
CA ASP A 16 17.15 -119.24 70.81
C ASP A 16 17.20 -118.35 69.55
N THR A 17 17.61 -117.10 69.68
CA THR A 17 17.59 -116.11 68.60
C THR A 17 18.99 -115.57 68.31
N SER A 18 19.37 -115.50 67.04
CA SER A 18 20.62 -114.86 66.57
C SER A 18 20.38 -113.91 65.41
N THR A 19 21.37 -113.07 65.09
CA THR A 19 21.30 -112.06 64.03
C THR A 19 22.44 -112.24 63.03
N LEU A 20 22.13 -112.07 61.73
CA LEU A 20 23.11 -111.98 60.64
C LEU A 20 23.14 -110.55 60.10
N THR A 21 24.35 -110.02 59.89
CA THR A 21 24.60 -108.72 59.26
C THR A 21 25.34 -108.93 57.93
N LEU A 22 24.97 -108.20 56.88
CA LEU A 22 25.61 -108.24 55.56
C LEU A 22 26.28 -106.89 55.25
N ASP A 23 27.56 -106.91 54.85
CA ASP A 23 28.36 -105.75 54.39
C ASP A 23 28.35 -105.64 52.86
N VAL A 24 28.18 -104.42 52.33
CA VAL A 24 28.31 -104.07 50.90
C VAL A 24 29.28 -102.89 50.79
N THR A 25 30.23 -102.96 49.85
CA THR A 25 31.18 -101.87 49.53
C THR A 25 30.91 -101.36 48.11
N PRO A 26 30.73 -100.04 47.89
CA PRO A 26 30.56 -99.47 46.55
C PRO A 26 31.90 -99.36 45.78
N VAL A 27 31.84 -99.35 44.44
CA VAL A 27 32.93 -99.09 43.49
C VAL A 27 32.49 -97.92 42.59
N ASN A 28 33.40 -96.99 42.24
CA ASN A 28 33.12 -95.80 41.43
C ASN A 28 33.26 -96.11 39.93
N ASP A 29 32.26 -95.77 39.11
CA ASP A 29 32.28 -95.83 37.64
C ASP A 29 32.72 -94.47 37.07
N ALA A 30 33.30 -94.39 35.86
CA ALA A 30 33.72 -93.11 35.26
C ALA A 30 32.57 -92.45 34.49
N PRO A 31 32.50 -91.10 34.42
CA PRO A 31 31.49 -90.40 33.63
C PRO A 31 31.70 -90.63 32.13
N VAL A 32 30.62 -90.65 31.36
CA VAL A 32 30.63 -90.83 29.89
C VAL A 32 29.91 -89.68 29.21
N ILE A 33 30.56 -89.05 28.22
CA ILE A 33 29.93 -88.09 27.32
C ILE A 33 29.23 -88.89 26.22
N ILE A 34 27.91 -88.79 26.15
CA ILE A 34 27.08 -89.51 25.16
C ILE A 34 27.06 -88.76 23.83
N SER A 35 26.83 -87.44 23.89
CA SER A 35 26.83 -86.55 22.74
C SER A 35 27.12 -85.12 23.19
N ALA A 36 27.60 -84.32 22.25
CA ALA A 36 27.67 -82.87 22.38
C ALA A 36 27.16 -82.29 21.06
N ASP A 37 26.22 -81.35 21.13
CA ASP A 37 25.71 -80.66 19.96
C ASP A 37 26.78 -79.71 19.42
N ASN A 38 26.93 -79.60 18.10
CA ASN A 38 27.68 -78.51 17.48
C ASN A 38 26.81 -77.24 17.44
N ALA A 39 27.43 -76.07 17.35
CA ALA A 39 26.73 -74.79 17.20
C ALA A 39 27.23 -74.05 15.97
N VAL A 40 26.39 -73.18 15.41
CA VAL A 40 26.79 -72.20 14.39
C VAL A 40 26.47 -70.82 14.95
N VAL A 41 27.43 -69.91 14.85
CA VAL A 41 27.26 -68.48 15.15
C VAL A 41 27.79 -67.70 13.96
N SER A 42 27.42 -66.43 13.85
CA SER A 42 27.76 -65.61 12.69
C SER A 42 28.23 -64.23 13.09
N GLU A 43 29.20 -63.73 12.35
CA GLU A 43 29.76 -62.38 12.43
C GLU A 43 28.71 -61.33 12.02
N GLU A 44 27.77 -61.68 11.13
CA GLU A 44 26.61 -60.84 10.76
C GLU A 44 25.71 -60.47 11.96
N GLY A 45 25.77 -61.27 13.03
CA GLY A 45 25.06 -61.02 14.28
C GLY A 45 25.77 -60.02 15.22
N LEU A 46 26.97 -59.56 14.85
CA LEU A 46 27.75 -58.57 15.57
C LEU A 46 27.31 -57.14 15.20
N THR A 47 27.86 -56.17 15.92
CA THR A 47 27.62 -54.75 15.58
C THR A 47 28.48 -54.37 14.40
N GLY A 48 27.87 -53.90 13.31
CA GLY A 48 28.55 -53.66 12.02
C GLY A 48 28.43 -54.83 11.04
N GLY A 49 27.95 -55.98 11.52
CA GLY A 49 27.76 -57.18 10.72
C GLY A 49 26.79 -56.96 9.55
N ILE A 50 27.18 -57.41 8.37
CA ILE A 50 26.33 -57.33 7.16
C ILE A 50 25.43 -58.56 7.13
N GLN A 51 24.11 -58.37 7.00
CA GLN A 51 23.18 -59.49 6.82
C GLN A 51 22.95 -59.71 5.33
N ASP A 52 23.54 -60.76 4.82
CA ASP A 52 23.58 -61.14 3.42
C ASP A 52 22.41 -62.09 3.04
N THR A 53 22.17 -62.32 1.74
CA THR A 53 21.31 -63.42 1.25
C THR A 53 21.86 -64.09 -0.03
N VAL A 54 23.12 -63.81 -0.41
CA VAL A 54 23.74 -64.11 -1.70
C VAL A 54 25.21 -64.59 -1.58
N GLY A 55 25.51 -65.51 -0.67
CA GLY A 55 26.71 -66.37 -0.73
C GLY A 55 26.36 -67.82 -0.47
N ASP A 56 27.21 -68.63 0.19
CA ASP A 56 27.04 -70.10 0.32
C ASP A 56 25.88 -70.54 1.26
N SER A 57 24.71 -69.89 1.19
CA SER A 57 23.52 -70.13 2.02
C SER A 57 23.79 -70.16 3.52
N ASP A 58 23.83 -68.98 4.12
CA ASP A 58 23.96 -68.79 5.57
C ASP A 58 22.99 -69.69 6.30
N THR A 59 23.50 -70.30 7.36
CA THR A 59 22.66 -71.12 8.22
C THR A 59 22.11 -70.30 9.38
N THR A 60 22.72 -69.15 9.76
CA THR A 60 22.24 -68.31 10.86
C THR A 60 22.89 -66.92 11.01
N ASN A 61 22.13 -65.82 11.01
CA ASN A 61 22.63 -64.47 11.36
C ASN A 61 22.76 -64.21 12.88
N LEU A 62 22.94 -65.26 13.70
CA LEU A 62 22.91 -65.16 15.17
C LEU A 62 24.32 -65.18 15.75
N SER A 63 24.67 -64.14 16.50
CA SER A 63 25.90 -64.10 17.31
C SER A 63 25.81 -64.93 18.60
N SER A 64 24.65 -65.52 18.93
CA SER A 64 24.50 -66.41 20.10
C SER A 64 23.65 -67.64 19.80
N MET A 65 24.14 -68.81 20.22
CA MET A 65 23.44 -70.09 20.06
C MET A 65 23.59 -70.98 21.28
N THR A 66 22.57 -71.81 21.55
CA THR A 66 22.58 -72.76 22.67
C THR A 66 22.66 -74.20 22.18
N GLY A 67 23.38 -75.04 22.90
CA GLY A 67 23.47 -76.48 22.65
C GLY A 67 23.53 -77.28 23.94
N THR A 68 23.61 -78.61 23.83
CA THR A 68 23.67 -79.50 24.98
C THR A 68 24.82 -80.51 24.91
N ILE A 69 25.43 -80.78 26.07
CA ILE A 69 26.38 -81.88 26.28
C ILE A 69 25.69 -82.89 27.19
N ASN A 70 25.37 -84.07 26.64
CA ASN A 70 24.68 -85.12 27.38
C ASN A 70 25.70 -86.03 28.06
N ILE A 71 25.71 -86.00 29.40
CA ILE A 71 26.66 -86.75 30.22
C ILE A 71 25.91 -87.72 31.11
N THR A 72 26.41 -88.95 31.22
CA THR A 72 25.89 -89.93 32.19
C THR A 72 26.99 -90.51 33.04
N ASP A 73 26.65 -90.67 34.30
CA ASP A 73 27.43 -91.32 35.33
C ASP A 73 26.55 -92.30 36.12
N VAL A 74 27.05 -93.51 36.34
CA VAL A 74 26.26 -94.69 36.73
C VAL A 74 26.00 -94.73 38.23
N ASP A 75 26.95 -94.30 39.04
CA ASP A 75 26.84 -94.15 40.50
C ASP A 75 26.30 -92.77 40.92
N ASN A 76 26.15 -91.87 39.95
CA ASN A 76 25.46 -90.58 40.05
C ASN A 76 26.16 -89.61 41.00
N ASP A 77 27.49 -89.57 40.88
CA ASP A 77 28.35 -88.59 41.55
C ASP A 77 28.13 -87.17 40.99
N SER A 78 28.66 -86.18 41.72
CA SER A 78 28.60 -84.77 41.30
C SER A 78 29.71 -84.50 40.29
N LEU A 79 29.35 -84.05 39.10
CA LEU A 79 30.25 -83.80 37.99
C LEU A 79 30.75 -82.36 37.97
N THR A 80 32.03 -82.19 37.65
CA THR A 80 32.66 -80.91 37.32
C THR A 80 33.03 -80.92 35.84
N VAL A 81 32.43 -80.03 35.05
CA VAL A 81 32.70 -79.90 33.62
C VAL A 81 33.50 -78.64 33.34
N SER A 82 34.54 -78.75 32.51
CA SER A 82 35.36 -77.64 32.05
C SER A 82 35.57 -77.69 30.54
N LEU A 83 35.74 -76.53 29.91
CA LEU A 83 36.01 -76.39 28.48
C LEU A 83 37.40 -75.80 28.21
N SER A 84 37.94 -76.09 27.03
CA SER A 84 39.19 -75.48 26.52
C SER A 84 39.06 -75.12 25.04
N GLY A 85 39.51 -73.94 24.64
CA GLY A 85 39.49 -73.50 23.23
C GLY A 85 40.73 -73.92 22.42
N PRO A 86 40.70 -73.73 21.09
CA PRO A 86 41.80 -74.05 20.18
C PRO A 86 42.95 -73.03 20.24
N THR A 87 44.00 -73.26 19.46
CA THR A 87 45.15 -72.34 19.29
C THR A 87 45.25 -71.87 17.85
N GLY A 88 45.75 -70.65 17.61
CA GLY A 88 46.06 -70.15 16.27
C GLY A 88 44.89 -69.44 15.57
N LEU A 89 43.94 -68.92 16.34
CA LEU A 89 42.91 -67.99 15.86
C LEU A 89 43.40 -66.56 16.07
N THR A 90 43.02 -65.65 15.19
CA THR A 90 43.31 -64.22 15.30
C THR A 90 42.02 -63.39 15.21
N SER A 91 42.08 -62.13 15.63
CA SER A 91 41.01 -61.15 15.50
C SER A 91 41.68 -59.79 15.34
N GLY A 92 41.43 -59.12 14.21
CA GLY A 92 42.17 -57.93 13.80
C GLY A 92 43.67 -58.21 13.60
N GLY A 93 44.04 -59.41 13.17
CA GLY A 93 45.42 -59.88 12.98
C GLY A 93 46.19 -60.22 14.26
N GLU A 94 45.58 -60.13 15.44
CA GLU A 94 46.20 -60.41 16.74
C GLU A 94 45.72 -61.74 17.34
N ASP A 95 46.63 -62.51 17.97
CA ASP A 95 46.34 -63.86 18.51
C ASP A 95 45.18 -63.87 19.53
N ILE A 96 44.31 -64.90 19.50
CA ILE A 96 43.28 -65.15 20.52
C ILE A 96 43.77 -66.17 21.57
N ALA A 97 43.65 -65.82 22.85
CA ALA A 97 43.95 -66.70 23.98
C ALA A 97 42.70 -67.04 24.82
N TRP A 98 42.68 -68.24 25.40
CA TRP A 98 41.50 -68.79 26.08
C TRP A 98 41.68 -68.90 27.60
N SER A 99 40.63 -68.56 28.35
CA SER A 99 40.58 -68.69 29.81
C SER A 99 39.26 -69.31 30.28
N TRP A 100 39.35 -70.28 31.20
CA TRP A 100 38.20 -70.94 31.83
C TRP A 100 37.98 -70.42 33.25
N SER A 101 36.83 -69.78 33.52
CA SER A 101 36.48 -69.25 34.84
C SER A 101 34.97 -69.19 35.06
N GLY A 102 34.50 -69.57 36.25
CA GLY A 102 33.08 -69.39 36.63
C GLY A 102 32.07 -70.03 35.67
N ASN A 103 32.37 -71.23 35.16
CA ASN A 103 31.60 -71.96 34.16
C ASN A 103 31.57 -71.34 32.76
N THR A 104 32.40 -70.33 32.50
CA THR A 104 32.50 -69.69 31.19
C THR A 104 33.91 -69.87 30.62
N LEU A 105 33.99 -70.33 29.38
CA LEU A 105 35.20 -70.28 28.55
C LEU A 105 35.15 -68.96 27.79
N THR A 106 36.22 -68.18 27.81
CA THR A 106 36.29 -66.92 27.06
C THR A 106 37.57 -66.85 26.26
N GLY A 107 37.44 -66.55 24.97
CA GLY A 107 38.53 -66.19 24.06
C GLY A 107 38.72 -64.68 24.07
N TYR A 108 39.96 -64.23 24.25
CA TYR A 108 40.33 -62.81 24.28
C TYR A 108 41.50 -62.52 23.35
N VAL A 109 41.51 -61.34 22.72
CA VAL A 109 42.68 -60.86 21.95
C VAL A 109 43.88 -60.65 22.87
N VAL A 110 45.01 -61.25 22.50
CA VAL A 110 46.29 -61.18 23.21
C VAL A 110 46.82 -59.76 23.12
N GLY A 111 46.94 -59.10 24.27
CA GLY A 111 47.47 -57.72 24.38
C GLY A 111 46.42 -56.71 24.83
N THR A 112 45.19 -56.80 24.33
CA THR A 112 44.07 -55.90 24.73
C THR A 112 43.17 -56.52 25.80
N ASN A 113 43.17 -57.85 25.94
CA ASN A 113 42.24 -58.62 26.80
C ASN A 113 40.76 -58.36 26.48
N VAL A 114 40.43 -57.97 25.24
CA VAL A 114 39.05 -57.81 24.78
C VAL A 114 38.44 -59.19 24.52
N PRO A 115 37.29 -59.54 25.12
CA PRO A 115 36.63 -60.82 24.86
C PRO A 115 36.00 -60.82 23.47
N ILE A 116 36.27 -61.86 22.69
CA ILE A 116 35.78 -62.03 21.30
C ILE A 116 34.76 -63.16 21.21
N ILE A 117 34.85 -64.17 22.08
CA ILE A 117 33.88 -65.27 22.11
C ILE A 117 33.75 -65.83 23.53
N THR A 118 32.54 -66.15 23.95
CA THR A 118 32.25 -66.79 25.26
C THR A 118 31.43 -68.06 25.09
N ILE A 119 31.69 -69.06 25.93
CA ILE A 119 30.91 -70.30 26.00
C ILE A 119 30.58 -70.58 27.46
N THR A 120 29.31 -70.38 27.84
CA THR A 120 28.84 -70.50 29.23
C THR A 120 28.11 -71.82 29.44
N LEU A 121 28.58 -72.63 30.39
CA LEU A 121 27.98 -73.92 30.76
C LEU A 121 26.95 -73.78 31.89
N THR A 122 25.77 -74.32 31.65
CA THR A 122 24.68 -74.45 32.61
C THR A 122 24.50 -75.91 33.02
N ALA A 123 24.80 -76.20 34.28
CA ALA A 123 24.69 -77.55 34.83
C ALA A 123 23.23 -77.96 35.10
N PRO A 124 22.90 -79.27 34.99
CA PRO A 124 21.67 -79.83 35.55
C PRO A 124 21.58 -79.63 37.08
N ILE A 125 20.36 -79.68 37.62
CA ILE A 125 20.14 -79.57 39.07
C ILE A 125 20.99 -80.61 39.81
N GLY A 126 21.84 -80.13 40.72
CA GLY A 126 22.72 -80.96 41.54
C GLY A 126 24.01 -81.40 40.87
N ASN A 127 24.40 -80.80 39.73
CA ASN A 127 25.61 -81.14 38.96
C ASN A 127 25.69 -82.64 38.65
N SER A 128 24.57 -83.26 38.31
CA SER A 128 24.46 -84.70 38.11
C SER A 128 24.48 -85.08 36.62
N SER A 129 24.38 -86.37 36.33
CA SER A 129 24.07 -86.91 35.01
C SER A 129 22.88 -86.18 34.36
N GLY A 130 23.01 -85.82 33.09
CA GLY A 130 21.97 -85.14 32.33
C GLY A 130 22.51 -84.26 31.21
N ALA A 131 21.63 -83.42 30.66
CA ALA A 131 21.96 -82.45 29.62
C ALA A 131 22.57 -81.19 30.26
N TRP A 132 23.88 -81.01 30.09
CA TRP A 132 24.57 -79.78 30.42
C TRP A 132 24.36 -78.80 29.26
N GLY A 133 23.56 -77.77 29.48
CA GLY A 133 23.35 -76.73 28.48
C GLY A 133 24.62 -75.91 28.32
N TYR A 134 24.93 -75.48 27.12
CA TYR A 134 25.90 -74.42 26.88
C TYR A 134 25.29 -73.34 26.00
N GLU A 135 25.78 -72.11 26.16
CA GLU A 135 25.49 -70.98 25.29
C GLU A 135 26.82 -70.46 24.76
N VAL A 136 27.00 -70.46 23.43
CA VAL A 136 28.08 -69.74 22.76
C VAL A 136 27.58 -68.35 22.39
N THR A 137 28.39 -67.33 22.64
CA THR A 137 28.13 -65.96 22.21
C THR A 137 29.40 -65.36 21.62
N LEU A 138 29.35 -65.02 20.34
CA LEU A 138 30.32 -64.20 19.63
C LEU A 138 30.15 -62.75 20.07
N LEU A 139 31.26 -62.09 20.39
CA LEU A 139 31.31 -60.73 20.96
C LEU A 139 32.14 -59.76 20.11
N GLY A 140 32.92 -60.29 19.17
CA GLY A 140 33.67 -59.55 18.17
C GLY A 140 34.10 -60.50 17.03
N PRO A 141 34.65 -59.94 15.95
CA PRO A 141 35.00 -60.70 14.75
C PRO A 141 36.25 -61.56 14.95
N ILE A 142 36.37 -62.65 14.22
CA ILE A 142 37.52 -63.58 14.21
C ILE A 142 38.00 -63.73 12.78
N ASP A 143 39.27 -63.42 12.50
CA ASP A 143 39.78 -63.43 11.12
C ASP A 143 39.65 -64.80 10.45
N HIS A 144 39.12 -64.78 9.23
CA HIS A 144 39.00 -65.94 8.37
C HIS A 144 40.27 -66.13 7.52
N ALA A 145 40.43 -67.32 6.93
CA ALA A 145 41.65 -67.69 6.21
C ALA A 145 41.48 -67.77 4.70
N ASP A 146 40.25 -67.95 4.22
CA ASP A 146 39.89 -67.61 2.85
C ASP A 146 39.75 -66.08 2.78
N THR A 147 40.05 -65.52 1.60
CA THR A 147 40.02 -64.05 1.37
C THR A 147 39.29 -63.76 0.06
N ALA A 148 38.37 -64.66 -0.28
CA ALA A 148 37.69 -64.71 -1.56
C ALA A 148 36.20 -64.40 -1.45
N GLY A 149 35.78 -63.83 -0.31
CA GLY A 149 34.39 -63.67 0.10
C GLY A 149 33.96 -64.75 1.11
N GLU A 150 32.67 -64.73 1.44
CA GLU A 150 32.07 -65.46 2.57
C GLU A 150 32.52 -66.92 2.71
N ASP A 151 32.96 -67.28 3.92
CA ASP A 151 33.31 -68.65 4.27
C ASP A 151 32.93 -69.02 5.73
N ASP A 152 33.15 -70.30 6.07
CA ASP A 152 32.88 -70.86 7.39
C ASP A 152 34.20 -71.19 8.11
N LEU A 153 34.37 -70.70 9.35
CA LEU A 153 35.48 -71.05 10.24
C LEU A 153 35.06 -72.06 11.32
N PRO A 154 35.33 -73.38 11.14
CA PRO A 154 35.06 -74.38 12.17
C PRO A 154 36.14 -74.39 13.27
N ILE A 155 35.72 -74.16 14.52
CA ILE A 155 36.59 -74.22 15.71
C ILE A 155 36.22 -75.38 16.65
N THR A 156 37.21 -76.11 17.15
CA THR A 156 37.00 -77.26 18.05
C THR A 156 37.13 -76.86 19.53
N ILE A 157 36.08 -77.10 20.31
CA ILE A 157 36.05 -76.88 21.77
C ILE A 157 36.23 -78.20 22.51
N GLY A 158 37.25 -78.28 23.36
CA GLY A 158 37.51 -79.43 24.22
C GLY A 158 36.59 -79.45 25.45
N ILE A 159 36.15 -80.64 25.85
CA ILE A 159 35.33 -80.92 27.04
C ILE A 159 36.15 -81.82 27.98
N SER A 160 36.14 -81.50 29.28
CA SER A 160 36.69 -82.36 30.35
C SER A 160 35.69 -82.49 31.49
N VAL A 161 35.30 -83.73 31.81
CA VAL A 161 34.31 -84.08 32.85
C VAL A 161 34.99 -84.87 33.96
N ASP A 162 34.93 -84.37 35.20
CA ASP A 162 35.53 -84.97 36.39
C ASP A 162 34.45 -85.30 37.43
N ASP A 163 34.35 -86.55 37.87
CA ASP A 163 33.43 -87.01 38.94
C ASP A 163 34.06 -86.93 40.35
N GLY A 164 35.30 -86.46 40.46
CA GLY A 164 36.10 -86.43 41.69
C GLY A 164 37.05 -87.63 41.84
N SER A 165 36.97 -88.60 40.94
CA SER A 165 37.78 -89.83 40.90
C SER A 165 38.46 -90.05 39.54
N GLN A 166 37.74 -89.86 38.43
CA GLN A 166 38.15 -90.11 37.04
C GLN A 166 37.69 -88.97 36.11
N ILE A 167 38.50 -88.72 35.08
CA ILE A 167 38.25 -87.67 34.09
C ILE A 167 37.99 -88.31 32.71
N THR A 168 36.92 -87.88 32.06
CA THR A 168 36.61 -88.20 30.65
C THR A 168 36.66 -86.95 29.79
N THR A 169 37.32 -87.04 28.63
CA THR A 169 37.48 -85.94 27.69
C THR A 169 36.69 -86.16 26.41
N GLY A 170 36.20 -85.08 25.81
CA GLY A 170 35.52 -85.06 24.51
C GLY A 170 35.70 -83.70 23.82
N SER A 171 34.95 -83.45 22.75
CA SER A 171 34.92 -82.15 22.07
C SER A 171 33.64 -81.97 21.26
N PHE A 172 33.37 -80.74 20.85
CA PHE A 172 32.34 -80.36 19.86
C PHE A 172 32.86 -79.21 19.00
N GLU A 173 32.18 -78.92 17.90
CA GLU A 173 32.55 -77.84 16.98
C GLU A 173 31.60 -76.64 17.10
N ILE A 174 32.16 -75.46 16.92
CA ILE A 174 31.43 -74.22 16.68
C ILE A 174 31.87 -73.76 15.30
N ASN A 175 30.94 -73.60 14.36
CA ASN A 175 31.21 -72.95 13.09
C ASN A 175 30.89 -71.47 13.24
N ILE A 176 31.78 -70.63 12.73
CA ILE A 176 31.62 -69.17 12.69
C ILE A 176 31.47 -68.81 11.23
N GLU A 177 30.32 -68.25 10.84
CA GLU A 177 30.06 -67.75 9.48
C GLU A 177 30.60 -66.32 9.37
N ASP A 178 31.39 -66.06 8.31
CA ASP A 178 32.01 -64.78 8.01
C ASP A 178 31.01 -63.71 7.51
N ASP A 179 31.41 -62.44 7.46
CA ASP A 179 30.62 -61.36 6.88
C ASP A 179 31.42 -60.47 5.90
N SER A 180 31.37 -60.80 4.60
CA SER A 180 32.14 -60.09 3.58
C SER A 180 31.62 -58.68 3.27
N PRO A 181 32.47 -57.76 2.77
CA PRO A 181 32.10 -56.38 2.53
C PRO A 181 31.29 -56.23 1.24
N VAL A 182 30.33 -55.29 1.26
CA VAL A 182 29.34 -55.08 0.19
C VAL A 182 29.40 -53.65 -0.36
N ASP A 183 29.32 -53.55 -1.68
CA ASP A 183 29.20 -52.28 -2.40
C ASP A 183 27.85 -51.59 -2.08
N GLN A 184 27.91 -50.30 -1.74
CA GLN A 184 26.73 -49.47 -1.46
C GLN A 184 26.55 -48.31 -2.43
N VAL A 185 27.41 -48.18 -3.43
CA VAL A 185 27.31 -47.10 -4.41
C VAL A 185 26.10 -47.29 -5.32
N ASP A 186 25.26 -46.26 -5.41
CA ASP A 186 24.25 -46.14 -6.46
C ASP A 186 24.89 -45.48 -7.69
N GLU A 187 25.28 -46.29 -8.68
CA GLU A 187 25.93 -45.80 -9.91
C GLU A 187 25.04 -44.86 -10.74
N ASP A 188 23.71 -44.90 -10.56
CA ASP A 188 22.77 -44.00 -11.24
C ASP A 188 22.64 -42.63 -10.52
N LEU A 189 23.17 -42.50 -9.29
CA LEU A 189 23.10 -41.28 -8.50
C LEU A 189 24.27 -40.34 -8.81
N ILE A 190 24.00 -39.31 -9.61
CA ILE A 190 24.96 -38.24 -9.90
C ILE A 190 24.86 -37.14 -8.85
N GLN A 191 25.96 -36.85 -8.17
CA GLN A 191 26.06 -35.80 -7.17
C GLN A 191 26.63 -34.51 -7.74
N HIS A 192 26.14 -33.36 -7.30
CA HIS A 192 26.54 -32.04 -7.81
C HIS A 192 27.27 -31.21 -6.75
N ILE A 193 28.38 -30.57 -7.13
CA ILE A 193 29.15 -29.65 -6.29
C ILE A 193 29.54 -28.41 -7.10
N LEU A 194 29.51 -27.23 -6.48
CA LEU A 194 29.88 -25.97 -7.16
C LEU A 194 31.40 -25.89 -7.35
N ASN A 195 31.82 -25.43 -8.52
CA ASN A 195 33.22 -25.20 -8.87
C ASN A 195 33.83 -24.11 -7.97
N GLY A 196 35.04 -24.36 -7.47
CA GLY A 196 35.82 -23.37 -6.73
C GLY A 196 35.86 -23.55 -5.21
N SER A 197 34.86 -24.19 -4.58
CA SER A 197 35.00 -24.73 -3.21
C SER A 197 33.76 -25.50 -2.76
N GLY A 198 33.93 -26.61 -2.06
CA GLY A 198 32.84 -27.30 -1.37
C GLY A 198 33.21 -28.69 -0.86
N THR A 199 32.28 -29.33 -0.16
CA THR A 199 32.42 -30.73 0.28
C THR A 199 31.13 -31.47 -0.03
N ILE A 200 31.24 -32.68 -0.58
CA ILE A 200 30.11 -33.58 -0.82
C ILE A 200 30.46 -34.98 -0.33
N SER A 201 29.45 -35.72 0.11
CA SER A 201 29.61 -37.10 0.55
C SER A 201 28.50 -37.99 0.04
N GLY A 202 28.76 -39.28 -0.11
CA GLY A 202 27.77 -40.29 -0.46
C GLY A 202 28.23 -41.69 -0.09
N ASP A 203 27.28 -42.61 -0.04
CA ASP A 203 27.51 -44.00 0.33
C ASP A 203 28.60 -44.62 -0.57
N LEU A 204 29.50 -45.42 0.03
CA LEU A 204 30.60 -46.08 -0.67
C LEU A 204 30.56 -47.60 -0.47
N LEU A 205 30.66 -48.07 0.77
CA LEU A 205 30.64 -49.51 1.05
C LEU A 205 30.24 -49.81 2.50
N ALA A 206 29.71 -51.00 2.73
CA ALA A 206 29.63 -51.61 4.05
C ALA A 206 30.83 -52.57 4.20
N PRO A 207 31.68 -52.39 5.22
CA PRO A 207 32.92 -53.15 5.33
C PRO A 207 32.83 -54.45 6.13
N GLY A 208 31.68 -54.79 6.73
CA GLY A 208 31.56 -55.93 7.64
C GLY A 208 31.87 -55.61 9.10
N ALA A 209 31.80 -56.62 9.97
CA ALA A 209 31.97 -56.49 11.41
C ALA A 209 33.42 -56.22 11.85
N ASP A 210 34.40 -56.57 11.03
CA ASP A 210 35.83 -56.38 11.22
C ASP A 210 36.34 -55.01 10.73
N GLY A 211 35.59 -54.36 9.84
CA GLY A 211 35.79 -52.98 9.37
C GLY A 211 36.70 -52.87 8.14
N LEU A 212 36.91 -51.64 7.65
CA LEU A 212 37.63 -51.42 6.39
C LEU A 212 39.13 -51.75 6.50
N GLY A 213 39.66 -52.51 5.55
CA GLY A 213 41.08 -52.73 5.31
C GLY A 213 41.67 -51.71 4.33
N ASP A 214 42.14 -52.19 3.18
CA ASP A 214 42.78 -51.35 2.16
C ASP A 214 41.74 -50.77 1.18
N ILE A 215 41.89 -49.50 0.78
CA ILE A 215 41.09 -48.88 -0.28
C ILE A 215 41.96 -48.10 -1.27
N GLU A 216 41.65 -48.22 -2.57
CA GLU A 216 42.34 -47.52 -3.66
C GLU A 216 41.35 -46.79 -4.55
N PHE A 217 41.41 -45.46 -4.60
CA PHE A 217 40.63 -44.62 -5.53
C PHE A 217 41.44 -44.25 -6.78
N ASN A 218 40.76 -44.14 -7.92
CA ASN A 218 41.32 -43.68 -9.20
C ASN A 218 40.36 -42.71 -9.91
N ILE A 219 40.91 -41.74 -10.64
CA ILE A 219 40.12 -40.85 -11.52
C ILE A 219 40.05 -41.46 -12.91
N VAL A 220 38.84 -41.62 -13.45
CA VAL A 220 38.58 -42.11 -14.80
C VAL A 220 38.52 -40.95 -15.81
N THR A 221 37.94 -39.80 -15.42
CA THR A 221 37.87 -38.61 -16.27
C THR A 221 39.26 -38.08 -16.63
N THR A 222 39.51 -37.85 -17.91
CA THR A 222 40.77 -37.30 -18.43
C THR A 222 40.63 -35.82 -18.81
N GLY A 223 41.74 -35.10 -18.93
CA GLY A 223 41.73 -33.69 -19.36
C GLY A 223 41.36 -32.69 -18.27
N LEU A 224 41.38 -33.09 -16.99
CA LEU A 224 41.19 -32.18 -15.87
C LEU A 224 42.41 -31.27 -15.69
N LEU A 225 42.14 -29.96 -15.55
CA LEU A 225 43.12 -28.90 -15.43
C LEU A 225 42.82 -28.02 -14.21
N PHE A 226 43.85 -27.36 -13.69
CA PHE A 226 43.72 -26.17 -12.84
C PHE A 226 44.62 -25.07 -13.41
N ASP A 227 44.06 -23.90 -13.70
CA ASP A 227 44.78 -22.77 -14.32
C ASP A 227 45.55 -23.18 -15.61
N GLY A 228 44.93 -24.02 -16.42
CA GLY A 228 45.52 -24.58 -17.64
C GLY A 228 46.55 -25.71 -17.43
N ILE A 229 46.81 -26.15 -16.19
CA ILE A 229 47.81 -27.17 -15.84
C ILE A 229 47.14 -28.52 -15.55
N PRO A 230 47.57 -29.64 -16.16
CA PRO A 230 47.03 -30.97 -15.89
C PRO A 230 47.15 -31.41 -14.43
N LEU A 231 46.09 -32.04 -13.93
CA LEU A 231 46.08 -32.61 -12.57
C LEU A 231 46.87 -33.93 -12.50
N GLN A 232 47.57 -34.13 -11.40
CA GLN A 232 48.24 -35.37 -11.00
C GLN A 232 47.65 -35.88 -9.68
N THR A 233 47.59 -37.19 -9.48
CA THR A 233 47.00 -37.80 -8.28
C THR A 233 47.99 -38.62 -7.46
N SER A 234 47.73 -38.73 -6.16
CA SER A 234 48.46 -39.63 -5.26
C SER A 234 47.54 -40.16 -4.16
N MET A 235 47.74 -41.42 -3.76
CA MET A 235 47.06 -42.05 -2.62
C MET A 235 47.90 -41.97 -1.34
N SER A 236 47.25 -41.71 -0.20
CA SER A 236 47.84 -41.80 1.13
C SER A 236 46.81 -42.31 2.14
N GLY A 237 46.90 -43.60 2.50
CA GLY A 237 45.86 -44.26 3.30
C GLY A 237 44.55 -44.26 2.52
N ASN A 238 43.48 -43.78 3.13
CA ASN A 238 42.13 -43.81 2.54
C ASN A 238 41.77 -42.52 1.79
N THR A 239 42.78 -41.70 1.45
CA THR A 239 42.59 -40.40 0.77
C THR A 239 43.37 -40.35 -0.55
N LEU A 240 42.67 -40.02 -1.62
CA LEU A 240 43.22 -39.57 -2.89
C LEU A 240 43.34 -38.04 -2.88
N THR A 241 44.50 -37.53 -3.29
CA THR A 241 44.70 -36.07 -3.45
C THR A 241 45.09 -35.76 -4.89
N ALA A 242 44.44 -34.76 -5.50
CA ALA A 242 44.75 -34.23 -6.82
C ALA A 242 45.50 -32.88 -6.73
N TRP A 243 46.59 -32.76 -7.49
CA TRP A 243 47.53 -31.63 -7.47
C TRP A 243 47.76 -31.06 -8.86
N ALA A 244 48.07 -29.77 -8.95
CA ALA A 244 48.59 -29.14 -10.17
C ALA A 244 50.09 -28.82 -10.04
N ASP A 245 50.91 -29.27 -11.00
CA ASP A 245 52.35 -29.00 -11.03
C ASP A 245 52.65 -27.64 -11.68
N ILE A 246 52.72 -26.60 -10.86
CA ILE A 246 52.88 -25.20 -11.29
C ILE A 246 54.27 -24.91 -11.89
N ASN A 247 55.25 -25.80 -11.74
CA ASN A 247 56.62 -25.55 -12.21
C ASN A 247 56.96 -26.21 -13.55
N ASP A 248 56.08 -27.05 -14.10
CA ASP A 248 56.24 -27.75 -15.40
C ASP A 248 57.60 -28.44 -15.54
N ASP A 249 58.15 -28.98 -14.45
CA ASP A 249 59.49 -29.57 -14.43
C ASP A 249 59.48 -31.11 -14.56
N GLY A 250 58.30 -31.73 -14.55
CA GLY A 250 58.11 -33.17 -14.70
C GLY A 250 58.63 -33.98 -13.52
N VAL A 251 58.85 -33.35 -12.35
CA VAL A 251 59.30 -33.97 -11.12
C VAL A 251 58.30 -33.68 -10.01
N PHE A 252 57.85 -34.73 -9.30
CA PHE A 252 56.90 -34.58 -8.19
C PHE A 252 57.45 -33.64 -7.10
N ASN A 253 56.89 -32.43 -7.02
CA ASN A 253 57.04 -31.48 -5.93
C ASN A 253 55.63 -31.18 -5.41
N ALA A 254 55.44 -30.99 -4.09
CA ALA A 254 54.13 -30.63 -3.53
C ALA A 254 53.64 -29.31 -4.17
N GLY A 255 52.72 -29.42 -5.13
CA GLY A 255 52.12 -28.32 -5.89
C GLY A 255 50.97 -27.66 -5.13
N GLU A 256 50.05 -27.00 -5.85
CA GLU A 256 48.77 -26.59 -5.25
C GLU A 256 47.80 -27.77 -5.25
N GLU A 257 47.18 -28.01 -4.10
CA GLU A 257 46.16 -29.02 -3.90
C GLU A 257 44.83 -28.52 -4.48
N VAL A 258 44.20 -29.34 -5.33
CA VAL A 258 42.99 -28.95 -6.07
C VAL A 258 41.75 -29.57 -5.46
N PHE A 259 41.79 -30.87 -5.14
CA PHE A 259 40.74 -31.55 -4.39
C PHE A 259 41.26 -32.79 -3.66
N THR A 260 40.51 -33.25 -2.66
CA THR A 260 40.72 -34.55 -2.00
C THR A 260 39.46 -35.41 -2.09
N LEU A 261 39.64 -36.73 -2.13
CA LEU A 261 38.58 -37.72 -2.03
C LEU A 261 38.96 -38.71 -0.93
N THR A 262 38.15 -38.84 0.12
CA THR A 262 38.46 -39.65 1.30
C THR A 262 37.33 -40.61 1.62
N ALA A 263 37.64 -41.87 1.98
CA ALA A 263 36.66 -42.76 2.60
C ALA A 263 36.52 -42.43 4.09
N VAL A 264 35.33 -42.03 4.53
CA VAL A 264 35.03 -41.61 5.91
C VAL A 264 33.94 -42.50 6.50
N THR A 265 34.10 -42.89 7.76
CA THR A 265 33.11 -43.74 8.44
C THR A 265 31.85 -42.94 8.76
N ASP A 266 30.69 -43.47 8.42
CA ASP A 266 29.38 -42.91 8.73
C ASP A 266 28.97 -43.22 10.19
N ILE A 267 27.76 -42.81 10.56
CA ILE A 267 27.22 -43.05 11.91
C ILE A 267 26.85 -44.52 12.18
N ASN A 268 26.71 -45.33 11.14
CA ASN A 268 26.29 -46.73 11.20
C ASN A 268 27.48 -47.70 11.17
N GLY A 269 28.70 -47.20 10.88
CA GLY A 269 29.90 -48.01 10.74
C GLY A 269 30.25 -48.35 9.29
N ASN A 270 29.42 -47.93 8.33
CA ASN A 270 29.71 -48.02 6.90
C ASN A 270 30.65 -46.89 6.49
N TYR A 271 31.09 -46.90 5.24
CA TYR A 271 31.94 -45.85 4.69
C TYR A 271 31.21 -45.07 3.61
N ASP A 272 31.33 -43.75 3.70
CA ASP A 272 30.97 -42.79 2.67
C ASP A 272 32.25 -42.34 1.95
N TYR A 273 32.16 -42.01 0.67
CA TYR A 273 33.16 -41.17 0.04
C TYR A 273 32.89 -39.71 0.42
N GLN A 274 33.94 -38.92 0.61
CA GLN A 274 33.88 -37.49 0.85
C GLN A 274 34.84 -36.77 -0.10
N LEU A 275 34.29 -36.03 -1.06
CA LEU A 275 35.05 -35.18 -1.99
C LEU A 275 35.08 -33.75 -1.45
N GLU A 276 36.28 -33.20 -1.23
CA GLU A 276 36.50 -31.80 -0.88
C GLU A 276 37.19 -31.08 -2.05
N LEU A 277 36.47 -30.16 -2.69
CA LEU A 277 36.98 -29.31 -3.76
C LEU A 277 37.58 -28.04 -3.13
N LEU A 278 38.88 -27.80 -3.37
CA LEU A 278 39.64 -26.69 -2.78
C LEU A 278 39.89 -25.54 -3.77
N LYS A 279 39.87 -25.85 -5.07
CA LYS A 279 40.15 -24.92 -6.18
C LYS A 279 39.19 -25.17 -7.33
N GLU A 280 39.13 -24.22 -8.26
CA GLU A 280 38.36 -24.40 -9.49
C GLU A 280 39.01 -25.47 -10.38
N ILE A 281 38.20 -26.35 -10.95
CA ILE A 281 38.62 -27.33 -11.95
C ILE A 281 38.17 -26.84 -13.33
N GLN A 282 39.01 -27.06 -14.33
CA GLN A 282 38.71 -26.81 -15.73
C GLN A 282 38.80 -28.14 -16.50
N LEU A 283 38.09 -28.26 -17.61
CA LEU A 283 38.15 -29.44 -18.48
C LEU A 283 38.67 -29.04 -19.86
N ASP A 284 39.71 -29.71 -20.36
CA ASP A 284 40.15 -29.60 -21.75
C ASP A 284 39.29 -30.51 -22.64
N LYS A 285 38.20 -29.95 -23.19
CA LYS A 285 37.20 -30.71 -23.94
C LYS A 285 37.51 -30.68 -25.43
N SER A 286 37.66 -31.86 -26.04
CA SER A 286 37.80 -32.02 -27.50
C SER A 286 36.43 -32.03 -28.18
N THR A 287 36.21 -31.10 -29.11
CA THR A 287 35.03 -31.07 -29.98
C THR A 287 35.45 -31.41 -31.40
N THR A 288 34.82 -32.44 -31.99
CA THR A 288 35.12 -32.93 -33.35
C THR A 288 33.93 -32.73 -34.28
N ALA A 289 34.18 -32.25 -35.50
CA ALA A 289 33.19 -32.09 -36.56
C ALA A 289 33.58 -32.90 -37.80
N SER A 290 32.70 -33.81 -38.23
CA SER A 290 32.90 -34.61 -39.44
C SER A 290 32.28 -33.95 -40.67
N PHE A 291 33.04 -33.88 -41.75
CA PHE A 291 32.56 -33.43 -43.06
C PHE A 291 32.09 -34.57 -43.96
N VAL A 292 32.15 -35.82 -43.51
CA VAL A 292 31.66 -36.97 -44.28
C VAL A 292 30.13 -37.00 -44.23
N GLY A 293 29.50 -37.22 -45.38
CA GLY A 293 28.04 -37.30 -45.48
C GLY A 293 27.30 -35.96 -45.45
N ILE A 294 28.01 -34.82 -45.37
CA ILE A 294 27.37 -33.50 -45.43
C ILE A 294 26.78 -33.21 -46.82
N THR A 295 25.74 -32.37 -46.87
CA THR A 295 25.08 -32.02 -48.13
C THR A 295 26.05 -31.23 -49.02
N ALA A 296 26.14 -31.60 -50.30
CA ALA A 296 27.02 -30.93 -51.25
C ALA A 296 26.57 -29.48 -51.48
N GLY A 297 27.49 -28.53 -51.30
CA GLY A 297 27.22 -27.10 -51.40
C GLY A 297 28.50 -26.28 -51.38
N ALA A 298 28.39 -25.00 -51.78
CA ALA A 298 29.52 -24.06 -51.79
C ALA A 298 29.14 -22.75 -51.10
N SER A 299 29.91 -22.37 -50.07
CA SER A 299 29.69 -21.17 -49.27
C SER A 299 30.99 -20.41 -49.04
N ASP A 300 30.89 -19.13 -48.66
CA ASP A 300 32.07 -18.30 -48.46
C ASP A 300 32.90 -18.78 -47.24
N SER A 301 32.23 -19.26 -46.20
CA SER A 301 32.84 -19.92 -45.03
C SER A 301 31.96 -21.05 -44.54
N TYR A 302 32.56 -22.06 -43.90
CA TYR A 302 31.86 -23.05 -43.07
C TYR A 302 32.20 -22.78 -41.60
N TYR A 303 31.25 -23.00 -40.70
CA TYR A 303 31.42 -22.79 -39.27
C TYR A 303 31.21 -24.11 -38.53
N VAL A 304 32.18 -24.50 -37.72
CA VAL A 304 32.03 -25.55 -36.71
C VAL A 304 31.59 -24.85 -35.44
N LEU A 305 30.47 -25.29 -34.86
CA LEU A 305 29.95 -24.74 -33.62
C LEU A 305 30.57 -25.44 -32.40
N THR A 306 30.41 -24.84 -31.22
CA THR A 306 30.95 -25.37 -29.94
C THR A 306 30.45 -26.77 -29.60
N ASP A 307 29.29 -27.17 -30.12
CA ASP A 307 28.71 -28.53 -30.00
C ASP A 307 29.20 -29.53 -31.07
N GLY A 308 30.08 -29.11 -31.98
CA GLY A 308 30.63 -29.92 -33.07
C GLY A 308 29.73 -29.98 -34.32
N SER A 309 28.57 -29.32 -34.30
CA SER A 309 27.71 -29.22 -35.48
C SER A 309 28.26 -28.25 -36.53
N LEU A 310 27.77 -28.38 -37.76
CA LEU A 310 28.25 -27.63 -38.93
C LEU A 310 27.18 -26.66 -39.44
N ASP A 311 27.48 -25.36 -39.43
CA ASP A 311 26.72 -24.35 -40.16
C ASP A 311 27.43 -23.99 -41.48
N THR A 312 26.75 -24.28 -42.58
CA THR A 312 27.23 -24.01 -43.95
C THR A 312 26.58 -22.78 -44.58
N HIS A 313 25.68 -22.09 -43.88
CA HIS A 313 24.88 -20.97 -44.42
C HIS A 313 25.15 -19.62 -43.73
N GLY A 314 25.93 -19.59 -42.64
CA GLY A 314 26.39 -18.35 -42.00
C GLY A 314 25.32 -17.66 -41.16
N ASN A 315 24.49 -18.45 -40.48
CA ASN A 315 23.47 -17.96 -39.55
C ASN A 315 23.93 -18.02 -38.08
N ALA A 316 25.06 -18.66 -37.78
CA ALA A 316 25.59 -18.79 -36.43
C ALA A 316 26.15 -17.48 -35.85
N SER A 317 25.96 -17.29 -34.55
CA SER A 317 26.55 -16.19 -33.77
C SER A 317 28.07 -16.32 -33.71
N VAL A 318 28.77 -15.19 -33.53
CA VAL A 318 30.23 -15.18 -33.29
C VAL A 318 30.57 -15.93 -31.99
N GLU A 319 29.69 -15.89 -30.99
CA GLU A 319 29.90 -16.56 -29.70
C GLU A 319 29.75 -18.09 -29.77
N ASP A 320 28.98 -18.61 -30.74
CA ASP A 320 28.75 -20.06 -30.89
C ASP A 320 29.76 -20.75 -31.82
N THR A 321 30.67 -19.98 -32.44
CA THR A 321 31.57 -20.47 -33.49
C THR A 321 32.92 -20.92 -32.92
N LEU A 322 33.20 -22.22 -33.01
CA LEU A 322 34.46 -22.84 -32.59
C LEU A 322 35.56 -22.73 -33.65
N ILE A 323 35.22 -23.07 -34.90
CA ILE A 323 36.16 -23.02 -36.05
C ILE A 323 35.49 -22.33 -37.23
N THR A 324 36.11 -21.27 -37.74
CA THR A 324 35.75 -20.66 -39.03
C THR A 324 36.65 -21.20 -40.12
N ILE A 325 36.06 -21.85 -41.12
CA ILE A 325 36.77 -22.48 -42.23
C ILE A 325 36.60 -21.63 -43.47
N THR A 326 37.71 -21.26 -44.10
CA THR A 326 37.74 -20.39 -45.28
C THR A 326 38.67 -20.94 -46.35
N GLY A 327 38.27 -20.79 -47.62
CA GLY A 327 39.11 -21.12 -48.76
C GLY A 327 39.92 -19.91 -49.23
N ILE A 328 41.12 -20.16 -49.71
CA ILE A 328 42.05 -19.18 -50.28
C ILE A 328 42.51 -19.72 -51.65
N GLY A 329 42.50 -18.90 -52.69
CA GLY A 329 42.94 -19.32 -54.03
C GLY A 329 43.11 -18.16 -55.00
N SER A 330 43.28 -18.44 -56.30
CA SER A 330 43.34 -17.39 -57.36
C SER A 330 42.05 -17.25 -58.17
N GLY A 331 41.00 -18.00 -57.81
CA GLY A 331 39.70 -18.08 -58.48
C GLY A 331 38.50 -18.12 -57.50
N ASN A 332 37.65 -19.16 -57.56
CA ASN A 332 36.54 -19.34 -56.62
C ASN A 332 37.10 -19.74 -55.24
N HIS A 333 36.92 -18.91 -54.21
CA HIS A 333 37.49 -19.13 -52.86
C HIS A 333 36.53 -19.80 -51.89
N LYS A 334 35.35 -20.19 -52.37
CA LYS A 334 34.31 -20.80 -51.54
C LYS A 334 34.76 -22.14 -50.99
N VAL A 335 34.43 -22.41 -49.73
CA VAL A 335 34.50 -23.77 -49.17
C VAL A 335 33.40 -24.59 -49.82
N ASN A 336 33.77 -25.71 -50.44
CA ASN A 336 32.86 -26.55 -51.22
C ASN A 336 32.93 -27.99 -50.71
N SER A 337 31.77 -28.64 -50.58
CA SER A 337 31.64 -29.98 -49.99
C SER A 337 31.11 -31.04 -50.94
N ASN A 338 31.44 -32.29 -50.66
CA ASN A 338 30.72 -33.47 -51.16
C ASN A 338 30.49 -34.47 -50.01
N SER A 339 30.00 -35.67 -50.31
CA SER A 339 29.72 -36.69 -49.30
C SER A 339 30.97 -37.28 -48.61
N PHE A 340 32.18 -36.86 -48.99
CA PHE A 340 33.45 -37.41 -48.52
C PHE A 340 34.37 -36.37 -47.85
N GLY A 341 34.03 -35.08 -47.91
CA GLY A 341 34.82 -34.03 -47.29
C GLY A 341 34.64 -32.65 -47.93
N ILE A 342 35.49 -31.71 -47.52
CA ILE A 342 35.51 -30.33 -48.02
C ILE A 342 36.80 -29.98 -48.78
N GLY A 343 36.68 -29.04 -49.70
CA GLY A 343 37.78 -28.42 -50.44
C GLY A 343 37.52 -26.94 -50.72
N VAL A 344 38.26 -26.37 -51.67
CA VAL A 344 38.22 -24.94 -52.01
C VAL A 344 37.90 -24.79 -53.48
N GLY A 345 36.88 -23.99 -53.81
CA GLY A 345 36.39 -23.80 -55.18
C GLY A 345 35.59 -25.00 -55.68
N ASP A 346 36.25 -26.14 -55.80
CA ASP A 346 35.67 -27.47 -56.00
C ASP A 346 35.70 -28.27 -54.68
N PRO A 347 35.03 -29.44 -54.57
CA PRO A 347 35.07 -30.25 -53.36
C PRO A 347 36.46 -30.83 -53.02
N SER A 348 37.55 -30.33 -53.59
CA SER A 348 38.93 -30.74 -53.34
C SER A 348 39.84 -29.52 -53.29
N ILE A 349 41.03 -29.68 -52.71
CA ILE A 349 42.07 -28.66 -52.59
C ILE A 349 43.17 -29.01 -53.60
N SER A 350 43.40 -28.12 -54.56
CA SER A 350 44.24 -28.34 -55.73
C SER A 350 45.29 -27.23 -55.91
N THR A 351 45.97 -27.22 -57.06
CA THR A 351 47.09 -26.30 -57.32
C THR A 351 46.71 -24.83 -57.16
N GLY A 352 47.35 -24.16 -56.19
CA GLY A 352 47.15 -22.73 -55.92
C GLY A 352 46.01 -22.43 -54.95
N GLU A 353 45.46 -23.45 -54.29
CA GLU A 353 44.43 -23.35 -53.25
C GLU A 353 45.00 -23.65 -51.87
N SER A 354 44.38 -23.08 -50.85
CA SER A 354 44.68 -23.31 -49.44
C SER A 354 43.40 -23.22 -48.64
N ILE A 355 43.28 -24.02 -47.59
CA ILE A 355 42.16 -23.96 -46.66
C ILE A 355 42.68 -23.49 -45.31
N ASN A 356 41.95 -22.57 -44.68
CA ASN A 356 42.31 -21.99 -43.39
C ASN A 356 41.23 -22.31 -42.36
N PHE A 357 41.68 -22.80 -41.21
CA PHE A 357 40.88 -23.06 -40.01
C PHE A 357 41.26 -21.99 -38.99
N ALA A 358 40.39 -21.02 -38.77
CA ALA A 358 40.56 -20.01 -37.73
C ALA A 358 39.75 -20.41 -36.50
N TYR A 359 40.42 -20.51 -35.36
CA TYR A 359 39.77 -20.82 -34.08
C TYR A 359 39.27 -19.51 -33.46
N GLY A 360 38.27 -19.59 -32.57
CA GLY A 360 37.68 -18.42 -31.91
C GLY A 360 38.68 -17.51 -31.18
N ALA A 361 38.22 -16.41 -30.57
CA ALA A 361 39.09 -15.39 -29.98
C ALA A 361 40.08 -15.91 -28.91
N ALA A 362 39.71 -17.00 -28.21
CA ALA A 362 40.56 -17.66 -27.21
C ALA A 362 41.59 -18.66 -27.80
N GLY A 363 41.48 -18.98 -29.10
CA GLY A 363 42.24 -20.04 -29.75
C GLY A 363 41.87 -21.45 -29.26
N THR A 364 42.70 -22.44 -29.58
CA THR A 364 42.55 -23.84 -29.14
C THR A 364 43.86 -24.39 -28.58
N SER A 365 43.79 -25.23 -27.55
CA SER A 365 44.93 -25.89 -26.89
C SER A 365 45.50 -27.03 -27.73
N ALA A 366 44.65 -27.72 -28.50
CA ALA A 366 45.03 -28.77 -29.43
C ALA A 366 44.01 -28.86 -30.58
N ALA A 367 44.46 -29.21 -31.77
CA ALA A 367 43.59 -29.39 -32.92
C ALA A 367 44.05 -30.55 -33.80
N THR A 368 43.10 -31.32 -34.28
CA THR A 368 43.34 -32.40 -35.25
C THR A 368 42.65 -32.08 -36.57
N ILE A 369 43.31 -32.35 -37.69
CA ILE A 369 42.76 -32.18 -39.04
C ILE A 369 43.01 -33.46 -39.82
N ASN A 370 41.94 -34.16 -40.18
CA ASN A 370 42.02 -35.36 -41.00
C ASN A 370 41.89 -35.01 -42.49
N LEU A 371 42.84 -35.52 -43.28
CA LEU A 371 42.98 -35.25 -44.71
C LEU A 371 42.85 -36.55 -45.52
N GLY A 372 42.27 -36.47 -46.72
CA GLY A 372 42.14 -37.60 -47.63
C GLY A 372 42.42 -37.23 -49.08
N THR A 373 43.18 -38.06 -49.81
CA THR A 373 43.51 -37.82 -51.23
C THR A 373 42.35 -38.17 -52.16
N GLY A 374 42.23 -37.43 -53.28
CA GLY A 374 41.12 -37.57 -54.22
C GLY A 374 39.79 -37.06 -53.67
N SER A 375 38.77 -37.02 -54.52
CA SER A 375 37.46 -36.42 -54.21
C SER A 375 36.28 -37.41 -54.24
N ASN A 376 36.56 -38.73 -54.22
CA ASN A 376 35.59 -39.81 -54.45
C ASN A 376 35.50 -40.83 -53.31
N GLY A 377 36.14 -40.56 -52.17
CA GLY A 377 36.17 -41.43 -50.99
C GLY A 377 37.06 -42.68 -51.09
N SER A 378 37.80 -42.88 -52.19
CA SER A 378 38.68 -44.05 -52.34
C SER A 378 40.08 -43.87 -51.74
N HIS A 379 40.51 -42.61 -51.50
CA HIS A 379 41.77 -42.21 -50.84
C HIS A 379 42.96 -43.15 -51.11
N ASP A 380 43.33 -43.36 -52.37
CA ASP A 380 44.35 -44.34 -52.80
C ASP A 380 45.58 -43.71 -53.46
N SER A 381 45.76 -42.40 -53.32
CA SER A 381 46.76 -41.60 -54.01
C SER A 381 47.68 -40.85 -53.03
N VAL A 382 48.68 -40.14 -53.55
CA VAL A 382 49.60 -39.33 -52.74
C VAL A 382 49.48 -37.85 -53.08
N SER A 383 49.44 -36.99 -52.05
CA SER A 383 49.48 -35.54 -52.14
C SER A 383 50.50 -34.95 -51.16
N THR A 384 50.95 -33.73 -51.41
CA THR A 384 51.83 -32.98 -50.52
C THR A 384 51.25 -31.59 -50.28
N ALA A 385 51.28 -31.15 -49.01
CA ALA A 385 50.77 -29.85 -48.59
C ALA A 385 51.74 -29.15 -47.63
N TYR A 386 51.67 -27.82 -47.55
CA TYR A 386 52.32 -27.03 -46.51
C TYR A 386 51.32 -26.70 -45.42
N VAL A 387 51.72 -26.89 -44.17
CA VAL A 387 50.97 -26.43 -43.00
C VAL A 387 51.66 -25.21 -42.37
N LEU A 388 50.85 -24.22 -42.03
CA LEU A 388 51.22 -23.04 -41.26
C LEU A 388 50.31 -22.96 -40.04
N ILE A 389 50.91 -22.98 -38.84
CA ILE A 389 50.20 -22.80 -37.57
C ILE A 389 50.50 -21.39 -37.06
N THR A 390 49.47 -20.67 -36.61
CA THR A 390 49.60 -19.36 -35.95
C THR A 390 49.12 -19.49 -34.50
N TYR A 391 49.85 -18.89 -33.57
CA TYR A 391 49.53 -18.89 -32.14
C TYR A 391 49.04 -17.52 -31.65
N ALA A 392 48.45 -17.49 -30.46
CA ALA A 392 47.84 -16.29 -29.86
C ALA A 392 48.86 -15.18 -29.55
N ASP A 393 50.12 -15.54 -29.27
CA ASP A 393 51.22 -14.58 -29.10
C ASP A 393 51.70 -13.96 -30.43
N GLY A 394 51.07 -14.33 -31.56
CA GLY A 394 51.43 -13.89 -32.91
C GLY A 394 52.62 -14.64 -33.50
N SER A 395 53.19 -15.62 -32.79
CA SER A 395 54.21 -16.50 -33.35
C SER A 395 53.59 -17.45 -34.39
N THR A 396 54.41 -17.93 -35.32
CA THR A 396 53.98 -18.89 -36.33
C THR A 396 54.96 -20.06 -36.40
N ASN A 397 54.43 -21.27 -36.49
CA ASN A 397 55.19 -22.45 -36.88
C ASN A 397 54.88 -22.74 -38.36
N GLY A 398 55.67 -22.12 -39.23
CA GLY A 398 55.46 -22.14 -40.68
C GLY A 398 56.44 -23.03 -41.43
N GLY A 399 55.92 -23.87 -42.32
CA GLY A 399 56.70 -24.57 -43.34
C GLY A 399 56.81 -26.09 -43.18
N GLN A 400 55.93 -26.72 -42.38
CA GLN A 400 55.89 -28.18 -42.31
C GLN A 400 55.30 -28.74 -43.61
N LEU A 401 56.14 -29.39 -44.41
CA LEU A 401 55.71 -30.13 -45.58
C LEU A 401 55.18 -31.49 -45.12
N ILE A 402 53.89 -31.74 -45.33
CA ILE A 402 53.23 -33.01 -45.01
C ILE A 402 52.96 -33.80 -46.29
N GLU A 403 53.12 -35.12 -46.23
CA GLU A 403 52.75 -36.06 -47.29
C GLU A 403 51.49 -36.82 -46.86
N ILE A 404 50.44 -36.73 -47.67
CA ILE A 404 49.15 -37.40 -47.46
C ILE A 404 49.15 -38.63 -48.38
N ASN A 405 49.29 -39.83 -47.82
CA ASN A 405 49.27 -41.09 -48.57
C ASN A 405 48.00 -41.86 -48.27
N GLY A 406 46.99 -41.69 -49.12
CA GLY A 406 45.63 -42.10 -48.84
C GLY A 406 44.95 -41.10 -47.90
N THR A 407 45.01 -41.36 -46.59
CA THR A 407 44.55 -40.44 -45.53
C THR A 407 45.69 -40.05 -44.59
N LEU A 408 45.55 -38.92 -43.88
CA LEU A 408 46.50 -38.44 -42.89
C LEU A 408 45.76 -37.72 -41.77
N GLU A 409 46.04 -38.09 -40.53
CA GLU A 409 45.69 -37.31 -39.34
C GLU A 409 46.83 -36.35 -39.01
N PHE A 410 46.52 -35.05 -38.95
CA PHE A 410 47.48 -34.02 -38.58
C PHE A 410 47.08 -33.43 -37.23
N GLU A 411 47.96 -33.56 -36.24
CA GLU A 411 47.78 -32.99 -34.90
C GLU A 411 48.63 -31.75 -34.70
N ALA A 412 48.06 -30.75 -34.05
CA ALA A 412 48.73 -29.53 -33.61
C ALA A 412 48.43 -29.27 -32.14
N PHE A 413 49.43 -28.86 -31.38
CA PHE A 413 49.32 -28.52 -29.96
C PHE A 413 49.77 -27.06 -29.73
N ALA A 414 49.19 -26.43 -28.71
CA ALA A 414 49.65 -25.17 -28.16
C ALA A 414 51.13 -25.25 -27.76
N GLN A 415 51.84 -24.12 -27.82
CA GLN A 415 53.27 -24.07 -27.49
C GLN A 415 53.55 -22.91 -26.55
N ASN A 416 54.39 -23.14 -25.53
CA ASN A 416 54.78 -22.14 -24.53
C ASN A 416 53.59 -21.37 -23.91
N GLY A 417 52.49 -22.06 -23.62
CA GLY A 417 51.27 -21.45 -23.08
C GLY A 417 50.49 -20.56 -24.07
N SER A 418 50.81 -20.59 -25.37
CA SER A 418 50.07 -19.85 -26.40
C SER A 418 49.21 -20.80 -27.24
N ASN A 419 47.89 -20.56 -27.21
CA ASN A 419 46.89 -21.32 -27.98
C ASN A 419 47.04 -21.12 -29.49
N ILE A 420 46.60 -22.11 -30.26
CA ILE A 420 46.54 -22.05 -31.72
C ILE A 420 45.37 -21.15 -32.13
N THR A 421 45.64 -20.13 -32.95
CA THR A 421 44.60 -19.21 -33.49
C THR A 421 44.21 -19.54 -34.91
N SER A 422 45.12 -20.11 -35.70
CA SER A 422 44.77 -20.63 -37.02
C SER A 422 45.72 -21.71 -37.53
N ILE A 423 45.18 -22.60 -38.37
CA ILE A 423 45.95 -23.57 -39.15
C ILE A 423 45.58 -23.38 -40.62
N THR A 424 46.57 -23.10 -41.48
CA THR A 424 46.39 -23.03 -42.93
C THR A 424 47.09 -24.20 -43.61
N ILE A 425 46.36 -24.94 -44.45
CA ILE A 425 46.87 -26.05 -45.24
C ILE A 425 46.83 -25.67 -46.72
N SER A 426 48.01 -25.63 -47.35
CA SER A 426 48.20 -25.17 -48.73
C SER A 426 48.66 -26.31 -49.63
N TYR A 427 47.94 -26.61 -50.70
CA TYR A 427 48.36 -27.63 -51.67
C TYR A 427 49.74 -27.29 -52.26
N GLN A 428 50.60 -28.30 -52.43
CA GLN A 428 51.91 -28.15 -53.09
C GLN A 428 52.03 -28.96 -54.37
N SER A 429 51.90 -30.29 -54.31
CA SER A 429 52.07 -31.17 -55.46
C SER A 429 51.42 -32.55 -55.23
N GLY A 430 51.15 -33.29 -56.31
CA GLY A 430 50.54 -34.62 -56.25
C GLY A 430 49.05 -34.60 -56.64
N SER A 431 48.26 -35.51 -56.08
CA SER A 431 46.80 -35.53 -56.32
C SER A 431 46.09 -34.49 -55.47
N ASP A 432 44.89 -34.05 -55.86
CA ASP A 432 44.07 -33.18 -55.01
C ASP A 432 43.69 -33.91 -53.71
N PHE A 433 43.34 -33.17 -52.65
CA PHE A 433 42.92 -33.76 -51.38
C PHE A 433 41.71 -33.01 -50.78
N GLN A 434 41.04 -33.63 -49.82
CA GLN A 434 39.92 -33.08 -49.07
C GLN A 434 40.25 -33.08 -47.57
N VAL A 435 39.52 -32.27 -46.82
CA VAL A 435 39.47 -32.35 -45.36
C VAL A 435 38.25 -33.19 -44.99
N ILE A 436 38.47 -34.22 -44.16
CA ILE A 436 37.49 -35.24 -43.78
C ILE A 436 36.78 -34.85 -42.49
N ASP A 437 37.54 -34.41 -41.50
CA ASP A 437 37.04 -33.93 -40.21
C ASP A 437 38.09 -33.03 -39.55
N VAL A 438 37.64 -32.30 -38.53
CA VAL A 438 38.49 -31.44 -37.70
C VAL A 438 38.07 -31.54 -36.24
N SER A 439 39.02 -31.34 -35.35
CA SER A 439 38.75 -31.13 -33.93
C SER A 439 39.44 -29.87 -33.41
N ALA A 440 38.91 -29.35 -32.30
CA ALA A 440 39.54 -28.34 -31.48
C ALA A 440 39.27 -28.65 -30.01
N ASN A 441 40.30 -28.51 -29.18
CA ASN A 441 40.15 -28.54 -27.73
C ASN A 441 39.85 -27.14 -27.20
N THR A 442 38.92 -27.05 -26.26
CA THR A 442 38.62 -25.82 -25.53
C THR A 442 38.61 -26.11 -24.05
N ILE A 443 39.25 -25.22 -23.28
CA ILE A 443 39.13 -25.21 -21.83
C ILE A 443 37.73 -24.73 -21.48
N VAL A 444 36.98 -25.54 -20.76
CA VAL A 444 35.62 -25.22 -20.31
C VAL A 444 35.62 -25.03 -18.80
N THR A 445 35.05 -23.92 -18.35
CA THR A 445 34.85 -23.56 -16.93
C THR A 445 33.40 -23.19 -16.61
N GLU A 446 32.60 -22.86 -17.63
CA GLU A 446 31.23 -22.36 -17.52
C GLU A 446 30.16 -23.47 -17.74
N ASP A 447 30.58 -24.67 -18.13
CA ASP A 447 29.72 -25.86 -18.26
C ASP A 447 29.95 -26.81 -17.08
N PRO A 448 28.93 -27.61 -16.68
CA PRO A 448 29.13 -28.68 -15.71
C PRO A 448 30.19 -29.70 -16.15
N ILE A 449 31.08 -30.10 -15.24
CA ILE A 449 32.17 -31.05 -15.49
C ILE A 449 31.92 -32.35 -14.72
N ASP A 450 31.70 -33.47 -15.42
CA ASP A 450 31.53 -34.77 -14.78
C ASP A 450 32.90 -35.43 -14.49
N ILE A 451 33.19 -35.66 -13.21
CA ILE A 451 34.37 -36.38 -12.74
C ILE A 451 33.94 -37.78 -12.28
N GLU A 452 34.32 -38.79 -13.06
CA GLU A 452 34.11 -40.19 -12.75
C GLU A 452 35.31 -40.71 -11.93
N PHE A 453 35.00 -41.35 -10.81
CA PHE A 453 35.93 -42.04 -9.93
C PHE A 453 35.66 -43.54 -9.96
N SER A 454 36.71 -44.32 -9.71
CA SER A 454 36.60 -45.75 -9.49
C SER A 454 37.36 -46.18 -8.25
N TYR A 455 36.96 -47.28 -7.61
CA TYR A 455 37.61 -47.77 -6.39
C TYR A 455 37.63 -49.30 -6.25
N ASN A 456 38.63 -49.79 -5.51
CA ASN A 456 38.70 -51.15 -4.99
C ASN A 456 38.90 -51.07 -3.48
N ALA A 457 38.28 -51.98 -2.73
CA ALA A 457 38.44 -52.04 -1.28
C ALA A 457 38.42 -53.49 -0.77
N THR A 458 39.04 -53.72 0.39
CA THR A 458 38.90 -54.91 1.21
C THR A 458 38.42 -54.54 2.61
N ASP A 459 37.86 -55.49 3.35
CA ASP A 459 37.76 -55.40 4.79
C ASP A 459 39.12 -55.70 5.47
N ASN A 460 39.11 -55.83 6.80
CA ASN A 460 40.31 -55.85 7.62
C ASN A 460 40.98 -57.24 7.69
N ASP A 461 40.25 -58.32 7.41
CA ASP A 461 40.82 -59.66 7.24
C ASP A 461 41.20 -59.99 5.78
N GLY A 462 40.73 -59.19 4.82
CA GLY A 462 41.28 -59.07 3.47
C GLY A 462 40.34 -59.48 2.36
N ASP A 463 39.06 -59.65 2.67
CA ASP A 463 37.99 -59.97 1.74
C ASP A 463 37.68 -58.78 0.82
N PRO A 464 37.69 -58.97 -0.53
CA PRO A 464 37.44 -57.88 -1.46
C PRO A 464 35.94 -57.60 -1.63
N VAL A 465 35.59 -56.32 -1.73
CA VAL A 465 34.23 -55.89 -2.11
C VAL A 465 33.83 -56.53 -3.44
N GLN A 466 32.67 -57.19 -3.47
CA GLN A 466 32.13 -57.78 -4.69
C GLN A 466 31.27 -56.77 -5.46
N PHE A 467 31.67 -56.47 -6.70
CA PHE A 467 30.93 -55.57 -7.59
C PHE A 467 30.01 -56.35 -8.54
N GLY A 468 28.80 -55.83 -8.80
CA GLY A 468 27.79 -56.48 -9.61
C GLY A 468 28.07 -56.49 -11.13
N ASP A 469 29.17 -55.87 -11.55
CA ASP A 469 29.47 -55.57 -12.94
C ASP A 469 30.68 -56.39 -13.49
N SER A 470 31.07 -56.15 -14.73
CA SER A 470 32.19 -56.87 -15.37
C SER A 470 33.54 -56.16 -15.28
N THR A 471 33.60 -54.97 -14.67
CA THR A 471 34.82 -54.16 -14.56
C THR A 471 35.66 -54.60 -13.36
N GLY A 472 35.00 -55.07 -12.30
CA GLY A 472 35.65 -55.61 -11.11
C GLY A 472 36.13 -54.55 -10.12
N ASN A 473 35.58 -53.32 -10.22
CA ASN A 473 35.80 -52.18 -9.35
C ASN A 473 34.51 -51.33 -9.29
N GLY A 474 34.28 -50.58 -8.21
CA GLY A 474 33.09 -49.72 -8.08
C GLY A 474 33.31 -48.36 -8.75
N HIS A 475 32.23 -47.72 -9.23
CA HIS A 475 32.28 -46.45 -9.96
C HIS A 475 31.26 -45.43 -9.44
N PHE A 476 31.64 -44.15 -9.33
CA PHE A 476 30.68 -43.06 -9.07
C PHE A 476 31.09 -41.77 -9.77
N THR A 477 30.11 -40.93 -10.08
CA THR A 477 30.33 -39.66 -10.80
C THR A 477 29.92 -38.46 -9.95
N VAL A 478 30.77 -37.44 -9.91
CA VAL A 478 30.47 -36.14 -9.32
C VAL A 478 30.51 -35.07 -10.42
N THR A 479 29.40 -34.36 -10.61
CA THR A 479 29.30 -33.20 -11.50
C THR A 479 29.76 -31.93 -10.76
N ILE A 480 30.75 -31.25 -11.31
CA ILE A 480 31.21 -29.94 -10.88
C ILE A 480 30.43 -28.87 -11.66
N ASP A 481 29.44 -28.25 -11.03
CA ASP A 481 28.66 -27.16 -11.62
C ASP A 481 29.47 -25.86 -11.67
N PRO A 482 29.31 -24.99 -12.69
CA PRO A 482 30.05 -23.72 -12.78
C PRO A 482 29.80 -22.80 -11.57
N ALA A 483 30.78 -21.93 -11.27
CA ALA A 483 30.66 -20.97 -10.17
C ALA A 483 29.47 -20.03 -10.37
N ALA A 484 28.71 -19.74 -9.30
CA ALA A 484 27.56 -18.84 -9.40
C ALA A 484 28.05 -17.41 -9.73
N GLN A 485 27.40 -16.75 -10.68
CA GLN A 485 27.70 -15.38 -11.12
C GLN A 485 26.85 -14.36 -10.34
N PRO A 486 27.28 -13.09 -10.17
CA PRO A 486 26.43 -12.07 -9.54
C PRO A 486 25.20 -11.79 -10.41
N ILE A 487 24.04 -11.57 -9.78
CA ILE A 487 22.78 -11.26 -10.47
C ILE A 487 22.10 -10.03 -9.87
N ALA A 488 21.45 -9.23 -10.72
CA ALA A 488 20.56 -8.17 -10.27
C ALA A 488 19.19 -8.78 -9.98
N THR A 489 18.72 -8.71 -8.73
CA THR A 489 17.39 -9.19 -8.34
C THR A 489 16.33 -8.11 -8.53
N THR A 490 16.73 -6.83 -8.56
CA THR A 490 15.90 -5.71 -9.01
C THR A 490 16.33 -5.28 -10.42
N PRO A 491 15.58 -5.61 -11.49
CA PRO A 491 16.00 -5.30 -12.86
C PRO A 491 15.93 -3.80 -13.21
N ASN A 492 15.01 -3.07 -12.58
CA ASN A 492 14.80 -1.64 -12.80
C ASN A 492 14.24 -0.97 -11.53
N ALA A 493 14.77 0.19 -11.16
CA ALA A 493 14.14 1.10 -10.21
C ALA A 493 13.56 2.33 -10.92
N GLN A 494 12.32 2.67 -10.57
CA GLN A 494 11.65 3.89 -11.02
C GLN A 494 11.79 4.98 -9.96
N VAL A 495 12.35 6.11 -10.34
CA VAL A 495 12.47 7.32 -9.54
C VAL A 495 11.47 8.33 -10.08
N TYR A 496 10.69 8.94 -9.20
CA TYR A 496 9.79 10.05 -9.51
C TYR A 496 10.30 11.31 -8.84
N LEU A 497 10.45 12.38 -9.61
CA LEU A 497 10.77 13.72 -9.15
C LEU A 497 9.68 14.66 -9.66
N TYR A 498 9.47 15.78 -8.99
CA TYR A 498 8.44 16.77 -9.28
C TYR A 498 9.09 18.15 -9.32
N GLU A 499 8.63 19.01 -10.23
CA GLU A 499 9.14 20.38 -10.36
C GLU A 499 8.46 21.37 -9.41
N ASP A 500 7.31 21.00 -8.84
CA ASP A 500 6.53 21.81 -7.90
C ASP A 500 7.25 22.10 -6.56
N VAL A 501 8.21 21.26 -6.17
CA VAL A 501 9.02 21.40 -4.94
C VAL A 501 10.25 22.31 -5.10
N LEU A 502 10.55 22.80 -6.31
CA LEU A 502 11.71 23.66 -6.59
C LEU A 502 11.33 25.15 -6.69
N PRO A 503 10.85 25.81 -5.61
CA PRO A 503 11.62 26.95 -5.05
C PRO A 503 11.37 27.26 -3.55
N THR A 504 10.74 26.39 -2.76
CA THR A 504 10.31 26.71 -1.38
C THR A 504 11.00 25.91 -0.24
N ASP A 505 11.61 24.76 -0.52
CA ASP A 505 11.90 23.77 0.53
C ASP A 505 13.14 22.86 0.31
N GLY A 506 13.77 22.85 -0.86
CA GLY A 506 15.02 22.10 -1.09
C GLY A 506 15.18 21.63 -2.54
N ASN A 507 16.18 20.76 -2.79
CA ASN A 507 16.18 19.95 -4.01
C ASN A 507 15.14 18.84 -3.87
N ASP A 508 14.35 18.53 -4.89
CA ASP A 508 13.53 17.32 -4.85
C ASP A 508 14.44 16.10 -4.88
N THR A 509 14.22 15.18 -3.94
CA THR A 509 15.11 14.03 -3.73
C THR A 509 14.29 12.76 -3.57
N THR A 510 14.50 11.82 -4.47
CA THR A 510 13.92 10.47 -4.38
C THR A 510 15.02 9.43 -4.21
N VAL A 511 14.79 8.51 -3.28
CA VAL A 511 15.71 7.43 -2.94
C VAL A 511 15.07 6.10 -3.33
N GLN A 512 15.80 5.26 -4.05
CA GLN A 512 15.35 3.92 -4.42
C GLN A 512 16.43 2.87 -4.18
N THR A 513 15.99 1.65 -3.92
CA THR A 513 16.87 0.51 -3.64
C THR A 513 16.92 -0.43 -4.83
N LEU A 514 18.12 -0.85 -5.21
CA LEU A 514 18.37 -1.94 -6.13
C LEU A 514 19.02 -3.09 -5.38
N SER A 515 18.51 -4.30 -5.54
CA SER A 515 19.04 -5.48 -4.88
C SER A 515 19.87 -6.32 -5.84
N PHE A 516 20.97 -6.86 -5.35
CA PHE A 516 21.89 -7.73 -6.06
C PHE A 516 22.23 -8.93 -5.18
N LYS A 517 22.31 -10.11 -5.80
CA LYS A 517 22.83 -11.31 -5.15
C LYS A 517 24.21 -11.59 -5.69
N SER A 518 25.18 -11.71 -4.81
CA SER A 518 26.53 -12.11 -5.19
C SER A 518 26.55 -13.58 -5.59
N GLY A 519 27.51 -13.92 -6.45
CA GLY A 519 27.77 -15.28 -6.87
C GLY A 519 28.66 -16.02 -5.87
N SER A 520 29.52 -16.89 -6.38
CA SER A 520 30.60 -17.51 -5.59
C SER A 520 31.66 -16.49 -5.14
N ASN A 521 31.68 -15.29 -5.72
CA ASN A 521 32.56 -14.18 -5.37
C ASN A 521 31.78 -12.99 -4.78
N SER A 522 32.42 -12.23 -3.88
CA SER A 522 31.82 -11.01 -3.32
C SER A 522 31.68 -9.91 -4.36
N ILE A 523 30.63 -9.11 -4.28
CA ILE A 523 30.49 -7.87 -5.05
C ILE A 523 31.26 -6.76 -4.34
N ASP A 524 32.33 -6.29 -4.99
CA ASP A 524 33.30 -5.35 -4.42
C ASP A 524 33.18 -3.94 -5.02
N SER A 525 32.37 -3.74 -6.05
CA SER A 525 32.11 -2.40 -6.60
C SER A 525 30.75 -2.23 -7.26
N PHE A 526 30.20 -1.02 -7.13
CA PHE A 526 29.07 -0.53 -7.91
C PHE A 526 29.44 0.76 -8.64
N GLN A 527 29.05 0.86 -9.91
CA GLN A 527 29.27 2.04 -10.73
C GLN A 527 28.14 2.26 -11.74
N PHE A 528 27.99 3.47 -12.25
CA PHE A 528 27.13 3.71 -13.41
C PHE A 528 27.78 3.14 -14.68
N GLY A 529 26.97 2.49 -15.51
CA GLY A 529 27.40 1.85 -16.76
C GLY A 529 27.63 2.83 -17.91
N ASN A 530 27.49 2.34 -19.15
CA ASN A 530 27.73 3.16 -20.33
C ASN A 530 26.70 4.29 -20.50
N LEU A 531 27.18 5.54 -20.49
CA LEU A 531 26.35 6.73 -20.58
C LEU A 531 25.76 6.99 -21.98
N THR A 532 26.26 6.33 -23.04
CA THR A 532 25.79 6.58 -24.42
C THR A 532 24.35 6.13 -24.67
N ASN A 533 23.82 5.27 -23.80
CA ASN A 533 22.48 4.71 -23.92
C ASN A 533 21.42 5.52 -23.16
N ILE A 534 21.83 6.56 -22.44
CA ILE A 534 20.89 7.42 -21.71
C ILE A 534 20.11 8.26 -22.72
N SER A 535 18.78 8.12 -22.69
CA SER A 535 17.87 8.85 -23.56
C SER A 535 16.85 9.61 -22.72
N VAL A 536 16.47 10.80 -23.18
CA VAL A 536 15.52 11.68 -22.51
C VAL A 536 14.36 11.92 -23.46
N VAL A 537 13.15 11.66 -23.00
CA VAL A 537 11.90 11.88 -23.72
C VAL A 537 11.16 13.03 -23.03
N GLY A 538 10.55 13.94 -23.81
CA GLY A 538 9.77 15.08 -23.28
C GLY A 538 10.53 16.40 -23.16
N ILE A 539 11.86 16.40 -23.32
CA ILE A 539 12.69 17.60 -23.14
C ILE A 539 12.81 18.46 -24.42
N ASN A 540 12.73 19.78 -24.26
CA ASN A 540 12.95 20.79 -25.31
C ASN A 540 14.41 21.28 -25.41
N ALA A 541 15.34 20.60 -24.73
CA ALA A 541 16.77 20.90 -24.70
C ALA A 541 17.62 19.62 -24.72
N GLN A 542 18.93 19.74 -24.87
CA GLN A 542 19.84 18.59 -24.76
C GLN A 542 20.37 18.48 -23.33
N ILE A 543 20.18 17.33 -22.67
CA ILE A 543 20.90 16.98 -21.44
C ILE A 543 22.25 16.36 -21.80
N HIS A 544 23.33 16.88 -21.22
CA HIS A 544 24.65 16.26 -21.30
C HIS A 544 24.95 15.48 -20.02
N TRP A 545 25.20 14.18 -20.16
CA TRP A 545 25.49 13.24 -19.07
C TRP A 545 26.99 13.06 -18.87
N ALA A 546 27.45 13.15 -17.62
CA ALA A 546 28.84 12.89 -17.26
C ALA A 546 28.96 12.34 -15.82
N LEU A 547 30.00 11.57 -15.55
CA LEU A 547 30.40 11.23 -14.18
C LEU A 547 31.31 12.32 -13.62
N ASN A 548 31.06 12.75 -12.39
CA ASN A 548 31.96 13.67 -11.70
C ASN A 548 33.12 12.92 -11.01
N SER A 549 34.01 13.66 -10.34
CA SER A 549 35.21 13.09 -9.70
C SER A 549 34.95 12.15 -8.52
N VAL A 550 33.71 12.07 -8.03
CA VAL A 550 33.30 11.17 -6.94
C VAL A 550 32.37 10.04 -7.43
N GLY A 551 32.19 9.90 -8.75
CA GLY A 551 31.40 8.81 -9.35
C GLY A 551 29.89 9.05 -9.42
N GLN A 552 29.41 10.27 -9.14
CA GLN A 552 27.99 10.62 -9.32
C GLN A 552 27.69 10.91 -10.79
N LEU A 553 26.49 10.51 -11.24
CA LEU A 553 25.99 10.80 -12.57
C LEU A 553 25.29 12.16 -12.59
N ILE A 554 25.78 13.07 -13.42
CA ILE A 554 25.27 14.44 -13.55
C ILE A 554 24.68 14.65 -14.94
N GLY A 555 23.41 15.06 -14.98
CA GLY A 555 22.73 15.59 -16.16
C GLY A 555 22.81 17.11 -16.16
N THR A 556 23.45 17.70 -17.16
CA THR A 556 23.58 19.16 -17.31
C THR A 556 22.74 19.70 -18.47
N VAL A 557 22.01 20.79 -18.22
CA VAL A 557 21.19 21.52 -19.21
C VAL A 557 21.65 22.97 -19.24
N TYR A 558 21.88 23.51 -20.45
CA TYR A 558 22.43 24.87 -20.65
C TYR A 558 23.69 25.21 -19.82
N GLY A 559 24.49 24.19 -19.47
CA GLY A 559 25.70 24.34 -18.68
C GLY A 559 25.49 24.44 -17.16
N ARG A 560 24.29 24.14 -16.66
CA ARG A 560 23.97 23.99 -15.23
C ARG A 560 23.58 22.55 -14.92
N GLU A 561 23.87 22.07 -13.72
CA GLU A 561 23.43 20.75 -13.26
C GLU A 561 21.92 20.78 -13.02
N ALA A 562 21.21 19.79 -13.56
CA ALA A 562 19.76 19.69 -13.45
C ALA A 562 19.29 18.39 -12.81
N LEU A 563 20.01 17.28 -13.06
CA LEU A 563 19.77 16.00 -12.42
C LEU A 563 21.08 15.45 -11.84
N ARG A 564 21.02 14.87 -10.65
CA ARG A 564 22.14 14.17 -10.02
C ARG A 564 21.71 12.82 -9.49
N LEU A 565 22.45 11.77 -9.79
CA LEU A 565 22.28 10.45 -9.19
C LEU A 565 23.54 10.04 -8.42
N THR A 566 23.34 9.53 -7.20
CA THR A 566 24.38 9.06 -6.29
C THR A 566 24.11 7.61 -5.91
N LEU A 567 25.15 6.78 -5.88
CA LEU A 567 25.09 5.41 -5.37
C LEU A 567 25.66 5.37 -3.95
N ASP A 568 24.97 4.67 -3.06
CA ASP A 568 25.43 4.33 -1.71
C ASP A 568 25.29 2.81 -1.50
N TRP A 569 26.39 2.15 -1.14
CA TRP A 569 26.47 0.69 -1.12
C TRP A 569 27.54 0.19 -0.15
N ASP A 570 27.31 -1.02 0.34
CA ASP A 570 28.27 -1.84 1.07
C ASP A 570 28.71 -3.05 0.23
N ARG A 571 29.86 -3.64 0.57
CA ARG A 571 30.33 -4.90 -0.02
C ARG A 571 29.31 -6.02 0.25
N ILE A 572 28.97 -6.79 -0.77
CA ILE A 572 28.09 -7.98 -0.64
C ILE A 572 29.00 -9.22 -0.64
N ASN A 573 29.07 -9.96 0.47
CA ASN A 573 29.95 -11.14 0.54
C ASN A 573 29.43 -12.26 -0.36
N ALA A 574 30.29 -13.21 -0.74
CA ALA A 574 29.94 -14.34 -1.60
C ALA A 574 28.69 -15.09 -1.08
N GLY A 575 27.77 -15.42 -2.00
CA GLY A 575 26.49 -16.08 -1.72
C GLY A 575 25.39 -15.22 -1.09
N GLU A 576 25.71 -14.00 -0.62
CA GLU A 576 24.77 -13.10 0.05
C GLU A 576 23.98 -12.21 -0.94
N GLN A 577 22.83 -11.73 -0.49
CA GLN A 577 22.09 -10.66 -1.17
C GLN A 577 22.27 -9.35 -0.41
N GLY A 578 22.49 -8.27 -1.14
CA GLY A 578 22.62 -6.93 -0.58
C GLY A 578 22.05 -5.87 -1.50
N ASP A 579 21.98 -4.66 -0.96
CA ASP A 579 21.27 -3.54 -1.56
C ASP A 579 22.25 -2.40 -1.89
N VAL A 580 22.03 -1.76 -3.04
CA VAL A 580 22.60 -0.46 -3.39
C VAL A 580 21.48 0.56 -3.46
N THR A 581 21.69 1.69 -2.81
CA THR A 581 20.76 2.80 -2.82
C THR A 581 21.13 3.78 -3.93
N VAL A 582 20.16 4.14 -4.76
CA VAL A 582 20.23 5.21 -5.74
C VAL A 582 19.46 6.40 -5.19
N THR A 583 20.17 7.50 -4.95
CA THR A 583 19.55 8.80 -4.62
C THR A 583 19.56 9.67 -5.87
N ALA A 584 18.40 10.08 -6.34
CA ALA A 584 18.23 11.01 -7.45
C ALA A 584 17.76 12.37 -6.92
N GLU A 585 18.37 13.44 -7.40
CA GLU A 585 18.06 14.82 -7.02
C GLU A 585 17.73 15.66 -8.27
N LEU A 586 16.64 16.41 -8.22
CA LEU A 586 16.32 17.48 -9.16
C LEU A 586 16.89 18.81 -8.63
N LEU A 587 17.73 19.46 -9.43
CA LEU A 587 18.51 20.63 -9.01
C LEU A 587 18.03 21.94 -9.66
N THR A 588 17.28 21.84 -10.75
CA THR A 588 16.63 22.96 -11.44
C THR A 588 15.53 22.42 -12.33
N ASN A 589 14.53 23.25 -12.62
CA ASN A 589 13.48 22.95 -13.59
C ASN A 589 14.11 22.66 -14.96
N LEU A 590 13.56 21.65 -15.62
CA LEU A 590 13.93 21.14 -16.93
C LEU A 590 12.97 21.72 -17.97
N PRO A 591 13.47 22.13 -19.14
CA PRO A 591 12.60 22.67 -20.18
C PRO A 591 11.82 21.55 -20.89
N HIS A 592 10.49 21.55 -20.82
CA HIS A 592 9.64 20.56 -21.49
C HIS A 592 9.04 21.06 -22.80
N SER A 593 8.48 20.13 -23.57
CA SER A 593 7.64 20.43 -24.73
C SER A 593 6.18 20.65 -24.33
N VAL A 594 5.67 21.87 -24.57
CA VAL A 594 4.28 22.33 -24.36
C VAL A 594 3.22 21.21 -24.35
N ASN A 595 2.42 21.23 -23.27
CA ASN A 595 1.36 20.30 -22.83
C ASN A 595 1.86 19.17 -21.90
N ALA A 596 1.91 19.43 -20.58
CA ALA A 596 1.73 18.48 -19.48
C ALA A 596 2.38 17.09 -19.60
N ASN A 597 3.56 16.97 -20.20
CA ASN A 597 4.21 15.67 -20.38
C ASN A 597 5.42 15.57 -19.48
N SER A 598 5.31 14.75 -18.44
CA SER A 598 6.44 14.36 -17.59
C SER A 598 7.62 13.91 -18.46
N LEU A 599 8.81 14.39 -18.12
CA LEU A 599 10.06 14.01 -18.75
C LEU A 599 10.52 12.65 -18.23
N THR A 600 10.95 11.75 -19.12
CA THR A 600 11.49 10.44 -18.72
C THR A 600 12.93 10.27 -19.19
N VAL A 601 13.83 10.02 -18.26
CA VAL A 601 15.21 9.61 -18.49
C VAL A 601 15.32 8.09 -18.40
N ASN A 602 15.61 7.45 -19.53
CA ASN A 602 15.78 6.01 -19.66
C ASN A 602 17.24 5.65 -19.92
N GLY A 603 17.60 4.39 -19.68
CA GLY A 603 18.91 3.84 -20.06
C GLY A 603 20.04 4.13 -19.08
N ILE A 604 19.74 4.63 -17.87
CA ILE A 604 20.73 4.70 -16.78
C ILE A 604 20.96 3.27 -16.28
N GLN A 605 22.20 2.82 -16.31
CA GLN A 605 22.59 1.48 -15.89
C GLN A 605 23.42 1.56 -14.61
N VAL A 606 23.15 0.66 -13.66
CA VAL A 606 23.97 0.41 -12.47
C VAL A 606 24.61 -0.96 -12.63
N VAL A 607 25.94 -1.02 -12.55
CA VAL A 607 26.76 -2.20 -12.78
C VAL A 607 27.40 -2.61 -11.46
N ALA A 608 27.07 -3.82 -10.99
CA ALA A 608 27.75 -4.49 -9.91
C ALA A 608 28.89 -5.34 -10.48
N VAL A 609 30.07 -5.33 -9.86
CA VAL A 609 31.23 -6.14 -10.28
C VAL A 609 31.70 -6.99 -9.10
N ASP A 610 31.81 -8.31 -9.31
CA ASP A 610 32.37 -9.22 -8.33
C ASP A 610 33.91 -9.17 -8.28
N ALA A 611 34.50 -9.83 -7.27
CA ALA A 611 35.95 -9.89 -7.08
C ALA A 611 36.70 -10.58 -8.23
N ALA A 612 36.02 -11.42 -9.02
CA ALA A 612 36.57 -12.10 -10.19
C ALA A 612 36.42 -11.27 -11.49
N GLY A 613 35.68 -10.16 -11.44
CA GLY A 613 35.48 -9.23 -12.56
C GLY A 613 34.17 -9.45 -13.34
N HIS A 614 33.31 -10.36 -12.90
CA HIS A 614 32.00 -10.59 -13.51
C HIS A 614 31.00 -9.50 -13.14
N THR A 615 30.05 -9.23 -14.04
CA THR A 615 29.17 -8.07 -13.92
C THR A 615 27.69 -8.45 -13.88
N ALA A 616 26.94 -7.80 -12.99
CA ALA A 616 25.47 -7.82 -12.98
C ALA A 616 24.91 -6.43 -13.24
N HIS A 617 23.86 -6.32 -14.07
CA HIS A 617 23.32 -5.04 -14.50
C HIS A 617 21.90 -4.82 -13.99
N SER A 618 21.64 -3.63 -13.45
CA SER A 618 20.31 -3.10 -13.21
C SER A 618 20.13 -1.75 -13.89
N THR A 619 18.88 -1.28 -14.00
CA THR A 619 18.56 0.01 -14.63
C THR A 619 17.84 0.95 -13.68
N VAL A 620 17.98 2.26 -13.92
CA VAL A 620 17.20 3.30 -13.25
C VAL A 620 16.47 4.10 -14.31
N THR A 621 15.19 4.33 -14.08
CA THR A 621 14.38 5.25 -14.88
C THR A 621 13.99 6.42 -14.00
N VAL A 622 14.25 7.64 -14.47
CA VAL A 622 13.88 8.86 -13.74
C VAL A 622 12.75 9.53 -14.50
N THR A 623 11.61 9.70 -13.85
CA THR A 623 10.50 10.50 -14.36
C THR A 623 10.47 11.82 -13.58
N VAL A 624 10.50 12.94 -14.29
CA VAL A 624 10.33 14.28 -13.73
C VAL A 624 8.96 14.76 -14.15
N ALA A 625 8.03 14.89 -13.21
CA ALA A 625 6.71 15.42 -13.44
C ALA A 625 6.75 16.95 -13.51
N ASP A 626 6.11 17.48 -14.55
CA ASP A 626 5.88 18.90 -14.81
C ASP A 626 5.01 19.52 -13.70
N ASP A 627 5.17 20.80 -13.41
CA ASP A 627 4.24 21.54 -12.55
C ASP A 627 3.00 21.96 -13.34
N VAL A 628 1.84 22.04 -12.68
CA VAL A 628 0.56 22.37 -13.33
C VAL A 628 -0.11 23.52 -12.60
N ASP A 629 -0.51 24.55 -13.33
CA ASP A 629 -1.39 25.60 -12.82
C ASP A 629 -2.82 25.06 -12.58
N ILE A 630 -3.42 25.44 -11.45
CA ILE A 630 -4.77 24.98 -11.11
C ILE A 630 -5.68 26.19 -10.95
N ALA A 631 -6.51 26.42 -11.98
CA ALA A 631 -7.62 27.35 -11.92
C ALA A 631 -8.72 26.76 -11.05
N GLN A 632 -9.16 27.50 -10.03
CA GLN A 632 -10.23 27.13 -9.12
C GLN A 632 -11.48 27.94 -9.41
N ASN A 633 -12.65 27.36 -9.22
CA ASN A 633 -13.89 28.11 -9.46
C ASN A 633 -14.03 29.28 -8.48
N ASP A 634 -14.35 30.45 -9.03
CA ASP A 634 -14.71 31.63 -8.26
C ASP A 634 -16.22 31.75 -8.10
N THR A 635 -16.63 32.24 -6.94
CA THR A 635 -18.01 32.66 -6.71
C THR A 635 -18.02 34.09 -6.20
N ALA A 636 -18.91 34.90 -6.76
CA ALA A 636 -19.19 36.25 -6.32
C ALA A 636 -20.69 36.45 -6.15
N GLN A 637 -21.05 37.48 -5.40
CA GLN A 637 -22.44 37.85 -5.16
C GLN A 637 -22.67 39.31 -5.55
N LEU A 638 -23.86 39.58 -6.07
CA LEU A 638 -24.37 40.91 -6.34
C LEU A 638 -25.83 40.99 -5.87
N ASP A 639 -26.05 41.72 -4.79
CA ASP A 639 -27.39 42.01 -4.31
C ASP A 639 -27.97 43.24 -5.03
N VAL A 640 -29.20 43.10 -5.52
CA VAL A 640 -29.88 44.06 -6.38
C VAL A 640 -31.14 44.54 -5.69
N VAL A 641 -31.10 45.77 -5.16
CA VAL A 641 -32.25 46.34 -4.45
C VAL A 641 -33.44 46.53 -5.40
N THR A 642 -34.52 45.83 -5.12
CA THR A 642 -35.84 45.91 -5.74
C THR A 642 -36.81 46.49 -4.72
N ASP A 643 -36.84 47.81 -4.66
CA ASP A 643 -37.79 48.58 -3.85
C ASP A 643 -38.56 49.57 -4.74
N SER A 644 -39.57 50.23 -4.19
CA SER A 644 -40.35 51.23 -4.90
C SER A 644 -40.72 52.42 -4.03
N PHE A 645 -40.73 53.60 -4.65
CA PHE A 645 -41.15 54.83 -4.00
C PHE A 645 -42.60 55.14 -4.29
N SER A 646 -43.36 55.51 -3.27
CA SER A 646 -44.67 56.15 -3.46
C SER A 646 -44.48 57.58 -3.96
N PHE A 647 -45.15 57.94 -5.06
CA PHE A 647 -45.01 59.27 -5.67
C PHE A 647 -46.34 59.91 -6.10
N SER A 648 -46.33 61.24 -6.31
CA SER A 648 -47.51 62.07 -6.50
C SER A 648 -48.15 62.07 -7.90
N GLY A 649 -47.61 61.31 -8.86
CA GLY A 649 -47.86 61.53 -10.30
C GLY A 649 -46.82 62.45 -10.94
N ILE A 650 -46.58 62.27 -12.24
CA ILE A 650 -45.64 62.99 -13.09
C ILE A 650 -46.36 64.19 -13.68
N VAL A 651 -45.83 65.39 -13.46
CA VAL A 651 -46.25 66.60 -14.17
C VAL A 651 -45.13 67.03 -15.11
N ALA A 652 -45.40 67.05 -16.42
CA ALA A 652 -44.43 67.44 -17.44
C ALA A 652 -44.65 68.87 -17.93
N ASN A 653 -43.57 69.66 -18.01
CA ASN A 653 -43.62 71.02 -18.51
C ASN A 653 -42.48 71.30 -19.50
N TRP A 654 -42.82 71.71 -20.71
CA TRP A 654 -41.83 72.21 -21.67
C TRP A 654 -41.19 73.51 -21.18
N GLY A 655 -39.90 73.43 -20.90
CA GLY A 655 -39.01 74.52 -20.53
C GLY A 655 -38.45 75.25 -21.75
N ASP A 656 -37.34 75.95 -21.59
CA ASP A 656 -36.79 76.84 -22.62
C ASP A 656 -36.49 76.13 -23.95
N THR A 657 -36.68 76.88 -25.05
CA THR A 657 -36.30 76.45 -26.40
C THR A 657 -35.18 77.32 -26.94
N THR A 658 -34.29 76.71 -27.73
CA THR A 658 -33.30 77.43 -28.53
C THR A 658 -33.79 77.52 -29.97
N GLY A 659 -33.90 78.74 -30.51
CA GLY A 659 -34.52 78.95 -31.82
C GLY A 659 -36.05 78.80 -31.78
N GLY A 660 -36.65 78.57 -32.94
CA GLY A 660 -38.10 78.43 -33.10
C GLY A 660 -38.83 79.76 -33.29
N TRP A 661 -39.77 79.79 -34.23
CA TRP A 661 -40.71 80.90 -34.42
C TRP A 661 -42.11 80.45 -34.02
N TYR A 662 -42.91 81.37 -33.46
CA TYR A 662 -44.27 81.09 -32.95
C TYR A 662 -44.33 79.89 -31.99
N VAL A 663 -43.31 79.75 -31.15
CA VAL A 663 -43.23 78.70 -30.14
C VAL A 663 -44.37 78.87 -29.14
N ARG A 664 -45.18 77.82 -28.97
CA ARG A 664 -46.29 77.78 -28.02
C ARG A 664 -46.18 76.53 -27.18
N LYS A 665 -46.45 76.70 -25.89
CA LYS A 665 -46.55 75.63 -24.91
C LYS A 665 -47.93 75.69 -24.31
N PHE A 666 -48.57 74.54 -24.17
CA PHE A 666 -49.91 74.44 -23.62
C PHE A 666 -50.13 73.05 -23.07
N ASP A 667 -51.15 72.96 -22.24
CA ASP A 667 -51.69 71.75 -21.65
C ASP A 667 -52.52 70.97 -22.69
N GLY A 668 -52.13 69.73 -22.93
CA GLY A 668 -52.77 68.73 -23.77
C GLY A 668 -53.81 67.91 -23.01
N PRO A 669 -54.36 66.84 -23.62
CA PRO A 669 -55.29 65.96 -22.91
C PRO A 669 -54.53 64.91 -22.07
N ASP A 670 -54.29 65.22 -20.79
CA ASP A 670 -53.79 64.27 -19.78
C ASP A 670 -54.55 64.42 -18.44
N ASN A 671 -53.98 63.93 -17.33
CA ASN A 671 -54.60 63.93 -16.01
C ASN A 671 -54.22 65.15 -15.14
N ASP A 672 -53.39 66.07 -15.63
CA ASP A 672 -52.89 67.20 -14.87
C ASP A 672 -53.07 68.54 -15.61
N SER A 673 -52.17 69.51 -15.43
CA SER A 673 -52.26 70.84 -16.06
C SER A 673 -50.89 71.37 -16.50
N GLY A 674 -49.91 70.47 -16.58
CA GLY A 674 -48.57 70.72 -17.08
C GLY A 674 -48.62 71.12 -18.55
N ASN A 675 -47.69 71.97 -18.97
CA ASN A 675 -47.59 72.33 -20.39
C ASN A 675 -46.76 71.27 -21.13
N ASP A 676 -47.40 70.14 -21.40
CA ASP A 676 -46.87 68.91 -21.98
C ASP A 676 -46.84 68.91 -23.52
N GLN A 677 -47.45 69.92 -24.16
CA GLN A 677 -47.39 70.16 -25.59
C GLN A 677 -46.49 71.36 -25.93
N LEU A 678 -45.59 71.17 -26.90
CA LEU A 678 -44.75 72.20 -27.51
C LEU A 678 -44.98 72.23 -29.02
N ARG A 679 -45.21 73.41 -29.61
CA ARG A 679 -45.36 73.58 -31.06
C ARG A 679 -44.55 74.76 -31.57
N TRP A 680 -44.05 74.69 -32.80
CA TRP A 680 -43.30 75.76 -33.48
C TRP A 680 -43.60 75.80 -34.99
N GLY A 681 -43.18 76.87 -35.68
CA GLY A 681 -43.40 77.06 -37.12
C GLY A 681 -44.56 78.01 -37.47
N SER A 682 -44.63 78.43 -38.73
CA SER A 682 -45.57 79.46 -39.25
C SER A 682 -47.04 79.00 -39.25
N THR A 683 -47.99 79.94 -39.07
CA THR A 683 -49.42 79.68 -38.80
C THR A 683 -50.27 79.25 -40.00
N ASP A 684 -49.64 79.01 -41.15
CA ASP A 684 -50.34 78.81 -42.43
C ASP A 684 -50.55 77.31 -42.77
N GLY A 685 -50.25 76.41 -41.81
CA GLY A 685 -50.41 74.95 -41.85
C GLY A 685 -50.38 74.31 -40.43
N SER A 686 -50.27 72.98 -40.34
CA SER A 686 -49.99 72.27 -39.07
C SER A 686 -48.59 72.64 -38.57
N GLN A 687 -48.45 72.93 -37.27
CA GLN A 687 -47.15 73.21 -36.65
C GLN A 687 -46.44 71.91 -36.27
N SER A 688 -45.12 71.83 -36.52
CA SER A 688 -44.26 70.81 -35.91
C SER A 688 -44.21 70.96 -34.40
N GLY A 689 -43.82 69.90 -33.71
CA GLY A 689 -43.64 69.99 -32.27
C GLY A 689 -43.48 68.68 -31.52
N TYR A 690 -43.48 68.80 -30.19
CA TYR A 690 -43.42 67.69 -29.27
C TYR A 690 -44.69 67.61 -28.42
N GLY A 691 -45.13 66.40 -28.11
CA GLY A 691 -46.11 66.13 -27.07
C GLY A 691 -45.56 65.08 -26.12
N PHE A 692 -45.91 65.17 -24.85
CA PHE A 692 -45.56 64.15 -23.87
C PHE A 692 -46.82 63.82 -23.07
N VAL A 693 -47.31 62.59 -23.17
CA VAL A 693 -48.40 62.14 -22.29
C VAL A 693 -47.76 61.31 -21.19
N ASP A 694 -47.92 61.71 -19.93
CA ASP A 694 -47.38 60.95 -18.80
C ASP A 694 -47.96 59.52 -18.73
N ASN A 695 -47.33 58.69 -17.91
CA ASN A 695 -47.72 57.29 -17.71
C ASN A 695 -48.30 57.03 -16.30
N ASP A 696 -48.87 58.05 -15.65
CA ASP A 696 -49.28 57.97 -14.25
C ASP A 696 -50.24 56.82 -13.97
N ALA A 697 -51.19 56.59 -14.89
CA ALA A 697 -52.17 55.52 -14.76
C ALA A 697 -51.53 54.13 -14.73
N ALA A 698 -50.43 53.90 -15.45
CA ALA A 698 -49.74 52.62 -15.49
C ALA A 698 -48.68 52.48 -14.38
N LEU A 699 -48.07 53.59 -13.96
CA LEU A 699 -47.15 53.63 -12.81
C LEU A 699 -47.87 53.43 -11.49
N ASN A 700 -49.18 53.73 -11.41
CA ASN A 700 -50.03 53.47 -10.24
C ASN A 700 -49.44 54.01 -8.92
N GLY A 701 -48.78 55.17 -8.99
CA GLY A 701 -48.18 55.84 -7.84
C GLY A 701 -46.89 55.20 -7.31
N THR A 702 -46.26 54.26 -8.03
CA THR A 702 -44.95 53.69 -7.65
C THR A 702 -43.84 53.92 -8.68
N LEU A 703 -42.61 54.12 -8.20
CA LEU A 703 -41.40 54.17 -9.02
C LEU A 703 -40.39 53.14 -8.50
N ALA A 704 -40.08 52.12 -9.30
CA ALA A 704 -39.21 51.02 -8.90
C ALA A 704 -37.71 51.33 -9.04
N LEU A 705 -36.89 50.79 -8.14
CA LEU A 705 -35.43 50.81 -8.24
C LEU A 705 -34.89 49.75 -9.20
N ASN A 706 -33.74 50.04 -9.80
CA ASN A 706 -32.96 49.17 -10.67
C ASN A 706 -33.75 48.59 -11.86
N GLN A 707 -34.80 49.30 -12.30
CA GLN A 707 -35.70 48.88 -13.37
C GLN A 707 -35.90 50.00 -14.39
N ASP A 708 -36.16 49.63 -15.64
CA ASP A 708 -36.58 50.58 -16.67
C ASP A 708 -38.01 51.07 -16.38
N ILE A 709 -38.14 52.37 -16.14
CA ILE A 709 -39.40 53.06 -15.86
C ILE A 709 -39.81 53.85 -17.08
N VAL A 710 -41.01 53.60 -17.59
CA VAL A 710 -41.62 54.41 -18.65
C VAL A 710 -42.32 55.60 -18.02
N LEU A 711 -41.77 56.81 -18.19
CA LEU A 711 -42.36 58.04 -17.66
C LEU A 711 -43.58 58.50 -18.46
N GLY A 712 -43.63 58.18 -19.75
CA GLY A 712 -44.68 58.66 -20.63
C GLY A 712 -44.41 58.37 -22.09
N THR A 713 -45.38 58.71 -22.92
CA THR A 713 -45.31 58.61 -24.38
C THR A 713 -44.89 59.94 -24.96
N PHE A 714 -43.66 60.01 -25.47
CA PHE A 714 -43.18 61.14 -26.24
C PHE A 714 -43.64 61.01 -27.68
N THR A 715 -44.25 62.06 -28.23
CA THR A 715 -44.67 62.13 -29.64
C THR A 715 -43.97 63.28 -30.33
N HIS A 716 -43.26 62.97 -31.41
CA HIS A 716 -42.75 63.97 -32.34
C HIS A 716 -43.76 64.17 -33.47
N TYR A 717 -44.26 65.39 -33.62
CA TYR A 717 -45.10 65.83 -34.72
C TYR A 717 -44.22 66.54 -35.75
N ASN A 718 -43.99 65.89 -36.89
CA ASN A 718 -43.21 66.49 -37.96
C ASN A 718 -44.15 66.97 -39.08
N TYR A 719 -44.20 68.28 -39.30
CA TYR A 719 -44.96 68.92 -40.37
C TYR A 719 -44.05 69.88 -41.16
N PRO A 720 -44.29 70.06 -42.47
CA PRO A 720 -43.53 71.02 -43.25
C PRO A 720 -43.69 72.45 -42.71
N ILE A 721 -42.58 73.07 -42.31
CA ILE A 721 -42.53 74.46 -41.83
C ILE A 721 -41.54 75.31 -42.63
N ASP A 722 -41.65 76.63 -42.50
CA ASP A 722 -40.76 77.56 -43.19
C ASP A 722 -39.30 77.37 -42.72
N SER A 723 -38.36 77.37 -43.67
CA SER A 723 -36.93 77.22 -43.36
C SER A 723 -36.46 78.27 -42.33
N GLY A 724 -35.80 77.80 -41.27
CA GLY A 724 -35.31 78.63 -40.17
C GLY A 724 -36.35 78.96 -39.08
N SER A 725 -37.57 78.42 -39.18
CA SER A 725 -38.62 78.58 -38.17
C SER A 725 -38.66 77.48 -37.09
N SER A 726 -37.83 76.43 -37.23
CA SER A 726 -37.71 75.33 -36.27
C SER A 726 -36.90 75.68 -35.02
N ILE A 727 -37.12 74.92 -33.95
CA ILE A 727 -36.22 74.91 -32.79
C ILE A 727 -34.97 74.08 -33.12
N THR A 728 -33.89 74.27 -32.37
CA THR A 728 -32.71 73.37 -32.42
C THR A 728 -32.51 72.62 -31.10
N ALA A 729 -33.16 73.08 -30.03
CA ALA A 729 -33.19 72.39 -28.75
C ALA A 729 -34.40 72.81 -27.91
N ALA A 730 -34.84 71.92 -27.03
CA ALA A 730 -35.86 72.21 -26.02
C ALA A 730 -35.50 71.50 -24.71
N THR A 731 -35.95 72.04 -23.59
CA THR A 731 -35.90 71.35 -22.29
C THR A 731 -37.29 70.95 -21.84
N MET A 732 -37.41 69.84 -21.11
CA MET A 732 -38.65 69.44 -20.45
C MET A 732 -38.35 69.18 -18.97
N GLN A 733 -39.13 69.79 -18.08
CA GLN A 733 -39.06 69.50 -16.65
C GLN A 733 -40.14 68.50 -16.30
N ILE A 734 -39.73 67.36 -15.78
CA ILE A 734 -40.61 66.37 -15.16
C ILE A 734 -40.52 66.58 -13.65
N THR A 735 -41.64 66.91 -13.03
CA THR A 735 -41.74 67.16 -11.59
C THR A 735 -42.69 66.17 -10.93
N PHE A 736 -42.28 65.62 -9.79
CA PHE A 736 -43.11 64.77 -8.94
C PHE A 736 -42.60 64.86 -7.50
N ASN A 737 -43.41 64.41 -6.54
CA ASN A 737 -42.99 64.30 -5.15
C ASN A 737 -42.91 62.84 -4.74
N VAL A 738 -41.86 62.47 -4.00
CA VAL A 738 -41.76 61.19 -3.30
C VAL A 738 -42.17 61.40 -1.85
N THR A 739 -42.98 60.51 -1.28
CA THR A 739 -43.48 60.64 0.10
C THR A 739 -43.04 59.44 0.94
N ASP A 740 -42.45 59.70 2.10
CA ASP A 740 -42.01 58.64 3.01
C ASP A 740 -43.12 58.09 3.92
N ALA A 741 -42.82 57.02 4.67
CA ALA A 741 -43.79 56.36 5.56
C ALA A 741 -44.28 57.28 6.70
N TYR A 742 -43.50 58.32 7.04
CA TYR A 742 -43.84 59.34 8.03
C TYR A 742 -44.57 60.56 7.43
N GLY A 743 -44.82 60.54 6.11
CA GLY A 743 -45.50 61.60 5.37
C GLY A 743 -44.62 62.79 4.99
N VAL A 744 -43.30 62.69 5.07
CA VAL A 744 -42.36 63.71 4.59
C VAL A 744 -42.32 63.67 3.07
N VAL A 745 -42.47 64.84 2.46
CA VAL A 745 -42.57 64.99 1.00
C VAL A 745 -41.27 65.57 0.45
N THR A 746 -40.64 64.83 -0.47
CA THR A 746 -39.41 65.23 -1.17
C THR A 746 -39.74 65.57 -2.63
N PRO A 747 -39.66 66.85 -3.04
CA PRO A 747 -39.88 67.24 -4.43
C PRO A 747 -38.68 66.87 -5.31
N VAL A 748 -38.96 66.24 -6.45
CA VAL A 748 -37.96 65.82 -7.44
C VAL A 748 -38.24 66.53 -8.77
N THR A 749 -37.20 67.03 -9.43
CA THR A 749 -37.30 67.68 -10.74
C THR A 749 -36.22 67.15 -11.68
N LEU A 750 -36.62 66.28 -12.61
CA LEU A 750 -35.75 65.81 -13.69
C LEU A 750 -35.86 66.79 -14.87
N THR A 751 -34.74 67.38 -15.29
CA THR A 751 -34.70 68.23 -16.49
C THR A 751 -34.11 67.46 -17.65
N LEU A 752 -34.92 67.23 -18.68
CA LEU A 752 -34.53 66.56 -19.90
C LEU A 752 -34.15 67.58 -20.95
N ASN A 753 -33.10 67.26 -21.71
CA ASN A 753 -32.64 68.08 -22.84
C ASN A 753 -32.89 67.33 -24.15
N PHE A 754 -33.52 68.00 -25.10
CA PHE A 754 -33.75 67.49 -26.44
C PHE A 754 -33.00 68.35 -27.44
N SER A 755 -32.23 67.71 -28.32
CA SER A 755 -31.71 68.33 -29.54
C SER A 755 -32.67 68.05 -30.67
N HIS A 756 -33.03 69.08 -31.43
CA HIS A 756 -33.86 68.96 -32.63
C HIS A 756 -33.02 69.25 -33.86
N ASN A 757 -33.17 68.43 -34.89
CA ASN A 757 -32.62 68.68 -36.20
C ASN A 757 -33.73 68.62 -37.24
N GLU A 758 -34.20 69.80 -37.63
CA GLU A 758 -35.10 69.97 -38.77
C GLU A 758 -34.31 69.82 -40.07
N THR A 759 -34.55 68.73 -40.77
CA THR A 759 -33.86 68.42 -42.02
C THR A 759 -34.50 69.15 -43.20
N PRO A 760 -33.76 69.45 -44.27
CA PRO A 760 -34.38 69.98 -45.49
C PRO A 760 -35.37 68.96 -46.08
N ASN A 761 -36.62 69.37 -46.27
CA ASN A 761 -37.71 68.50 -46.74
C ASN A 761 -37.49 68.01 -48.19
N ASP A 762 -36.52 68.56 -48.92
CA ASP A 762 -36.08 68.16 -50.27
C ASP A 762 -34.75 67.38 -50.29
N GLY A 763 -34.23 66.99 -49.11
CA GLY A 763 -33.01 66.23 -48.93
C GLY A 763 -33.11 64.74 -49.30
N SER A 764 -31.98 64.01 -49.19
CA SER A 764 -31.93 62.56 -49.44
C SER A 764 -32.63 61.72 -48.37
N ASP A 765 -32.69 62.24 -47.15
CA ASP A 765 -33.49 61.73 -46.04
C ASP A 765 -34.20 62.95 -45.43
N PRO A 766 -35.51 63.14 -45.70
CA PRO A 766 -36.26 64.30 -45.24
C PRO A 766 -36.80 64.10 -43.81
N ARG A 767 -36.37 63.05 -43.09
CA ARG A 767 -36.84 62.79 -41.73
C ARG A 767 -36.15 63.68 -40.73
N ASP A 768 -36.96 64.28 -39.87
CA ASP A 768 -36.48 65.06 -38.75
C ASP A 768 -36.02 64.18 -37.59
N ILE A 769 -34.98 64.66 -36.90
CA ILE A 769 -34.28 63.89 -35.87
C ILE A 769 -34.44 64.57 -34.52
N VAL A 770 -34.90 63.79 -33.54
CA VAL A 770 -34.95 64.20 -32.13
C VAL A 770 -33.98 63.35 -31.36
N THR A 771 -33.07 63.98 -30.62
CA THR A 771 -32.13 63.29 -29.72
C THR A 771 -32.37 63.71 -28.28
N VAL A 772 -32.59 62.76 -27.38
CA VAL A 772 -32.69 63.02 -25.94
C VAL A 772 -31.32 62.86 -25.28
N GLY A 773 -30.98 63.78 -24.37
CA GLY A 773 -29.75 63.72 -23.58
C GLY A 773 -29.88 62.78 -22.37
N GLN A 774 -28.77 62.17 -21.97
CA GLN A 774 -28.67 61.34 -20.75
C GLN A 774 -28.52 62.19 -19.49
N THR A 775 -29.55 62.97 -19.18
CA THR A 775 -29.61 63.79 -17.97
C THR A 775 -30.00 62.95 -16.76
N SER A 776 -29.54 63.32 -15.57
CA SER A 776 -29.93 62.70 -14.31
C SER A 776 -30.37 63.73 -13.27
N VAL A 777 -31.08 63.25 -12.25
CA VAL A 777 -31.38 63.99 -11.03
C VAL A 777 -31.06 63.10 -9.83
N THR A 778 -30.46 63.68 -8.80
CA THR A 778 -30.19 62.99 -7.54
C THR A 778 -30.99 63.66 -6.43
N PHE A 779 -31.65 62.87 -5.59
CA PHE A 779 -32.43 63.34 -4.45
C PHE A 779 -32.15 62.49 -3.21
N ASN A 780 -32.39 63.08 -2.04
CA ASN A 780 -32.26 62.39 -0.75
C ASN A 780 -33.64 61.91 -0.31
N TYR A 781 -33.75 60.65 0.06
CA TYR A 781 -34.94 60.06 0.68
C TYR A 781 -34.50 59.28 1.92
N GLU A 782 -35.04 59.65 3.08
CA GLU A 782 -34.73 59.06 4.40
C GLU A 782 -33.24 59.03 4.78
N GLY A 783 -32.43 59.94 4.22
CA GLY A 783 -30.98 60.03 4.49
C GLY A 783 -30.12 59.35 3.43
N GLN A 784 -30.71 58.61 2.49
CA GLN A 784 -30.03 57.92 1.40
C GLN A 784 -30.19 58.70 0.09
N MET A 785 -29.12 58.73 -0.72
CA MET A 785 -29.15 59.35 -2.05
C MET A 785 -29.65 58.36 -3.10
N TYR A 786 -30.48 58.84 -4.02
CA TYR A 786 -30.98 58.10 -5.18
C TYR A 786 -30.83 58.93 -6.44
N THR A 787 -30.43 58.29 -7.53
CA THR A 787 -30.22 58.94 -8.82
C THR A 787 -31.11 58.34 -9.89
N MET A 788 -31.91 59.19 -10.56
CA MET A 788 -32.72 58.82 -11.73
C MET A 788 -32.06 59.37 -12.99
N GLN A 789 -31.82 58.53 -13.99
CA GLN A 789 -31.21 58.91 -15.27
C GLN A 789 -32.10 58.56 -16.46
N VAL A 790 -32.10 59.43 -17.47
CA VAL A 790 -32.70 59.18 -18.79
C VAL A 790 -31.89 58.15 -19.56
N ILE A 791 -32.53 57.04 -19.92
CA ILE A 791 -31.92 55.96 -20.71
C ILE A 791 -32.14 56.19 -22.20
N GLY A 792 -33.36 56.59 -22.60
CA GLY A 792 -33.66 56.97 -23.98
C GLY A 792 -35.12 56.77 -24.38
N PHE A 793 -35.34 56.64 -25.69
CA PHE A 793 -36.62 56.32 -26.31
C PHE A 793 -36.72 54.82 -26.60
N LYS A 794 -37.73 54.16 -26.04
CA LYS A 794 -38.03 52.75 -26.31
C LYS A 794 -39.03 52.63 -27.45
N ASP A 795 -38.65 51.87 -28.48
CA ASP A 795 -39.48 51.57 -29.65
C ASP A 795 -40.45 50.40 -29.39
N SER A 796 -41.30 50.09 -30.38
CA SER A 796 -42.26 48.98 -30.29
C SER A 796 -41.62 47.59 -30.24
N ASN A 797 -40.35 47.46 -30.62
CA ASN A 797 -39.59 46.22 -30.56
C ASN A 797 -38.82 46.09 -29.22
N GLY A 798 -38.90 47.09 -28.35
CA GLY A 798 -38.23 47.13 -27.05
C GLY A 798 -36.81 47.70 -27.08
N ASN A 799 -36.31 48.14 -28.24
CA ASN A 799 -34.98 48.74 -28.34
C ASN A 799 -35.00 50.15 -27.76
N ILE A 800 -33.98 50.49 -26.97
CA ILE A 800 -33.81 51.85 -26.44
C ILE A 800 -32.77 52.58 -27.30
N VAL A 801 -33.16 53.73 -27.84
CA VAL A 801 -32.32 54.59 -28.68
C VAL A 801 -32.33 56.01 -28.16
N SER A 802 -31.23 56.74 -28.30
CA SER A 802 -31.17 58.15 -27.92
C SER A 802 -31.75 59.08 -28.98
N SER A 803 -31.83 58.61 -30.24
CA SER A 803 -32.30 59.41 -31.37
C SER A 803 -33.42 58.71 -32.14
N ILE A 804 -34.46 59.46 -32.46
CA ILE A 804 -35.62 59.00 -33.23
C ILE A 804 -35.77 59.83 -34.50
N TYR A 805 -36.39 59.22 -35.52
CA TYR A 805 -36.50 59.78 -36.87
C TYR A 805 -37.97 59.77 -37.29
N THR A 806 -38.49 60.91 -37.74
CA THR A 806 -39.91 61.05 -38.07
C THR A 806 -40.07 61.58 -39.48
N ASP A 807 -40.85 60.87 -40.30
CA ASP A 807 -41.18 61.30 -41.66
C ASP A 807 -41.94 62.64 -41.66
N GLU A 808 -41.77 63.41 -42.73
CA GLU A 808 -42.57 64.61 -43.01
C GLU A 808 -44.07 64.28 -43.05
N ASP A 809 -44.90 65.20 -42.55
CA ASP A 809 -46.36 65.05 -42.43
C ASP A 809 -46.79 63.83 -41.58
N ALA A 810 -45.93 63.39 -40.64
CA ALA A 810 -46.20 62.25 -39.77
C ALA A 810 -46.01 62.61 -38.28
N ALA A 811 -46.52 61.73 -37.43
CA ALA A 811 -46.21 61.74 -36.01
C ALA A 811 -45.75 60.35 -35.58
N THR A 812 -44.64 60.29 -34.84
CA THR A 812 -44.11 59.05 -34.27
C THR A 812 -44.05 59.15 -32.76
N SER A 813 -44.47 58.09 -32.08
CA SER A 813 -44.52 58.02 -30.63
C SER A 813 -43.56 56.96 -30.10
N TYR A 814 -42.86 57.28 -29.02
CA TYR A 814 -41.93 56.41 -28.33
C TYR A 814 -42.14 56.51 -26.82
N GLN A 815 -41.83 55.44 -26.10
CA GLN A 815 -41.83 55.47 -24.64
C GLN A 815 -40.54 56.14 -24.16
N LEU A 816 -40.66 57.13 -23.29
CA LEU A 816 -39.49 57.75 -22.66
C LEU A 816 -39.10 56.95 -21.41
N VAL A 817 -37.91 56.38 -21.41
CA VAL A 817 -37.44 55.47 -20.37
C VAL A 817 -36.38 56.13 -19.49
N VAL A 818 -36.55 55.98 -18.19
CA VAL A 818 -35.54 56.31 -17.17
C VAL A 818 -35.22 55.07 -16.34
N ARG A 819 -34.10 55.09 -15.63
CA ARG A 819 -33.79 54.09 -14.59
C ARG A 819 -33.32 54.82 -13.35
N MET A 820 -33.75 54.30 -12.20
CA MET A 820 -33.39 54.85 -10.89
C MET A 820 -32.51 53.86 -10.13
N VAL A 821 -31.45 54.35 -9.51
CA VAL A 821 -30.48 53.57 -8.75
C VAL A 821 -30.22 54.24 -7.40
N ALA A 822 -29.76 53.46 -6.42
CA ALA A 822 -29.26 54.00 -5.16
C ALA A 822 -27.85 54.59 -5.36
N GLY A 823 -27.57 55.70 -4.70
CA GLY A 823 -26.27 56.38 -4.71
C GLY A 823 -26.28 57.82 -5.22
N ASP A 824 -25.18 58.52 -4.92
CA ASP A 824 -24.88 59.87 -5.40
C ASP A 824 -24.18 59.78 -6.77
N GLY A 825 -24.99 59.62 -7.82
CA GLY A 825 -24.54 59.35 -9.18
C GLY A 825 -25.25 58.15 -9.81
N TYR A 826 -25.18 58.06 -11.13
CA TYR A 826 -25.74 56.92 -11.86
C TYR A 826 -24.69 55.84 -12.05
N THR A 827 -24.75 54.83 -11.19
CA THR A 827 -23.93 53.62 -11.28
C THR A 827 -24.88 52.43 -11.16
N LEU A 828 -24.84 51.51 -12.13
CA LEU A 828 -25.62 50.28 -12.04
C LEU A 828 -25.03 49.36 -10.95
N PRO A 829 -25.84 48.46 -10.36
CA PRO A 829 -25.35 47.42 -9.46
C PRO A 829 -24.22 46.64 -10.14
N HIS A 830 -23.09 46.48 -9.45
CA HIS A 830 -21.89 45.86 -9.98
C HIS A 830 -21.14 45.09 -8.89
N SER A 831 -20.32 44.14 -9.31
CA SER A 831 -19.42 43.36 -8.47
C SER A 831 -18.02 43.38 -9.08
N ASP A 832 -17.02 43.68 -8.25
CA ASP A 832 -15.61 43.72 -8.62
C ASP A 832 -14.84 42.67 -7.81
N GLY A 833 -13.84 42.05 -8.41
CA GLY A 833 -12.99 41.07 -7.72
C GLY A 833 -11.79 40.66 -8.53
N ASN A 834 -11.13 39.58 -8.11
CA ASN A 834 -10.01 39.00 -8.84
C ASN A 834 -10.07 37.46 -8.78
N VAL A 835 -10.10 36.83 -9.95
CA VAL A 835 -10.21 35.36 -10.10
C VAL A 835 -8.93 34.60 -9.75
N LEU A 836 -7.77 35.27 -9.75
CA LEU A 836 -6.48 34.62 -9.51
C LEU A 836 -6.14 34.47 -8.02
N THR A 837 -7.06 34.80 -7.10
CA THR A 837 -6.73 34.91 -5.66
C THR A 837 -6.69 33.57 -4.93
N ASN A 838 -7.44 32.59 -5.42
CA ASN A 838 -7.52 31.21 -4.94
C ASN A 838 -6.86 30.20 -5.91
N ASP A 839 -6.36 30.68 -7.05
CA ASP A 839 -5.67 29.87 -8.05
C ASP A 839 -4.26 29.48 -7.57
N THR A 840 -3.86 28.23 -7.84
CA THR A 840 -2.53 27.74 -7.49
C THR A 840 -1.53 28.13 -8.57
N ILE A 841 -0.53 28.92 -8.21
CA ILE A 841 0.59 29.31 -9.06
C ILE A 841 1.62 28.18 -9.07
N GLY A 842 2.00 27.68 -10.25
CA GLY A 842 3.15 26.76 -10.42
C GLY A 842 4.49 27.42 -10.08
N ALA A 843 5.59 26.66 -10.17
CA ALA A 843 6.95 27.10 -9.89
C ALA A 843 7.44 28.24 -10.83
N ASP A 844 6.74 28.47 -11.94
CA ASP A 844 7.04 29.48 -12.97
C ASP A 844 6.71 30.95 -12.60
N ASN A 845 6.05 31.18 -11.45
CA ASN A 845 5.83 32.51 -10.86
C ASN A 845 5.05 33.53 -11.72
N ALA A 846 4.31 33.09 -12.74
CA ALA A 846 3.43 33.96 -13.54
C ALA A 846 2.11 33.24 -13.86
N LEU A 847 0.97 33.85 -13.52
CA LEU A 847 -0.35 33.47 -14.02
C LEU A 847 -0.91 34.65 -14.82
N GLU A 848 -1.33 34.41 -16.06
CA GLU A 848 -2.05 35.38 -16.87
C GLU A 848 -3.35 34.78 -17.40
N ILE A 849 -4.44 35.55 -17.37
CA ILE A 849 -5.68 35.16 -18.04
C ILE A 849 -5.48 35.31 -19.55
N ILE A 850 -5.59 34.21 -20.30
CA ILE A 850 -5.46 34.17 -21.76
C ILE A 850 -6.80 34.11 -22.50
N GLY A 851 -7.89 33.80 -21.78
CA GLY A 851 -9.22 33.69 -22.37
C GLY A 851 -10.36 33.87 -21.40
N VAL A 852 -11.47 34.41 -21.90
CA VAL A 852 -12.71 34.53 -21.14
C VAL A 852 -13.94 34.43 -22.06
N ALA A 853 -14.98 33.73 -21.63
CA ALA A 853 -16.25 33.63 -22.36
C ALA A 853 -17.46 33.45 -21.42
N SER A 854 -18.66 33.82 -21.88
CA SER A 854 -19.90 33.51 -21.16
C SER A 854 -20.30 32.03 -21.32
N GLY A 855 -20.79 31.43 -20.25
CA GLY A 855 -21.11 30.00 -20.14
C GLY A 855 -19.97 29.17 -19.54
N ASP A 856 -20.22 27.87 -19.37
CA ASP A 856 -19.23 26.88 -18.91
C ASP A 856 -18.56 26.20 -20.11
N HIS A 857 -17.27 26.47 -20.28
CA HIS A 857 -16.39 25.95 -21.34
C HIS A 857 -15.11 25.33 -20.74
N THR A 858 -15.13 25.00 -19.45
CA THR A 858 -13.95 24.49 -18.72
C THR A 858 -13.30 23.28 -19.40
N SER A 859 -14.11 22.38 -19.96
CA SER A 859 -13.63 21.18 -20.68
C SER A 859 -12.86 21.45 -21.98
N SER A 860 -13.05 22.61 -22.62
CA SER A 860 -12.39 22.96 -23.88
C SER A 860 -11.38 24.10 -23.76
N GLY A 861 -11.37 24.79 -22.61
CA GLY A 861 -10.68 26.06 -22.43
C GLY A 861 -11.25 27.17 -23.34
N VAL A 862 -10.80 28.39 -23.09
CA VAL A 862 -11.17 29.58 -23.86
C VAL A 862 -9.92 30.41 -24.16
N SER A 863 -9.93 31.14 -25.28
CA SER A 863 -8.85 32.08 -25.63
C SER A 863 -9.42 33.38 -26.22
N GLY A 864 -8.77 34.50 -25.90
CA GLY A 864 -9.20 35.84 -26.32
C GLY A 864 -10.27 36.48 -25.42
N HIS A 865 -10.74 37.67 -25.82
CA HIS A 865 -11.72 38.52 -25.11
C HIS A 865 -11.28 39.09 -23.74
N VAL A 866 -10.04 38.83 -23.32
CA VAL A 866 -9.43 39.44 -22.13
C VAL A 866 -9.40 40.96 -22.28
N GLY A 867 -9.87 41.66 -21.24
CA GLY A 867 -10.00 43.12 -21.20
C GLY A 867 -11.14 43.69 -22.06
N SER A 868 -12.00 42.86 -22.64
CA SER A 868 -13.16 43.29 -23.45
C SER A 868 -14.49 43.01 -22.75
N THR A 869 -15.56 43.70 -23.17
CA THR A 869 -16.91 43.50 -22.62
C THR A 869 -17.56 42.24 -23.16
N ILE A 870 -18.03 41.39 -22.26
CA ILE A 870 -18.69 40.11 -22.53
C ILE A 870 -20.13 40.21 -22.03
N ASN A 871 -21.09 39.91 -22.90
CA ASN A 871 -22.50 39.89 -22.51
C ASN A 871 -22.80 38.55 -21.81
N GLY A 872 -23.28 38.64 -20.57
CA GLY A 872 -23.88 37.53 -19.84
C GLY A 872 -25.38 37.42 -20.09
N VAL A 873 -26.07 36.72 -19.19
CA VAL A 873 -27.52 36.51 -19.20
C VAL A 873 -28.28 37.76 -18.67
N TYR A 874 -27.78 38.37 -17.60
CA TYR A 874 -28.39 39.49 -16.88
C TYR A 874 -27.51 40.77 -16.91
N GLY A 875 -26.20 40.62 -17.10
CA GLY A 875 -25.25 41.72 -17.06
C GLY A 875 -24.11 41.58 -18.07
N THR A 876 -23.06 42.38 -17.85
CA THR A 876 -21.85 42.36 -18.68
C THR A 876 -20.61 42.25 -17.80
N LEU A 877 -19.62 41.46 -18.23
CA LEU A 877 -18.35 41.27 -17.55
C LEU A 877 -17.20 41.88 -18.37
N VAL A 878 -16.23 42.49 -17.69
CA VAL A 878 -14.88 42.74 -18.21
C VAL A 878 -13.91 42.04 -17.25
N LEU A 879 -13.11 41.10 -17.76
CA LEU A 879 -12.06 40.39 -17.01
C LEU A 879 -10.69 40.67 -17.64
N ASN A 880 -9.75 41.19 -16.87
CA ASN A 880 -8.42 41.58 -17.32
C ASN A 880 -7.40 40.44 -17.17
N ALA A 881 -6.24 40.61 -17.80
CA ALA A 881 -5.13 39.65 -17.79
C ALA A 881 -4.58 39.38 -16.38
N ASP A 882 -4.66 40.37 -15.48
CA ASP A 882 -4.23 40.29 -14.09
C ASP A 882 -5.29 39.69 -13.15
N GLY A 883 -6.33 39.08 -13.72
CA GLY A 883 -7.44 38.47 -12.98
C GLY A 883 -8.51 39.43 -12.49
N THR A 884 -8.28 40.75 -12.54
CA THR A 884 -9.27 41.73 -12.06
C THR A 884 -10.50 41.73 -12.96
N TYR A 885 -11.69 41.70 -12.36
CA TYR A 885 -12.95 41.77 -13.09
C TYR A 885 -13.87 42.88 -12.60
N HIS A 886 -14.71 43.37 -13.51
CA HIS A 886 -15.85 44.25 -13.26
C HIS A 886 -17.09 43.65 -13.93
N TYR A 887 -18.05 43.19 -13.13
CA TYR A 887 -19.35 42.75 -13.60
C TYR A 887 -20.41 43.80 -13.28
N GLN A 888 -21.26 44.13 -14.25
CA GLN A 888 -22.32 45.11 -14.09
C GLN A 888 -23.68 44.56 -14.55
N LEU A 889 -24.71 44.73 -13.70
CA LEU A 889 -26.08 44.36 -14.03
C LEU A 889 -26.70 45.35 -15.02
N THR A 890 -27.13 44.87 -16.19
CA THR A 890 -27.77 45.70 -17.22
C THR A 890 -29.26 45.40 -17.39
N ALA A 891 -29.70 44.17 -17.08
CA ALA A 891 -31.11 43.80 -17.02
C ALA A 891 -31.90 44.63 -15.99
N SER A 892 -33.21 44.79 -16.22
CA SER A 892 -34.11 45.35 -15.22
C SER A 892 -34.33 44.35 -14.10
N ALA A 893 -34.30 44.80 -12.84
CA ALA A 893 -34.33 43.90 -11.68
C ALA A 893 -35.61 43.05 -11.58
N ASN A 894 -36.74 43.45 -12.16
CA ASN A 894 -37.96 42.64 -12.23
C ASN A 894 -37.90 41.46 -13.22
N LEU A 895 -36.87 41.41 -14.06
CA LEU A 895 -36.62 40.28 -14.96
C LEU A 895 -35.70 39.23 -14.32
N LEU A 896 -35.13 39.54 -13.15
CA LEU A 896 -34.39 38.56 -12.37
C LEU A 896 -35.39 37.54 -11.79
N PRO A 897 -35.07 36.23 -11.87
CA PRO A 897 -35.75 35.21 -11.10
C PRO A 897 -35.82 35.60 -9.61
N ALA A 898 -36.94 35.31 -8.94
CA ALA A 898 -37.09 35.56 -7.50
C ALA A 898 -36.05 34.79 -6.66
N SER A 899 -35.58 33.65 -7.16
CA SER A 899 -34.44 32.88 -6.61
C SER A 899 -33.65 32.21 -7.74
N GLY A 900 -32.37 31.93 -7.50
CA GLY A 900 -31.51 31.15 -8.41
C GLY A 900 -30.99 31.89 -9.65
N ALA A 901 -30.92 33.22 -9.63
CA ALA A 901 -30.35 34.00 -10.72
C ALA A 901 -28.81 33.95 -10.65
N VAL A 902 -28.18 33.24 -11.60
CA VAL A 902 -26.71 33.06 -11.65
C VAL A 902 -26.18 33.41 -13.04
N GLU A 903 -25.10 34.18 -13.08
CA GLU A 903 -24.23 34.32 -14.25
C GLU A 903 -23.07 33.34 -14.17
N THR A 904 -22.68 32.77 -15.31
CA THR A 904 -21.50 31.90 -15.39
C THR A 904 -20.60 32.40 -16.52
N PHE A 905 -19.33 32.62 -16.20
CA PHE A 905 -18.27 32.91 -17.16
C PHE A 905 -17.14 31.91 -16.97
N THR A 906 -16.53 31.44 -18.06
CA THR A 906 -15.30 30.63 -18.00
C THR A 906 -14.12 31.52 -18.26
N TYR A 907 -13.04 31.34 -17.49
CA TYR A 907 -11.74 31.91 -17.77
C TYR A 907 -10.67 30.81 -17.89
N THR A 908 -9.61 31.10 -18.62
CA THR A 908 -8.46 30.22 -18.80
C THR A 908 -7.20 30.98 -18.40
N ILE A 909 -6.44 30.42 -17.47
CA ILE A 909 -5.10 30.87 -17.10
C ILE A 909 -4.05 30.14 -17.92
N GLN A 910 -2.88 30.75 -18.03
CA GLN A 910 -1.68 30.16 -18.59
C GLN A 910 -0.47 30.57 -17.76
N ASP A 911 0.46 29.64 -17.56
CA ASP A 911 1.72 29.88 -16.86
C ASP A 911 2.87 30.30 -17.79
N GLY A 912 4.10 30.29 -17.26
CA GLY A 912 5.29 30.83 -17.90
C GLY A 912 5.79 30.05 -19.11
N ASP A 913 5.50 28.75 -19.18
CA ASP A 913 5.95 27.86 -20.25
C ASP A 913 4.83 27.30 -21.13
N GLY A 914 3.56 27.51 -20.72
CA GLY A 914 2.40 27.53 -21.59
C GLY A 914 1.31 26.55 -21.24
N ASP A 915 1.37 25.89 -20.08
CA ASP A 915 0.29 25.06 -19.57
C ASP A 915 -0.93 25.91 -19.23
N THR A 916 -2.12 25.31 -19.33
CA THR A 916 -3.38 26.05 -19.23
C THR A 916 -4.38 25.33 -18.34
N SER A 917 -4.98 26.09 -17.44
CA SER A 917 -6.05 25.65 -16.57
C SER A 917 -7.29 26.53 -16.73
N SER A 918 -8.49 25.95 -16.60
CA SER A 918 -9.74 26.69 -16.80
C SER A 918 -10.72 26.49 -15.67
N ALA A 919 -11.35 27.57 -15.23
CA ALA A 919 -12.35 27.57 -14.18
C ALA A 919 -13.51 28.53 -14.51
N THR A 920 -14.53 28.52 -13.66
CA THR A 920 -15.70 29.38 -13.81
C THR A 920 -15.71 30.48 -12.75
N LEU A 921 -16.04 31.70 -13.18
CA LEU A 921 -16.55 32.78 -12.33
C LEU A 921 -18.07 32.73 -12.36
N LYS A 922 -18.67 32.36 -11.22
CA LYS A 922 -20.12 32.38 -11.01
C LYS A 922 -20.53 33.60 -10.21
N ILE A 923 -21.47 34.38 -10.72
CA ILE A 923 -21.97 35.57 -10.02
C ILE A 923 -23.44 35.36 -9.69
N ASN A 924 -23.75 35.22 -8.41
CA ASN A 924 -25.11 35.12 -7.90
C ASN A 924 -25.73 36.51 -7.86
N VAL A 925 -26.79 36.75 -8.63
CA VAL A 925 -27.42 38.06 -8.80
C VAL A 925 -28.75 38.09 -8.08
N ASN A 926 -28.75 38.44 -6.79
CA ASN A 926 -29.90 38.26 -5.92
C ASN A 926 -30.80 39.52 -5.89
N PRO A 927 -32.10 39.43 -6.22
CA PRO A 927 -33.04 40.52 -6.00
C PRO A 927 -33.39 40.63 -4.51
N VAL A 928 -33.05 41.76 -3.90
CA VAL A 928 -33.24 42.01 -2.45
C VAL A 928 -34.16 43.21 -2.22
N ASN A 929 -34.89 43.27 -1.10
CA ASN A 929 -35.67 44.45 -0.75
C ASN A 929 -34.78 45.63 -0.27
N ALA A 930 -35.39 46.74 0.16
CA ALA A 930 -34.68 47.93 0.66
C ALA A 930 -33.72 47.67 1.83
N ASP A 931 -33.98 46.59 2.58
CA ASP A 931 -33.21 46.16 3.76
C ASP A 931 -32.12 45.14 3.39
N GLY A 932 -31.94 44.82 2.10
CA GLY A 932 -30.96 43.83 1.64
C GLY A 932 -31.41 42.38 1.79
N ILE A 933 -32.69 42.12 2.05
CA ILE A 933 -33.24 40.77 2.22
C ILE A 933 -33.69 40.22 0.87
N ASN A 934 -33.23 39.02 0.50
CA ASN A 934 -33.68 38.34 -0.71
C ASN A 934 -35.20 38.13 -0.69
N ILE A 935 -35.89 38.54 -1.76
CA ILE A 935 -37.37 38.53 -1.84
C ILE A 935 -37.95 37.11 -1.66
N ALA A 936 -37.20 36.05 -1.92
CA ALA A 936 -37.66 34.66 -1.81
C ALA A 936 -37.60 34.06 -0.40
N ASP A 937 -36.93 34.69 0.57
CA ASP A 937 -36.46 34.03 1.80
C ASP A 937 -37.30 34.30 3.07
N ALA A 938 -38.57 34.66 2.92
CA ALA A 938 -39.43 35.05 4.05
C ALA A 938 -39.90 33.90 4.97
N ASN A 939 -39.49 32.63 4.80
CA ASN A 939 -40.03 31.50 5.58
C ASN A 939 -38.95 30.45 5.97
N ALA A 940 -38.85 30.18 7.29
CA ALA A 940 -38.05 29.18 8.00
C ALA A 940 -36.52 29.29 7.87
N LEU A 941 -35.82 29.28 9.01
CA LEU A 941 -34.36 29.31 9.08
C LEU A 941 -33.82 28.08 9.81
N THR A 942 -32.85 27.41 9.20
CA THR A 942 -32.01 26.40 9.82
C THR A 942 -30.57 26.89 9.82
N THR A 943 -29.89 26.83 10.96
CA THR A 943 -28.45 27.12 11.04
C THR A 943 -27.70 25.85 11.44
N GLN A 944 -26.58 25.56 10.76
CA GLN A 944 -25.61 24.53 11.17
C GLN A 944 -24.27 25.23 11.39
N GLY A 945 -23.79 25.16 12.63
CA GLY A 945 -22.48 25.67 13.01
C GLY A 945 -21.30 24.79 12.58
N SER A 946 -20.12 25.21 13.00
CA SER A 946 -18.82 24.69 12.61
C SER A 946 -18.27 23.71 13.66
N SER A 947 -16.97 23.43 13.60
CA SER A 947 -16.27 22.64 14.63
C SER A 947 -15.58 23.51 15.70
N LEU A 948 -15.93 24.78 15.78
CA LEU A 948 -15.35 25.78 16.68
C LEU A 948 -16.47 26.59 17.33
N ASN A 949 -16.17 27.23 18.47
CA ASN A 949 -17.11 28.08 19.19
C ASN A 949 -17.82 29.10 18.29
N ASP A 950 -19.12 28.93 18.16
CA ASP A 950 -20.02 29.74 17.36
C ASP A 950 -20.85 30.67 18.24
N THR A 951 -21.40 31.72 17.63
CA THR A 951 -22.32 32.65 18.29
C THR A 951 -23.49 32.91 17.37
N MET A 952 -24.68 32.48 17.78
CA MET A 952 -25.95 32.63 17.06
C MET A 952 -26.91 33.42 17.95
N VAL A 953 -27.07 34.71 17.67
CA VAL A 953 -27.83 35.62 18.54
C VAL A 953 -28.88 36.37 17.75
N VAL A 954 -30.15 36.18 18.10
CA VAL A 954 -31.27 36.96 17.57
C VAL A 954 -31.39 38.29 18.34
N SER A 955 -30.75 39.34 17.81
CA SER A 955 -30.89 40.70 18.35
C SER A 955 -32.27 41.30 18.08
N ASP A 956 -32.75 42.13 19.03
CA ASP A 956 -34.10 42.74 19.11
C ASP A 956 -35.24 41.76 19.54
N GLY A 957 -34.83 40.59 20.05
CA GLY A 957 -35.52 39.29 20.12
C GLY A 957 -36.92 39.20 20.75
N GLU A 958 -37.22 39.83 21.87
CA GLU A 958 -38.46 39.52 22.62
C GLU A 958 -39.48 40.66 22.69
N ARG A 959 -39.02 41.90 22.52
CA ARG A 959 -39.81 43.11 22.85
C ARG A 959 -39.83 44.20 21.78
N ALA A 960 -39.17 44.01 20.64
CA ALA A 960 -39.16 44.99 19.56
C ALA A 960 -40.46 45.00 18.74
N THR A 961 -40.74 46.14 18.08
CA THR A 961 -41.87 46.31 17.15
C THR A 961 -41.49 46.12 15.67
N ASN A 962 -40.21 45.88 15.38
CA ASN A 962 -39.63 45.70 14.05
C ASN A 962 -39.04 44.29 13.89
N HIS A 963 -38.74 43.86 12.66
CA HIS A 963 -38.18 42.53 12.35
C HIS A 963 -36.88 42.25 13.09
N ASN A 964 -36.73 41.07 13.70
CA ASN A 964 -35.53 40.69 14.45
C ASN A 964 -34.34 40.46 13.49
N ILE A 965 -33.13 40.66 14.00
CA ILE A 965 -31.88 40.43 13.28
C ILE A 965 -31.18 39.23 13.89
N LEU A 966 -30.99 38.15 13.13
CA LEU A 966 -30.09 37.08 13.53
C LEU A 966 -28.66 37.48 13.17
N ASN A 967 -27.81 37.57 14.18
CA ASN A 967 -26.37 37.69 14.05
C ASN A 967 -25.76 36.29 14.23
N VAL A 968 -25.16 35.76 13.18
CA VAL A 968 -24.38 34.52 13.27
C VAL A 968 -22.90 34.84 13.09
N THR A 969 -22.07 34.34 14.00
CA THR A 969 -20.62 34.38 13.92
C THR A 969 -20.10 32.96 14.08
N PHE A 970 -19.57 32.40 12.99
CA PHE A 970 -18.91 31.08 13.04
C PHE A 970 -17.46 31.23 13.51
N GLY A 971 -17.03 30.35 14.41
CA GLY A 971 -15.73 30.33 15.05
C GLY A 971 -14.56 30.21 14.07
N GLY A 972 -13.45 30.87 14.37
CA GLY A 972 -12.17 30.70 13.66
C GLY A 972 -12.12 31.10 12.19
N GLY A 973 -13.17 31.76 11.67
CA GLY A 973 -13.22 32.15 10.28
C GLY A 973 -13.83 31.10 9.34
N GLN A 974 -14.41 30.02 9.90
CA GLN A 974 -14.98 28.92 9.13
C GLN A 974 -16.33 29.26 8.46
N ASN A 975 -16.76 28.39 7.55
CA ASN A 975 -18.07 28.48 6.90
C ASN A 975 -19.10 27.72 7.71
N GLY A 976 -20.30 28.26 7.86
CA GLY A 976 -21.47 27.52 8.34
C GLY A 976 -22.59 27.53 7.32
N ILE A 977 -23.64 26.75 7.57
CA ILE A 977 -24.78 26.64 6.66
C ILE A 977 -25.98 27.38 7.26
N ILE A 978 -26.58 28.29 6.50
CA ILE A 978 -27.90 28.82 6.81
C ILE A 978 -28.84 28.34 5.71
N THR A 979 -29.70 27.39 6.02
CA THR A 979 -30.74 26.87 5.13
C THR A 979 -32.02 27.66 5.35
N ASN A 980 -32.66 28.07 4.27
CA ASN A 980 -34.04 28.54 4.32
C ASN A 980 -34.94 27.60 3.53
N SER A 981 -36.23 27.91 3.39
CA SER A 981 -37.17 27.10 2.60
C SER A 981 -36.81 26.87 1.12
N ASN A 982 -35.78 27.54 0.58
CA ASN A 982 -35.29 27.43 -0.80
C ASN A 982 -34.01 26.58 -0.96
N GLY A 983 -33.41 26.06 0.13
CA GLY A 983 -32.20 25.23 0.11
C GLY A 983 -31.04 25.79 0.95
N ASP A 984 -29.93 25.05 0.98
CA ASP A 984 -28.76 25.35 1.82
C ASP A 984 -27.92 26.50 1.23
N GLU A 985 -27.62 27.53 2.02
CA GLU A 985 -26.65 28.58 1.68
C GLU A 985 -25.42 28.44 2.59
N ILE A 986 -24.23 28.24 1.98
CA ILE A 986 -22.95 28.20 2.70
C ILE A 986 -22.49 29.64 2.91
N ILE A 987 -22.37 30.08 4.16
CA ILE A 987 -21.94 31.44 4.52
C ILE A 987 -20.54 31.40 5.14
N THR A 988 -19.62 32.14 4.53
CA THR A 988 -18.26 32.37 5.02
C THR A 988 -18.26 33.35 6.20
N SER A 989 -17.34 33.16 7.14
CA SER A 989 -17.19 34.01 8.33
C SER A 989 -17.10 35.51 8.07
N GLY A 990 -17.60 36.28 9.05
CA GLY A 990 -17.14 37.66 9.28
C GLY A 990 -18.15 38.77 9.01
N SER A 991 -19.31 38.50 8.42
CA SER A 991 -20.43 39.47 8.33
C SER A 991 -21.64 38.76 7.76
N ASN A 992 -22.75 38.68 8.50
CA ASN A 992 -24.10 38.83 7.93
C ASN A 992 -25.14 38.97 9.03
N LYS A 993 -25.70 40.19 9.11
CA LYS A 993 -26.99 40.49 9.74
C LYS A 993 -28.05 40.06 8.75
N LYS A 994 -28.83 39.01 9.03
CA LYS A 994 -30.06 38.78 8.26
C LYS A 994 -31.25 39.14 9.14
N SER A 995 -32.04 40.10 8.67
CA SER A 995 -33.33 40.46 9.29
C SER A 995 -34.38 39.45 8.85
N TYR A 996 -35.08 38.82 9.80
CA TYR A 996 -36.13 37.84 9.55
C TYR A 996 -37.42 38.22 10.29
N SER A 997 -38.56 37.73 9.79
CA SER A 997 -39.85 37.86 10.48
C SER A 997 -39.98 36.79 11.56
N THR A 998 -39.82 37.15 12.83
CA THR A 998 -39.79 36.24 13.99
C THR A 998 -41.14 36.07 14.65
N THR A 999 -42.16 35.71 13.86
CA THR A 999 -43.41 35.17 14.42
C THR A 999 -43.46 33.64 14.40
N ASP A 1000 -42.43 33.00 13.84
CA ASP A 1000 -42.43 31.61 13.43
C ASP A 1000 -41.23 30.84 14.04
N ALA A 1001 -41.42 29.54 14.24
CA ALA A 1001 -40.45 28.60 14.81
C ALA A 1001 -39.08 28.55 14.09
N GLN A 1002 -38.01 28.47 14.86
CA GLN A 1002 -36.60 28.38 14.43
C GLN A 1002 -36.07 26.97 14.66
N VAL A 1003 -35.14 26.51 13.82
CA VAL A 1003 -34.37 25.28 14.07
C VAL A 1003 -32.89 25.64 14.06
N VAL A 1004 -32.20 25.50 15.18
CA VAL A 1004 -30.82 25.96 15.35
C VAL A 1004 -29.93 24.80 15.77
N SER A 1005 -28.76 24.66 15.16
CA SER A 1005 -27.73 23.70 15.56
C SER A 1005 -26.36 24.37 15.71
N GLY A 1006 -25.76 24.28 16.90
CA GLY A 1006 -24.43 24.83 17.23
C GLY A 1006 -23.27 24.09 16.59
N GLY A 1007 -23.37 22.77 16.45
CA GLY A 1007 -22.29 21.98 15.83
C GLY A 1007 -21.33 21.44 16.88
N ASP A 1008 -20.03 21.36 16.59
CA ASP A 1008 -19.05 21.06 17.64
C ASP A 1008 -18.39 22.39 18.07
N GLY A 1009 -18.25 22.67 19.35
CA GLY A 1009 -17.78 23.98 19.83
C GLY A 1009 -18.35 24.28 21.20
N ASN A 1010 -17.86 25.34 21.87
CA ASN A 1010 -18.61 25.91 23.00
C ASN A 1010 -19.37 27.11 22.45
N ASP A 1011 -20.65 26.90 22.22
CA ASP A 1011 -21.49 27.75 21.40
C ASP A 1011 -22.37 28.65 22.28
N HIS A 1012 -22.67 29.82 21.74
CA HIS A 1012 -23.60 30.74 22.38
C HIS A 1012 -24.81 30.94 21.47
N ILE A 1013 -25.97 30.47 21.95
CA ILE A 1013 -27.20 30.43 21.17
C ILE A 1013 -28.30 31.21 21.90
N GLU A 1014 -28.86 32.21 21.23
CA GLU A 1014 -30.03 32.95 21.71
C GLU A 1014 -31.06 33.07 20.60
N THR A 1015 -32.19 32.41 20.78
CA THR A 1015 -33.34 32.45 19.88
C THR A 1015 -34.34 33.53 20.31
N GLY A 1016 -35.50 33.61 19.66
CA GLY A 1016 -36.43 34.74 19.80
C GLY A 1016 -37.84 34.26 20.09
N ARG A 1017 -38.83 34.95 19.51
CA ARG A 1017 -40.23 34.52 19.59
C ARG A 1017 -40.49 33.37 18.62
N GLY A 1018 -41.15 32.31 19.08
CA GLY A 1018 -41.43 31.13 18.27
C GLY A 1018 -41.41 29.87 19.14
N ASN A 1019 -41.90 28.75 18.61
CA ASN A 1019 -41.68 27.46 19.25
C ASN A 1019 -40.43 26.86 18.61
N ASP A 1020 -39.28 27.11 19.20
CA ASP A 1020 -37.98 26.86 18.58
C ASP A 1020 -37.49 25.44 18.89
N VAL A 1021 -36.59 24.93 18.04
CA VAL A 1021 -35.89 23.65 18.24
C VAL A 1021 -34.41 23.91 18.17
N ILE A 1022 -33.72 23.69 19.29
CA ILE A 1022 -32.31 24.05 19.48
C ILE A 1022 -31.51 22.81 19.79
N TYR A 1023 -30.43 22.62 19.05
CA TYR A 1023 -29.42 21.58 19.22
C TYR A 1023 -28.11 22.29 19.57
N ALA A 1024 -27.68 22.24 20.84
CA ALA A 1024 -26.46 22.93 21.27
C ALA A 1024 -25.24 22.28 20.60
N GLY A 1025 -25.09 20.96 20.73
CA GLY A 1025 -24.14 20.18 19.94
C GLY A 1025 -23.11 19.51 20.83
N LYS A 1026 -21.84 19.44 20.40
CA LYS A 1026 -20.77 18.84 21.22
C LYS A 1026 -19.81 19.92 21.69
N THR A 1027 -19.54 19.99 22.99
CA THR A 1027 -18.54 20.93 23.50
C THR A 1027 -17.12 20.65 22.97
N GLY A 1028 -16.52 21.63 22.29
CA GLY A 1028 -15.20 21.51 21.64
C GLY A 1028 -14.03 22.04 22.47
N THR A 1029 -12.87 21.36 22.46
CA THR A 1029 -11.62 21.89 23.08
C THR A 1029 -10.92 22.91 22.18
N THR A 1030 -10.11 23.79 22.78
CA THR A 1030 -9.00 24.41 22.03
C THR A 1030 -7.96 23.32 21.71
N ASN A 1031 -8.08 22.71 20.52
CA ASN A 1031 -7.23 21.68 19.89
C ASN A 1031 -7.48 20.19 20.30
N TYR A 1032 -8.55 19.62 19.73
CA TYR A 1032 -8.79 18.21 19.33
C TYR A 1032 -8.37 17.05 20.28
N GLY A 1033 -9.35 16.45 20.99
CA GLY A 1033 -9.25 15.16 21.74
C GLY A 1033 -10.50 14.88 22.60
N SER A 1034 -10.85 13.59 22.79
CA SER A 1034 -12.12 13.05 23.36
C SER A 1034 -12.66 13.70 24.65
N ASP A 1035 -13.98 13.89 24.68
CA ASP A 1035 -14.84 14.65 25.62
C ASP A 1035 -14.55 14.53 27.13
N ASP A 1036 -14.06 13.40 27.63
CA ASP A 1036 -14.09 13.05 29.07
C ASP A 1036 -13.24 13.91 30.04
N TYR A 1037 -12.62 15.03 29.64
CA TYR A 1037 -11.69 15.79 30.49
C TYR A 1037 -12.03 17.28 30.73
N LEU A 1038 -13.06 17.84 30.09
CA LEU A 1038 -13.48 19.24 30.29
C LEU A 1038 -14.95 19.31 30.72
N GLU A 1039 -15.20 19.01 31.99
CA GLU A 1039 -16.53 19.08 32.59
C GLU A 1039 -16.60 20.24 33.59
N LEU A 1040 -17.69 21.01 33.57
CA LEU A 1040 -17.98 21.97 34.63
C LEU A 1040 -18.32 21.20 35.90
N SER A 1041 -17.71 21.57 37.02
CA SER A 1041 -18.08 20.95 38.28
C SER A 1041 -19.51 21.35 38.67
N VAL A 1042 -20.25 20.45 39.32
CA VAL A 1042 -21.57 20.74 39.91
C VAL A 1042 -21.55 22.04 40.72
N ASN A 1043 -20.46 22.31 41.44
CA ASN A 1043 -20.33 23.55 42.20
C ASN A 1043 -20.21 24.78 41.29
N ASP A 1044 -19.55 24.69 40.14
CA ASP A 1044 -19.50 25.80 39.18
C ASP A 1044 -20.89 26.05 38.57
N LEU A 1045 -21.64 24.99 38.24
CA LEU A 1045 -23.01 25.07 37.74
C LEU A 1045 -24.00 25.65 38.77
N LEU A 1046 -23.97 25.15 40.02
CA LEU A 1046 -24.78 25.67 41.14
C LEU A 1046 -24.53 27.16 41.40
N ASN A 1047 -23.32 27.65 41.12
CA ASN A 1047 -22.94 29.05 41.29
C ASN A 1047 -23.11 29.88 40.01
N HIS A 1048 -23.48 29.28 38.87
CA HIS A 1048 -23.64 30.01 37.63
C HIS A 1048 -24.77 31.04 37.75
N HIS A 1049 -24.58 32.22 37.16
CA HIS A 1049 -25.54 33.32 37.34
C HIS A 1049 -26.87 33.04 36.62
N ILE A 1050 -26.87 32.24 35.54
CA ILE A 1050 -28.11 31.69 34.96
C ILE A 1050 -28.92 30.89 35.98
N MET A 1051 -28.30 30.11 36.89
CA MET A 1051 -29.04 29.30 37.88
C MET A 1051 -29.47 30.08 39.12
N THR A 1052 -28.78 31.17 39.45
CA THR A 1052 -28.98 31.93 40.70
C THR A 1052 -29.58 33.33 40.51
N GLY A 1053 -29.61 33.83 39.28
CA GLY A 1053 -30.07 35.17 38.91
C GLY A 1053 -31.58 35.30 38.76
N THR A 1054 -32.07 36.54 38.61
CA THR A 1054 -33.51 36.84 38.40
C THR A 1054 -33.74 37.48 37.03
N LEU A 1055 -34.96 37.54 36.50
CA LEU A 1055 -35.22 38.25 35.24
C LEU A 1055 -35.27 39.79 35.39
N THR A 1056 -35.39 40.30 36.62
CA THR A 1056 -35.54 41.74 36.89
C THR A 1056 -34.65 42.22 38.04
N GLY A 1057 -34.46 43.54 38.16
CA GLY A 1057 -33.72 44.16 39.28
C GLY A 1057 -32.20 44.24 39.06
N SER A 1058 -31.44 44.40 40.15
CA SER A 1058 -29.98 44.55 40.10
C SER A 1058 -29.22 43.25 39.83
N ASN A 1059 -29.90 42.09 39.90
CA ASN A 1059 -29.34 40.75 39.68
C ASN A 1059 -29.91 40.11 38.40
N LYS A 1060 -30.29 40.95 37.42
CA LYS A 1060 -30.97 40.50 36.22
C LYS A 1060 -30.04 39.66 35.34
N ILE A 1061 -30.53 38.57 34.73
CA ILE A 1061 -29.75 37.72 33.79
C ILE A 1061 -29.97 38.08 32.33
N VAL A 1062 -31.03 38.84 32.03
CA VAL A 1062 -31.32 39.32 30.67
C VAL A 1062 -31.26 40.84 30.56
N ASP A 1063 -30.99 41.33 29.35
CA ASP A 1063 -31.01 42.74 28.99
C ASP A 1063 -32.45 43.26 28.78
N ASN A 1064 -32.63 44.38 28.08
CA ASN A 1064 -33.98 44.93 27.83
C ASN A 1064 -34.69 44.26 26.66
N ASP A 1065 -33.93 43.57 25.82
CA ASP A 1065 -34.37 42.95 24.56
C ASP A 1065 -34.61 41.45 24.71
N GLY A 1066 -34.34 40.89 25.90
CA GLY A 1066 -34.58 39.49 26.26
C GLY A 1066 -33.34 38.60 26.15
N LEU A 1067 -32.20 39.17 25.77
CA LEU A 1067 -30.94 38.45 25.61
C LEU A 1067 -30.19 38.31 26.93
N LEU A 1068 -29.40 37.26 27.09
CA LEU A 1068 -28.53 37.05 28.23
C LEU A 1068 -27.49 38.17 28.33
N LEU A 1069 -27.15 38.57 29.56
CA LEU A 1069 -26.12 39.58 29.77
C LEU A 1069 -24.73 39.02 29.43
N ALA A 1070 -23.80 39.90 29.05
CA ALA A 1070 -22.43 39.51 28.66
C ALA A 1070 -21.66 38.67 29.70
N ASN A 1071 -22.03 38.72 30.98
CA ASN A 1071 -21.44 37.90 32.05
C ASN A 1071 -22.02 36.49 32.14
N ASP A 1072 -23.13 36.22 31.47
CA ASP A 1072 -23.88 34.96 31.46
C ASP A 1072 -23.62 34.12 30.21
N VAL A 1073 -22.93 34.68 29.21
CA VAL A 1073 -22.74 34.11 27.86
C VAL A 1073 -21.29 33.70 27.55
N SER A 1074 -20.40 33.76 28.54
CA SER A 1074 -18.98 33.44 28.35
C SER A 1074 -18.55 32.22 29.16
N SER A 1075 -18.62 31.04 28.53
CA SER A 1075 -17.95 29.83 29.00
C SER A 1075 -16.96 29.34 27.95
N LYS A 1076 -15.88 28.69 28.40
CA LYS A 1076 -14.93 27.99 27.52
C LYS A 1076 -15.13 26.47 27.54
N GLN A 1077 -16.15 26.01 28.25
CA GLN A 1077 -16.35 24.63 28.65
C GLN A 1077 -17.82 24.20 28.52
N ALA A 1078 -18.67 25.07 27.97
CA ALA A 1078 -20.11 24.88 27.94
C ALA A 1078 -20.76 25.59 26.78
N ASP A 1079 -21.78 24.96 26.21
CA ASP A 1079 -22.76 25.66 25.40
C ASP A 1079 -23.68 26.49 26.30
N ILE A 1080 -24.05 27.68 25.84
CA ILE A 1080 -24.94 28.58 26.57
C ILE A 1080 -26.12 28.92 25.67
N VAL A 1081 -27.29 28.41 26.05
CA VAL A 1081 -28.53 28.52 25.26
C VAL A 1081 -29.60 29.32 25.99
N ASN A 1082 -30.26 30.23 25.28
CA ASN A 1082 -31.48 30.94 25.68
C ASN A 1082 -32.57 30.73 24.61
N GLY A 1083 -33.65 30.02 24.97
CA GLY A 1083 -34.77 29.64 24.10
C GLY A 1083 -35.69 30.80 23.69
N GLY A 1084 -35.77 31.86 24.50
CA GLY A 1084 -36.62 33.01 24.18
C GLY A 1084 -38.08 32.82 24.59
N SER A 1085 -39.03 33.03 23.68
CA SER A 1085 -40.46 32.90 24.00
C SER A 1085 -41.22 31.96 23.09
N GLY A 1086 -41.90 31.01 23.70
CA GLY A 1086 -42.74 30.01 23.05
C GLY A 1086 -42.52 28.66 23.71
N ASP A 1087 -43.15 27.62 23.17
CA ASP A 1087 -42.94 26.26 23.70
C ASP A 1087 -41.72 25.64 23.00
N ASP A 1088 -40.53 25.79 23.60
CA ASP A 1088 -39.26 25.46 22.97
C ASP A 1088 -38.82 24.01 23.23
N ARG A 1089 -37.98 23.48 22.32
CA ARG A 1089 -37.28 22.20 22.49
C ARG A 1089 -35.78 22.43 22.44
N ILE A 1090 -35.10 22.23 23.56
CA ILE A 1090 -33.67 22.45 23.71
C ILE A 1090 -33.00 21.11 24.01
N TYR A 1091 -31.98 20.77 23.22
CA TYR A 1091 -31.17 19.57 23.35
C TYR A 1091 -29.70 19.98 23.50
N GLY A 1092 -29.12 19.80 24.68
CA GLY A 1092 -27.69 20.06 24.94
C GLY A 1092 -26.80 19.08 24.18
N GLN A 1093 -27.11 17.78 24.31
CA GLN A 1093 -26.42 16.63 23.71
C GLN A 1093 -25.16 16.21 24.47
N SER A 1094 -23.98 16.75 24.15
CA SER A 1094 -22.74 16.30 24.80
C SER A 1094 -21.88 17.46 25.26
N GLY A 1095 -21.45 17.38 26.51
CA GLY A 1095 -20.67 18.42 27.16
C GLY A 1095 -21.43 19.02 28.32
N SER A 1096 -20.76 19.85 29.13
CA SER A 1096 -21.46 20.54 30.21
C SER A 1096 -22.21 21.75 29.67
N ASP A 1097 -23.53 21.71 29.58
CA ASP A 1097 -24.33 22.76 28.95
C ASP A 1097 -25.03 23.66 29.97
N ILE A 1098 -25.33 24.90 29.57
CA ILE A 1098 -26.10 25.85 30.37
C ILE A 1098 -27.31 26.31 29.55
N LEU A 1099 -28.46 25.73 29.84
CA LEU A 1099 -29.67 25.80 29.03
C LEU A 1099 -30.78 26.57 29.76
N TYR A 1100 -31.34 27.59 29.10
CA TYR A 1100 -32.42 28.41 29.65
C TYR A 1100 -33.61 28.48 28.69
N GLY A 1101 -34.78 27.95 29.09
CA GLY A 1101 -36.02 27.95 28.28
C GLY A 1101 -36.71 29.31 28.20
N HIS A 1102 -36.62 30.08 29.28
CA HIS A 1102 -37.16 31.43 29.41
C HIS A 1102 -38.70 31.49 29.58
N THR A 1103 -39.52 31.63 28.53
CA THR A 1103 -40.99 31.74 28.70
C THR A 1103 -41.76 30.83 27.77
N GLY A 1104 -42.68 30.03 28.30
CA GLY A 1104 -43.53 29.10 27.55
C GLY A 1104 -43.48 27.73 28.22
N ASN A 1105 -44.01 26.66 27.62
CA ASN A 1105 -43.87 25.32 28.20
C ASN A 1105 -42.76 24.58 27.48
N ASP A 1106 -41.57 24.59 28.08
CA ASP A 1106 -40.35 24.19 27.41
C ASP A 1106 -40.02 22.72 27.66
N TYR A 1107 -39.34 22.11 26.70
CA TYR A 1107 -38.74 20.79 26.82
C TYR A 1107 -37.23 20.96 26.73
N ILE A 1108 -36.51 20.63 27.80
CA ILE A 1108 -35.07 20.82 27.90
C ILE A 1108 -34.44 19.49 28.29
N ASP A 1109 -33.51 19.00 27.46
CA ASP A 1109 -32.76 17.74 27.63
C ASP A 1109 -31.27 18.09 27.60
N GLY A 1110 -30.59 17.96 28.74
CA GLY A 1110 -29.17 18.31 28.89
C GLY A 1110 -28.29 17.37 28.09
N GLY A 1111 -28.46 16.07 28.31
CA GLY A 1111 -27.84 15.04 27.49
C GLY A 1111 -26.76 14.30 28.25
N SER A 1112 -25.50 14.68 28.12
CA SER A 1112 -24.39 13.96 28.75
C SER A 1112 -23.34 14.91 29.30
N HIS A 1113 -22.79 14.56 30.47
CA HIS A 1113 -21.96 15.38 31.37
C HIS A 1113 -22.82 16.31 32.23
N ASN A 1114 -22.20 16.97 33.20
CA ASN A 1114 -22.93 17.84 34.13
C ASN A 1114 -23.55 19.06 33.41
N ASP A 1115 -24.88 19.16 33.41
CA ASP A 1115 -25.63 20.24 32.77
C ASP A 1115 -26.34 21.17 33.77
N ALA A 1116 -26.59 22.42 33.38
CA ALA A 1116 -27.40 23.39 34.12
C ALA A 1116 -28.64 23.78 33.33
N LEU A 1117 -29.82 23.28 33.73
CA LEU A 1117 -31.08 23.51 33.04
C LEU A 1117 -32.00 24.40 33.87
N ARG A 1118 -32.49 25.48 33.26
CA ARG A 1118 -33.48 26.38 33.83
C ARG A 1118 -34.70 26.49 32.92
N GLY A 1119 -35.86 26.02 33.39
CA GLY A 1119 -37.13 26.07 32.64
C GLY A 1119 -37.56 27.52 32.42
N GLY A 1120 -37.88 28.22 33.50
CA GLY A 1120 -38.23 29.63 33.45
C GLY A 1120 -39.69 29.84 33.85
N THR A 1121 -40.49 30.50 33.02
CA THR A 1121 -41.93 30.62 33.31
C THR A 1121 -42.71 29.69 32.41
N GLY A 1122 -43.53 28.80 32.95
CA GLY A 1122 -44.04 27.73 32.11
C GLY A 1122 -44.65 26.57 32.83
N ASN A 1123 -44.77 25.44 32.13
CA ASN A 1123 -44.85 24.14 32.77
C ASN A 1123 -43.84 23.27 32.03
N ASP A 1124 -42.62 23.29 32.52
CA ASP A 1124 -41.48 22.85 31.74
C ASP A 1124 -41.19 21.39 32.00
N THR A 1125 -40.58 20.71 31.04
CA THR A 1125 -40.07 19.35 31.18
C THR A 1125 -38.56 19.39 31.09
N LEU A 1126 -37.88 19.10 32.20
CA LEU A 1126 -36.43 19.11 32.32
C LEU A 1126 -35.94 17.67 32.48
N ILE A 1127 -35.02 17.26 31.61
CA ILE A 1127 -34.28 16.00 31.68
C ILE A 1127 -32.81 16.40 31.79
N GLY A 1128 -32.16 16.08 32.90
CA GLY A 1128 -30.73 16.33 33.06
C GLY A 1128 -29.95 15.49 32.06
N GLY A 1129 -30.00 14.17 32.23
CA GLY A 1129 -29.36 13.23 31.31
C GLY A 1129 -28.35 12.40 32.09
N LEU A 1130 -27.23 12.08 31.44
CA LEU A 1130 -26.07 11.48 32.10
C LEU A 1130 -25.22 12.58 32.73
N GLY A 1131 -24.68 12.37 33.92
CA GLY A 1131 -23.88 13.35 34.65
C GLY A 1131 -24.52 13.76 35.98
N ASP A 1132 -23.87 14.69 36.66
CA ASP A 1132 -24.38 15.37 37.85
C ASP A 1132 -25.02 16.71 37.44
N ASP A 1133 -26.34 16.74 37.27
CA ASP A 1133 -27.04 17.90 36.71
C ASP A 1133 -27.55 18.89 37.75
N VAL A 1134 -27.75 20.15 37.34
CA VAL A 1134 -28.39 21.20 38.14
C VAL A 1134 -29.63 21.69 37.43
N LEU A 1135 -30.79 21.42 38.01
CA LEU A 1135 -32.10 21.66 37.41
C LEU A 1135 -32.89 22.71 38.21
N ARG A 1136 -33.58 23.60 37.51
CA ARG A 1136 -34.39 24.66 38.09
C ARG A 1136 -35.66 24.89 37.27
N GLY A 1137 -36.84 24.68 37.87
CA GLY A 1137 -38.12 24.83 37.18
C GLY A 1137 -38.58 26.29 37.08
N ASP A 1138 -38.31 27.09 38.11
CA ASP A 1138 -38.86 28.44 38.33
C ASP A 1138 -40.40 28.50 38.47
N ASP A 1139 -41.07 29.36 37.71
CA ASP A 1139 -42.48 29.67 37.89
C ASP A 1139 -43.31 28.72 37.02
N GLY A 1140 -43.82 27.65 37.59
CA GLY A 1140 -44.57 26.70 36.80
C GLY A 1140 -45.19 25.55 37.57
N ALA A 1141 -45.65 24.55 36.83
CA ALA A 1141 -45.84 23.21 37.36
C ALA A 1141 -44.93 22.29 36.55
N ASP A 1142 -43.67 22.24 36.97
CA ASP A 1142 -42.59 21.70 36.16
C ASP A 1142 -42.41 20.21 36.42
N LYS A 1143 -41.83 19.52 35.45
CA LYS A 1143 -41.57 18.09 35.50
C LYS A 1143 -40.09 17.84 35.30
N PHE A 1144 -39.47 17.26 36.33
CA PHE A 1144 -38.11 16.72 36.27
C PHE A 1144 -38.20 15.23 35.95
N VAL A 1145 -37.55 14.78 34.89
CA VAL A 1145 -37.74 13.44 34.31
C VAL A 1145 -36.42 12.68 34.28
N TRP A 1146 -36.47 11.41 34.71
CA TRP A 1146 -35.36 10.47 34.59
C TRP A 1146 -35.73 9.31 33.68
N ARG A 1147 -34.94 9.09 32.63
CA ARG A 1147 -35.11 7.95 31.71
C ARG A 1147 -34.22 6.79 32.11
N TYR A 1148 -34.59 5.57 31.74
CA TYR A 1148 -33.76 4.40 32.03
C TYR A 1148 -32.39 4.46 31.32
N ALA A 1149 -32.34 5.13 30.17
CA ALA A 1149 -31.10 5.33 29.40
C ALA A 1149 -30.10 6.30 30.06
N ASP A 1150 -30.56 7.09 31.03
CA ASP A 1150 -29.79 8.15 31.69
C ASP A 1150 -29.24 7.70 33.05
N ALA A 1151 -29.37 6.40 33.41
CA ALA A 1151 -28.93 5.88 34.69
C ALA A 1151 -27.41 5.64 34.74
N ASP A 1152 -26.67 6.48 35.47
CA ASP A 1152 -25.20 6.43 35.53
C ASP A 1152 -24.58 6.63 36.94
N ASN A 1153 -25.41 6.61 37.99
CA ASN A 1153 -25.05 6.93 39.38
C ASN A 1153 -24.68 8.40 39.62
N GLY A 1154 -25.04 9.30 38.70
CA GLY A 1154 -24.91 10.75 38.83
C GLY A 1154 -25.79 11.34 39.93
N THR A 1155 -25.48 12.58 40.30
CA THR A 1155 -26.10 13.38 41.35
C THR A 1155 -26.77 14.62 40.78
N ASP A 1156 -28.10 14.59 40.74
CA ASP A 1156 -28.88 15.70 40.21
C ASP A 1156 -29.40 16.60 41.33
N HIS A 1157 -29.19 17.90 41.17
CA HIS A 1157 -29.60 18.94 42.08
C HIS A 1157 -30.82 19.68 41.54
N ILE A 1158 -31.96 19.58 42.22
CA ILE A 1158 -33.14 20.41 41.91
C ILE A 1158 -33.19 21.58 42.88
N MET A 1159 -32.97 22.79 42.36
CA MET A 1159 -32.72 23.99 43.16
C MET A 1159 -33.96 24.63 43.80
N ASP A 1160 -35.15 24.37 43.26
CA ASP A 1160 -36.37 25.09 43.64
C ASP A 1160 -37.63 24.21 43.70
N PHE A 1161 -37.46 22.90 43.85
CA PHE A 1161 -38.57 21.95 43.86
C PHE A 1161 -39.69 22.32 44.84
N ASN A 1162 -40.89 22.52 44.31
CA ASN A 1162 -42.10 22.79 45.06
C ASN A 1162 -43.08 21.63 44.95
N ALA A 1163 -43.11 20.77 45.97
CA ALA A 1163 -43.95 19.58 46.01
C ALA A 1163 -45.48 19.82 46.03
N ASN A 1164 -45.97 21.05 45.81
CA ASN A 1164 -47.38 21.33 45.56
C ASN A 1164 -47.68 21.63 44.08
N GLN A 1165 -46.65 21.86 43.27
CA GLN A 1165 -46.75 22.24 41.86
C GLN A 1165 -45.99 21.22 41.01
N ASP A 1166 -44.73 20.98 41.35
CA ASP A 1166 -43.78 20.27 40.50
C ASP A 1166 -43.89 18.76 40.63
N LYS A 1167 -43.31 18.09 39.65
CA LYS A 1167 -43.35 16.64 39.46
C LYS A 1167 -41.95 16.06 39.32
N LEU A 1168 -41.70 14.97 40.03
CA LEU A 1168 -40.60 14.04 39.79
C LEU A 1168 -41.17 12.88 38.98
N ASP A 1169 -40.70 12.69 37.76
CA ASP A 1169 -41.15 11.62 36.87
C ASP A 1169 -40.09 10.52 36.80
N LEU A 1170 -40.36 9.44 37.54
CA LEU A 1170 -39.56 8.23 37.58
C LEU A 1170 -40.26 7.08 36.85
N SER A 1171 -41.22 7.39 35.97
CA SER A 1171 -42.04 6.37 35.31
C SER A 1171 -41.24 5.41 34.44
N ASP A 1172 -40.14 5.89 33.85
CA ASP A 1172 -39.24 5.09 33.03
C ASP A 1172 -38.19 4.32 33.87
N LEU A 1173 -37.71 4.90 34.97
CA LEU A 1173 -36.75 4.26 35.87
C LEU A 1173 -37.39 3.16 36.75
N LEU A 1174 -38.66 3.31 37.13
CA LEU A 1174 -39.40 2.40 38.02
C LEU A 1174 -40.58 1.71 37.31
N GLN A 1175 -40.37 1.25 36.08
CA GLN A 1175 -41.41 0.59 35.28
C GLN A 1175 -41.98 -0.66 35.96
N GLY A 1176 -43.32 -0.74 36.02
CA GLY A 1176 -44.03 -1.92 36.51
C GLY A 1176 -44.09 -2.04 38.04
N GLU A 1177 -43.57 -1.05 38.75
CA GLU A 1177 -43.63 -0.99 40.21
C GLU A 1177 -44.95 -0.44 40.72
N THR A 1178 -45.31 -0.87 41.93
CA THR A 1178 -46.56 -0.45 42.56
C THR A 1178 -46.27 0.47 43.74
N ALA A 1179 -47.20 1.37 44.05
CA ALA A 1179 -47.12 2.26 45.21
C ALA A 1179 -46.76 1.56 46.55
N ASN A 1180 -47.05 0.26 46.69
CA ASN A 1180 -46.78 -0.52 47.91
C ASN A 1180 -45.37 -1.14 47.95
N THR A 1181 -44.58 -1.06 46.86
CA THR A 1181 -43.25 -1.68 46.75
C THR A 1181 -42.11 -0.66 46.64
N LEU A 1182 -42.43 0.63 46.47
CA LEU A 1182 -41.46 1.71 46.26
C LEU A 1182 -40.42 1.88 47.38
N GLU A 1183 -40.73 1.49 48.63
CA GLU A 1183 -39.78 1.53 49.74
C GLU A 1183 -38.55 0.63 49.53
N ASN A 1184 -38.61 -0.32 48.59
CA ASN A 1184 -37.48 -1.17 48.23
C ASN A 1184 -36.57 -0.56 47.15
N TYR A 1185 -36.96 0.58 46.58
CA TYR A 1185 -36.28 1.23 45.46
C TYR A 1185 -35.87 2.66 45.82
N LEU A 1186 -36.68 3.36 46.61
CA LEU A 1186 -36.46 4.75 47.01
C LEU A 1186 -36.00 4.83 48.46
N ASN A 1187 -34.77 5.30 48.66
CA ASN A 1187 -34.25 5.63 49.97
C ASN A 1187 -34.16 7.15 50.14
N PHE A 1188 -34.72 7.67 51.24
CA PHE A 1188 -34.68 9.09 51.54
C PHE A 1188 -33.73 9.34 52.70
N SER A 1189 -32.97 10.43 52.61
CA SER A 1189 -32.22 10.98 53.74
C SER A 1189 -32.26 12.51 53.73
N LEU A 1190 -31.78 13.12 54.80
CA LEU A 1190 -31.73 14.57 54.94
C LEU A 1190 -30.29 14.99 55.17
N ASP A 1191 -29.77 15.85 54.29
CA ASP A 1191 -28.47 16.48 54.45
C ASP A 1191 -28.61 18.00 54.43
N ASN A 1192 -28.18 18.66 55.52
CA ASN A 1192 -28.21 20.11 55.70
C ASN A 1192 -29.53 20.85 55.34
N GLY A 1193 -30.68 20.16 55.40
CA GLY A 1193 -32.00 20.72 55.09
C GLY A 1193 -32.46 20.47 53.65
N SER A 1194 -31.64 19.83 52.82
CA SER A 1194 -32.00 19.27 51.52
C SER A 1194 -32.40 17.79 51.68
N THR A 1195 -33.39 17.35 50.92
CA THR A 1195 -33.78 15.94 50.88
C THR A 1195 -32.99 15.23 49.81
N VAL A 1196 -32.34 14.14 50.18
CA VAL A 1196 -31.60 13.26 49.27
C VAL A 1196 -32.46 12.03 48.98
N ILE A 1197 -32.54 11.66 47.71
CA ILE A 1197 -33.29 10.51 47.19
C ILE A 1197 -32.30 9.60 46.47
N ASP A 1198 -32.00 8.43 47.04
CA ASP A 1198 -31.27 7.37 46.36
C ASP A 1198 -32.27 6.43 45.69
N ILE A 1199 -32.06 6.16 44.40
CA ILE A 1199 -32.93 5.27 43.61
C ILE A 1199 -32.13 4.03 43.20
N ASP A 1200 -32.43 2.89 43.81
CA ASP A 1200 -31.90 1.56 43.45
C ASP A 1200 -33.00 0.84 42.66
N ALA A 1201 -33.04 1.10 41.34
CA ALA A 1201 -34.05 0.57 40.43
C ALA A 1201 -33.86 -0.94 40.20
N ASN A 1202 -32.62 -1.44 40.20
CA ASN A 1202 -32.29 -2.83 39.88
C ASN A 1202 -32.24 -3.77 41.12
N LYS A 1203 -32.20 -3.21 42.33
CA LYS A 1203 -32.11 -3.87 43.65
C LYS A 1203 -30.81 -4.58 43.95
N ASP A 1204 -29.69 -4.12 43.43
CA ASP A 1204 -28.36 -4.67 43.71
C ASP A 1204 -27.70 -4.04 44.94
N GLY A 1205 -28.28 -2.98 45.49
CA GLY A 1205 -27.79 -2.24 46.64
C GLY A 1205 -26.86 -1.07 46.30
N VAL A 1206 -26.70 -0.76 45.01
CA VAL A 1206 -26.12 0.47 44.47
C VAL A 1206 -27.28 1.29 43.90
N PHE A 1207 -27.25 2.62 44.06
CA PHE A 1207 -28.25 3.48 43.44
C PHE A 1207 -27.87 3.72 41.98
N GLU A 1208 -28.85 3.70 41.09
CA GLU A 1208 -28.72 4.12 39.69
C GLU A 1208 -28.83 5.64 39.53
N GLN A 1209 -29.54 6.30 40.45
CA GLN A 1209 -29.71 7.76 40.45
C GLN A 1209 -29.64 8.29 41.88
N HIS A 1210 -28.93 9.40 42.05
CA HIS A 1210 -28.91 10.20 43.26
C HIS A 1210 -29.56 11.56 42.96
N ILE A 1211 -30.61 11.94 43.71
CA ILE A 1211 -31.31 13.23 43.53
C ILE A 1211 -31.28 14.02 44.83
N ILE A 1212 -30.89 15.29 44.75
CA ILE A 1212 -30.88 16.24 45.85
C ILE A 1212 -31.93 17.32 45.58
N LEU A 1213 -32.94 17.39 46.44
CA LEU A 1213 -33.92 18.48 46.44
C LEU A 1213 -33.40 19.60 47.35
N ASP A 1214 -32.76 20.60 46.75
CA ASP A 1214 -32.01 21.61 47.49
C ASP A 1214 -32.91 22.53 48.32
N GLY A 1215 -32.63 22.58 49.62
CA GLY A 1215 -33.41 23.39 50.57
C GLY A 1215 -34.84 22.87 50.85
N VAL A 1216 -35.18 21.68 50.35
CA VAL A 1216 -36.49 21.05 50.57
C VAL A 1216 -36.37 19.94 51.62
N ASP A 1217 -37.10 20.06 52.73
CA ASP A 1217 -37.22 19.01 53.76
C ASP A 1217 -38.59 18.30 53.64
N LEU A 1218 -38.62 17.18 52.92
CA LEU A 1218 -39.84 16.39 52.73
C LEU A 1218 -40.32 15.71 54.02
N TYR A 1219 -39.41 15.41 54.97
CA TYR A 1219 -39.79 14.86 56.28
C TYR A 1219 -40.65 15.87 57.04
N SER A 1220 -40.22 17.12 57.10
CA SER A 1220 -40.98 18.20 57.73
C SER A 1220 -42.25 18.53 56.94
N GLN A 1221 -42.17 18.60 55.60
CA GLN A 1221 -43.29 18.98 54.73
C GLN A 1221 -44.48 18.02 54.84
N TYR A 1222 -44.22 16.70 54.90
CA TYR A 1222 -45.27 15.69 55.04
C TYR A 1222 -45.50 15.21 56.48
N GLY A 1223 -44.70 15.69 57.44
CA GLY A 1223 -44.73 15.18 58.81
C GLY A 1223 -44.35 13.70 58.92
N ALA A 1224 -43.50 13.24 58.00
CA ALA A 1224 -43.04 11.86 57.91
C ALA A 1224 -41.88 11.61 58.90
N ILE A 1225 -41.79 10.37 59.40
CA ILE A 1225 -40.70 9.92 60.27
C ILE A 1225 -39.89 8.78 59.65
N ASP A 1226 -40.29 8.34 58.45
CA ASP A 1226 -39.74 7.24 57.67
C ASP A 1226 -40.00 7.46 56.17
N ASN A 1227 -39.36 6.65 55.32
CA ASN A 1227 -39.46 6.71 53.86
C ASN A 1227 -40.90 6.47 53.37
N ALA A 1228 -41.63 5.57 54.04
CA ALA A 1228 -43.03 5.27 53.76
C ALA A 1228 -43.91 6.52 53.83
N GLY A 1229 -43.72 7.36 54.86
CA GLY A 1229 -44.44 8.61 55.02
C GLY A 1229 -44.15 9.61 53.89
N ILE A 1230 -42.90 9.70 53.44
CA ILE A 1230 -42.49 10.58 52.32
C ILE A 1230 -43.10 10.08 51.01
N ILE A 1231 -42.94 8.79 50.69
CA ILE A 1231 -43.47 8.19 49.45
C ILE A 1231 -44.98 8.39 49.35
N ASN A 1232 -45.73 8.19 50.44
CA ASN A 1232 -47.17 8.42 50.45
C ASN A 1232 -47.53 9.91 50.26
N GLY A 1233 -46.72 10.81 50.81
CA GLY A 1233 -46.85 12.26 50.58
C GLY A 1233 -46.63 12.63 49.11
N LEU A 1234 -45.58 12.07 48.51
CA LEU A 1234 -45.20 12.28 47.12
C LEU A 1234 -46.17 11.62 46.12
N LEU A 1235 -46.76 10.46 46.41
CA LEU A 1235 -47.79 9.86 45.55
C LEU A 1235 -49.14 10.60 45.63
N GLY A 1236 -49.37 11.29 46.75
CA GLY A 1236 -50.59 12.05 47.00
C GLY A 1236 -51.88 11.21 47.02
N SER A 1237 -53.02 11.88 47.02
CA SER A 1237 -54.33 11.20 46.98
C SER A 1237 -54.74 10.91 45.54
N ASN A 1238 -54.97 9.64 45.20
CA ASN A 1238 -55.34 9.14 43.86
C ASN A 1238 -54.25 9.25 42.77
N GLY A 1239 -52.96 9.27 43.14
CA GLY A 1239 -51.86 9.28 42.15
C GLY A 1239 -51.59 10.65 41.49
N ASN A 1240 -52.14 11.73 42.05
CA ASN A 1240 -51.92 13.11 41.57
C ASN A 1240 -50.80 13.83 42.35
N GLY A 1241 -50.04 13.13 43.19
CA GLY A 1241 -48.97 13.73 43.97
C GLY A 1241 -47.75 14.09 43.12
N PRO A 1242 -46.72 14.71 43.73
CA PRO A 1242 -45.47 15.09 43.07
C PRO A 1242 -44.69 13.96 42.39
N LEU A 1243 -44.82 12.72 42.82
CA LEU A 1243 -44.12 11.58 42.21
C LEU A 1243 -44.99 10.89 41.17
N ILE A 1244 -44.47 10.79 39.95
CA ILE A 1244 -45.04 10.03 38.83
C ILE A 1244 -44.25 8.72 38.69
N ILE A 1245 -44.96 7.60 38.59
CA ILE A 1245 -44.43 6.24 38.37
C ILE A 1245 -45.32 5.52 37.34
N ASP A 1246 -44.77 4.55 36.60
CA ASP A 1246 -45.58 3.67 35.75
C ASP A 1246 -45.93 2.37 36.47
N THR A 1247 -47.23 2.07 36.54
CA THR A 1247 -47.77 0.87 37.21
C THR A 1247 -48.11 -0.26 36.23
N ALA A 1248 -47.86 -0.07 34.93
CA ALA A 1248 -48.08 -1.08 33.90
C ALA A 1248 -46.88 -2.05 33.76
N PRO A 1249 -47.06 -3.38 33.81
CA PRO A 1249 -46.01 -4.33 33.47
C PRO A 1249 -45.77 -4.35 31.95
N VAL A 1250 -44.51 -4.19 31.53
CA VAL A 1250 -44.14 -3.97 30.12
C VAL A 1250 -44.11 -5.27 29.28
N ILE A 1251 -44.76 -5.20 28.10
CA ILE A 1251 -44.35 -5.93 26.89
C ILE A 1251 -43.24 -5.07 26.27
N PRO A 1252 -42.01 -5.57 26.10
CA PRO A 1252 -40.92 -4.73 25.62
C PRO A 1252 -41.21 -4.35 24.17
N ASP A 1253 -41.62 -3.11 23.95
CA ASP A 1253 -41.34 -2.48 22.67
C ASP A 1253 -39.86 -2.11 22.68
N ALA A 1254 -39.21 -2.32 21.55
CA ALA A 1254 -37.83 -1.91 21.32
C ALA A 1254 -37.67 -0.45 21.73
N PRO A 1255 -36.48 -0.03 22.23
CA PRO A 1255 -36.21 1.37 22.47
C PRO A 1255 -36.68 2.12 21.23
N GLN A 1256 -37.67 3.00 21.40
CA GLN A 1256 -37.92 4.03 20.40
C GLN A 1256 -36.62 4.81 20.42
N GLY A 1257 -35.67 4.42 19.56
CA GLY A 1257 -34.56 5.27 19.23
C GLY A 1257 -35.22 6.59 18.91
N LEU A 1258 -34.85 7.63 19.66
CA LEU A 1258 -34.83 8.95 19.07
C LEU A 1258 -34.04 8.73 17.79
N THR A 1259 -34.75 8.64 16.67
CA THR A 1259 -34.12 8.79 15.37
C THR A 1259 -33.35 10.08 15.54
N GLN A 1260 -32.02 10.02 15.49
CA GLN A 1260 -31.24 11.24 15.36
C GLN A 1260 -31.93 12.09 14.29
N PRO A 1261 -32.04 13.41 14.49
CA PRO A 1261 -32.48 14.28 13.41
C PRO A 1261 -31.66 13.90 12.19
N LEU A 1262 -32.33 13.70 11.06
CA LEU A 1262 -31.68 13.42 9.79
C LEU A 1262 -30.50 14.38 9.63
N ASP A 1263 -29.29 13.86 9.46
CA ASP A 1263 -28.18 14.65 8.91
C ASP A 1263 -28.73 15.33 7.64
N PRO A 1264 -28.83 16.67 7.62
CA PRO A 1264 -29.39 17.39 6.47
C PRO A 1264 -28.60 17.12 5.19
N ASN A 1265 -27.34 16.65 5.30
CA ASN A 1265 -26.46 16.36 4.18
C ASN A 1265 -26.68 14.98 3.53
N ASN A 1266 -27.60 14.16 4.03
CA ASN A 1266 -27.84 12.84 3.47
C ASN A 1266 -28.87 12.86 2.33
N HIS A 1267 -28.45 13.32 1.15
CA HIS A 1267 -29.23 13.15 -0.09
C HIS A 1267 -29.36 11.68 -0.55
N ASN A 1268 -28.87 10.69 0.21
CA ASN A 1268 -28.88 9.27 -0.18
C ASN A 1268 -29.31 8.27 0.92
N GLY A 1269 -30.09 8.68 1.92
CA GLY A 1269 -30.83 7.77 2.81
C GLY A 1269 -30.02 6.64 3.46
N THR A 1270 -28.74 6.85 3.74
CA THR A 1270 -27.88 5.85 4.42
C THR A 1270 -27.60 6.29 5.86
N ILE A 1271 -28.12 5.54 6.83
CA ILE A 1271 -27.84 5.71 8.26
C ILE A 1271 -26.38 5.27 8.50
N ILE A 1272 -25.54 6.14 9.04
CA ILE A 1272 -24.19 5.83 9.56
C ILE A 1272 -24.31 5.91 11.11
N PRO A 1273 -23.69 4.99 11.88
CA PRO A 1273 -24.22 4.44 13.14
C PRO A 1273 -24.43 5.41 14.29
#